data_AF-A0A9J8DJB6-F1
#
_entry.id   AF-A0A9J8DJB6-F1
#
_cell.length_a   1.000
_cell.length_b   1.000
_cell.length_c   1.000
_cell.angle_alpha   90.00
_cell.angle_beta   90.00
_cell.angle_gamma   90.00
#
_symmetry.space_group_name_H-M   'P 1'
#
loop_
_entity.id
_entity.type
_entity.pdbx_description
1 polymer ?
#
loop_
_entity_poly.entity_id
_entity_poly.type
_entity_poly.pdbx_seq_one_letter_code
_entity_poly.pdbx_strand_id
1 'polypeptide(L)'
;MGSRQTMNNIRFISWNVKGANQPTKMNKIISHLQDLKGDIVFMQETHLPTGQIMRLKRSRFSEVYHSKFSARARGAAILIQNNIPFEADDVITDLNGRFVIVSGTLCRTKVVLASIYAPNWDDEQFVSKIFTSIPNIETHHIIIGGDFNFVQDADLDRSSLRPHSLTKSAKLLASFAEELGMSDPWRLKFPGKKSFSFFSHVHRTYSRIDFFLIDNRLLSNVLSCDYHSIVISDHAPTSLDINFPNHNRFFKPWRFNSNLLADDSLVESLRSSIELFLEINDKPDIARGTLWESLKAYLRGQIISYTAHLRKTARSRQSELAQKILEIDDSYANNPDPSLYKKRLQYQTEFNLLTSNDAEMQLLKSRQRIFESGDKAGKLLAQQARAAAASRFIPSIISSSGATTTDPKLINETFSKFYSELYASDNPNTSSTSGLSSIEFPKVDQGLAENLAMPISTAEIMEAITTLQSGKSPGPDGFTVEFYKKFAPLLSTVLSDMYNEALSLGRLPPTLNNATITLLLKKDKDPLLCSSFRPISLLNVDYKILAKILALRLQKVLPGIISADQTGFMLGRHSFHNTRRLLNILNMPSSSTPEILVSLDAEKAFDWVEWRFLFEMMDRFGLGSGFISWVKLLYSSPVASVQTNNVFSPSFRLHRGTRQGCPLSPLLFAIAIEPLAIWLRSEEKFEGITCQGTVHKLSLYADDLLLYVSNPSSSLPVILEILKQFGQLSGYKLNFGKSEAFAINNLVGKLPNHVAPFRWVDQGFKYLGIFITGSLASTFNSNFNPLLKKVEEDFSRWSTLPLSLAGRVNLIKMTILPKFLYLFQHIPVLISKKFFAKVDKLVSHFLWGNKPVRMRKNILQLPKRSGGLALPNFLHYYWAANIQKLLYWTVEPAAIQPAWVQVELSSSKTSLQSWLYSQLPMSTTDISANPVVTQSLKIWMQFRKHFGLKHPSILAPVTQNHSFKPSIMDSAFQLWSDRGITAIKVLYDNGIFMPFAVLSAKFQLPASHLFRFFQVRHFVQRNYPDFPNLPPETLVDTLLKVNPNQRGAISHIFKALDSTLSNFPQKTRDLWEQDLGHIEEDQWDQILELVHNSSICARHGLIQCKLIHRTYYTNHRLSKFYPNVIDVCNRCNQSPADFIHMFWSCSKLTDFWLKIFNTLHTAYHCISNPNPLSALFGISHGSTLTAEAQHSLAFCTLLARRLILLNWKQALPPSYDRWIKEVLHNLKLERLRFSLRGSLRRFDKTWNPLLSIIDSLNIIPVE
;
A
#
# COMPACT_ATOMS: atom_id res chain seq x y z
N MET A 1 -26.71 27.16 10.62
CA MET A 1 -26.25 26.08 11.53
C MET A 1 -26.62 26.49 12.95
N GLY A 2 -27.64 25.87 13.55
CA GLY A 2 -27.98 26.14 14.96
C GLY A 2 -26.93 25.53 15.90
N SER A 3 -26.37 26.34 16.78
CA SER A 3 -25.41 25.93 17.81
C SER A 3 -26.09 25.03 18.84
N ARG A 4 -25.94 23.71 18.70
CA ARG A 4 -26.14 22.81 19.85
C ARG A 4 -25.02 23.12 20.85
N GLN A 5 -25.35 23.80 21.96
CA GLN A 5 -24.50 23.85 23.14
C GLN A 5 -24.20 22.40 23.56
N THR A 6 -22.96 21.96 23.37
CA THR A 6 -22.52 20.61 23.76
C THR A 6 -21.94 20.65 25.17
N MET A 7 -22.54 19.91 26.10
CA MET A 7 -22.04 19.73 27.46
C MET A 7 -20.65 19.05 27.47
N ASN A 8 -19.75 19.53 28.35
CA ASN A 8 -18.34 19.13 28.51
C ASN A 8 -18.17 17.92 29.45
N ASN A 9 -18.81 16.77 29.16
CA ASN A 9 -18.76 15.60 30.03
C ASN A 9 -17.78 14.50 29.57
N ILE A 10 -17.17 13.80 30.54
CA ILE A 10 -16.37 12.58 30.36
C ILE A 10 -17.19 11.39 30.88
N ARG A 11 -17.34 10.36 30.03
CA ARG A 11 -18.06 9.13 30.39
C ARG A 11 -17.12 8.01 30.82
N PHE A 12 -17.24 7.59 32.08
CA PHE A 12 -16.59 6.40 32.62
C PHE A 12 -17.47 5.16 32.43
N ILE A 13 -16.86 4.02 32.11
CA ILE A 13 -17.55 2.72 32.05
C ILE A 13 -16.77 1.70 32.87
N SER A 14 -17.43 1.00 33.79
CA SER A 14 -16.89 -0.20 34.44
C SER A 14 -17.57 -1.44 33.87
N TRP A 15 -16.80 -2.45 33.46
CA TRP A 15 -17.36 -3.65 32.86
C TRP A 15 -16.48 -4.89 33.00
N ASN A 16 -16.99 -5.90 33.70
CA ASN A 16 -16.45 -7.26 33.64
C ASN A 16 -16.87 -7.94 32.33
N VAL A 17 -15.88 -8.27 31.49
CA VAL A 17 -16.11 -8.80 30.14
C VAL A 17 -16.02 -10.32 30.03
N LYS A 18 -15.68 -11.03 31.11
CA LYS A 18 -15.52 -12.49 31.16
C LYS A 18 -14.68 -13.03 30.00
N GLY A 19 -13.46 -12.53 29.87
CA GLY A 19 -12.49 -12.91 28.85
C GLY A 19 -12.65 -12.19 27.51
N ALA A 20 -11.53 -11.63 27.03
CA ALA A 20 -11.44 -10.93 25.74
C ALA A 20 -10.38 -11.54 24.79
N ASN A 21 -10.00 -12.80 25.04
CA ASN A 21 -9.00 -13.54 24.27
C ASN A 21 -9.44 -13.83 22.81
N GLN A 22 -10.73 -14.07 22.58
CA GLN A 22 -11.30 -14.33 21.26
C GLN A 22 -11.47 -13.02 20.45
N PRO A 23 -10.94 -12.95 19.22
CA PRO A 23 -11.03 -11.74 18.40
C PRO A 23 -12.46 -11.23 18.14
N THR A 24 -13.44 -12.13 17.95
CA THR A 24 -14.83 -11.74 17.69
C THR A 24 -15.46 -11.09 18.92
N LYS A 25 -15.35 -11.74 20.10
CA LYS A 25 -15.83 -11.20 21.38
C LYS A 25 -15.17 -9.86 21.72
N MET A 26 -13.85 -9.73 21.54
CA MET A 26 -13.14 -8.46 21.72
C MET A 26 -13.69 -7.32 20.85
N ASN A 27 -14.09 -7.60 19.60
CA ASN A 27 -14.68 -6.56 18.75
C ASN A 27 -16.11 -6.21 19.15
N LYS A 28 -16.92 -7.18 19.58
CA LYS A 28 -18.24 -6.91 20.17
C LYS A 28 -18.11 -5.99 21.37
N ILE A 29 -17.19 -6.31 22.29
CA ILE A 29 -16.88 -5.50 23.46
C ILE A 29 -16.50 -4.07 23.05
N ILE A 30 -15.51 -3.91 22.16
CA ILE A 30 -15.06 -2.57 21.74
C ILE A 30 -16.19 -1.82 21.03
N SER A 31 -16.97 -2.46 20.16
CA SER A 31 -18.11 -1.84 19.46
C SER A 31 -19.16 -1.36 20.44
N HIS A 32 -19.50 -2.21 21.41
CA HIS A 32 -20.49 -1.89 22.45
C HIS A 32 -20.03 -0.72 23.31
N LEU A 33 -18.75 -0.67 23.70
CA LEU A 33 -18.15 0.50 24.36
C LEU A 33 -18.25 1.77 23.51
N GLN A 34 -18.28 1.67 22.17
CA GLN A 34 -18.51 2.83 21.30
C GLN A 34 -19.93 3.34 21.34
N ASP A 35 -20.90 2.43 21.36
CA ASP A 35 -22.31 2.79 21.43
C ASP A 35 -22.67 3.36 22.80
N LEU A 36 -22.06 2.82 23.86
CA LEU A 36 -22.11 3.40 25.21
C LEU A 36 -21.35 4.72 25.34
N LYS A 37 -20.56 5.11 24.33
CA LYS A 37 -19.71 6.32 24.31
C LYS A 37 -18.69 6.39 25.45
N GLY A 38 -18.07 5.27 25.82
CA GLY A 38 -17.04 5.25 26.88
C GLY A 38 -15.79 6.05 26.49
N ASP A 39 -15.43 7.02 27.32
CA ASP A 39 -14.22 7.83 27.19
C ASP A 39 -13.07 7.24 28.02
N ILE A 40 -13.36 6.82 29.26
CA ILE A 40 -12.45 6.07 30.15
C ILE A 40 -13.14 4.76 30.54
N VAL A 41 -12.48 3.62 30.37
CA VAL A 41 -13.08 2.29 30.59
C VAL A 41 -12.27 1.49 31.59
N PHE A 42 -12.89 1.08 32.70
CA PHE A 42 -12.39 0.11 33.67
C PHE A 42 -12.89 -1.27 33.25
N MET A 43 -11.97 -2.16 32.89
CA MET A 43 -12.28 -3.45 32.28
C MET A 43 -11.76 -4.58 33.16
N GLN A 44 -12.65 -5.46 33.60
CA GLN A 44 -12.32 -6.59 34.48
C GLN A 44 -12.34 -7.92 33.72
N GLU A 45 -11.68 -8.92 34.30
CA GLU A 45 -11.61 -10.29 33.80
C GLU A 45 -11.18 -10.41 32.32
N THR A 46 -10.21 -9.62 31.89
CA THR A 46 -9.78 -9.54 30.48
C THR A 46 -9.23 -10.86 29.90
N HIS A 47 -8.69 -11.76 30.73
CA HIS A 47 -7.99 -13.02 30.34
C HIS A 47 -6.86 -12.82 29.32
N LEU A 48 -6.26 -11.63 29.29
CA LEU A 48 -5.15 -11.31 28.39
C LEU A 48 -3.81 -11.39 29.15
N PRO A 49 -2.88 -12.28 28.76
CA PRO A 49 -1.54 -12.28 29.33
C PRO A 49 -0.76 -11.04 28.88
N THR A 50 0.28 -10.64 29.63
CA THR A 50 1.05 -9.40 29.42
C THR A 50 1.52 -9.19 27.96
N GLY A 51 1.97 -10.25 27.28
CA GLY A 51 2.39 -10.18 25.87
C GLY A 51 1.26 -9.91 24.85
N GLN A 52 -0.01 -9.95 25.28
CA GLN A 52 -1.19 -9.73 24.44
C GLN A 52 -1.95 -8.43 24.77
N ILE A 53 -1.48 -7.62 25.73
CA ILE A 53 -2.08 -6.32 26.10
C ILE A 53 -2.17 -5.38 24.89
N MET A 54 -1.22 -5.47 23.96
CA MET A 54 -1.23 -4.70 22.70
C MET A 54 -2.48 -4.93 21.84
N ARG A 55 -3.32 -5.92 22.15
CA ARG A 55 -4.64 -6.14 21.51
C ARG A 55 -5.71 -5.16 21.97
N LEU A 56 -5.60 -4.63 23.20
CA LEU A 56 -6.46 -3.59 23.75
C LEU A 56 -6.08 -2.21 23.21
N LYS A 57 -4.78 -1.98 22.92
CA LYS A 57 -4.29 -0.79 22.22
C LYS A 57 -4.76 -0.75 20.75
N ARG A 58 -5.96 -0.20 20.54
CA ARG A 58 -6.62 -0.06 19.23
C ARG A 58 -6.72 1.41 18.82
N SER A 59 -7.19 1.70 17.60
CA SER A 59 -7.24 3.05 17.04
C SER A 59 -8.02 4.09 17.87
N ARG A 60 -8.79 3.67 18.87
CA ARG A 60 -9.54 4.55 19.78
C ARG A 60 -8.90 4.70 21.16
N PHE A 61 -8.11 3.72 21.63
CA PHE A 61 -7.50 3.69 22.96
C PHE A 61 -5.99 3.45 22.81
N SER A 62 -5.19 4.50 22.95
CA SER A 62 -3.73 4.48 22.86
C SER A 62 -3.09 4.19 24.21
N GLU A 63 -3.71 4.72 25.26
CA GLU A 63 -3.32 4.58 26.65
C GLU A 63 -4.12 3.44 27.28
N VAL A 64 -3.38 2.41 27.68
CA VAL A 64 -3.91 1.18 28.26
C VAL A 64 -2.99 0.78 29.39
N TYR A 65 -3.54 0.76 30.59
CA TYR A 65 -2.89 0.29 31.81
C TYR A 65 -3.51 -1.05 32.18
N HIS A 66 -2.70 -2.05 32.50
CA HIS A 66 -3.18 -3.43 32.72
C HIS A 66 -2.37 -4.11 33.81
N SER A 67 -3.05 -4.89 34.65
CA SER A 67 -2.44 -5.65 35.73
C SER A 67 -1.50 -6.75 35.20
N LYS A 68 -0.28 -6.85 35.73
CA LYS A 68 0.73 -7.82 35.26
C LYS A 68 0.39 -9.24 35.77
N PHE A 69 -0.09 -10.13 34.90
CA PHE A 69 -0.41 -11.51 35.28
C PHE A 69 -0.16 -12.53 34.14
N SER A 70 0.19 -13.76 34.50
CA SER A 70 0.65 -14.82 33.58
C SER A 70 -0.42 -15.86 33.20
N ALA A 71 -1.49 -16.03 33.98
CA ALA A 71 -2.52 -17.05 33.70
C ALA A 71 -3.74 -16.49 32.94
N ARG A 72 -4.47 -17.36 32.22
CA ARG A 72 -5.61 -17.01 31.35
C ARG A 72 -6.96 -16.98 32.10
N ALA A 73 -6.99 -16.44 33.31
CA ALA A 73 -8.19 -16.48 34.16
C ALA A 73 -8.55 -15.15 34.82
N ARG A 74 -7.68 -14.13 34.74
CA ARG A 74 -7.84 -12.84 35.46
C ARG A 74 -7.35 -11.68 34.58
N GLY A 75 -7.48 -10.45 35.10
CA GLY A 75 -6.81 -9.27 34.55
C GLY A 75 -7.71 -8.03 34.55
N ALA A 76 -7.26 -6.96 35.20
CA ALA A 76 -7.90 -5.65 35.24
C ALA A 76 -7.18 -4.65 34.32
N ALA A 77 -7.92 -3.77 33.65
CA ALA A 77 -7.38 -2.77 32.73
C ALA A 77 -8.09 -1.42 32.85
N ILE A 78 -7.36 -0.34 32.58
CA ILE A 78 -7.92 1.00 32.34
C ILE A 78 -7.59 1.40 30.90
N LEU A 79 -8.61 1.72 30.11
CA LEU A 79 -8.49 2.18 28.72
C LEU A 79 -8.88 3.65 28.64
N ILE A 80 -8.02 4.49 28.07
CA ILE A 80 -8.29 5.92 27.91
C ILE A 80 -8.33 6.26 26.41
N GLN A 81 -9.40 6.95 26.00
CA GLN A 81 -9.61 7.31 24.61
C GLN A 81 -8.60 8.37 24.15
N ASN A 82 -8.06 8.23 22.92
CA ASN A 82 -6.96 9.05 22.38
C ASN A 82 -7.16 10.58 22.41
N ASN A 83 -8.40 11.05 22.55
CA ASN A 83 -8.73 12.47 22.54
C ASN A 83 -8.92 13.04 23.95
N ILE A 84 -8.81 12.21 24.99
CA ILE A 84 -8.92 12.63 26.38
C ILE A 84 -7.52 13.03 26.84
N PRO A 85 -7.31 14.29 27.29
CA PRO A 85 -6.02 14.73 27.81
C PRO A 85 -5.82 14.14 29.21
N PHE A 86 -5.04 13.06 29.27
CA PHE A 86 -4.62 12.41 30.50
C PHE A 86 -3.09 12.26 30.48
N GLU A 87 -2.45 12.59 31.60
CA GLU A 87 -1.02 12.39 31.81
C GLU A 87 -0.86 11.55 33.07
N ALA A 88 -0.27 10.36 32.94
CA ALA A 88 -0.07 9.45 34.07
C ALA A 88 1.24 9.77 34.80
N ASP A 89 1.14 9.94 36.11
CA ASP A 89 2.27 10.19 37.01
C ASP A 89 2.83 8.87 37.57
N ASP A 90 1.95 8.00 38.08
CA ASP A 90 2.33 6.70 38.65
C ASP A 90 1.31 5.60 38.33
N VAL A 91 1.78 4.35 38.21
CA VAL A 91 0.98 3.17 37.83
C VAL A 91 1.29 2.01 38.76
N ILE A 92 0.32 1.62 39.57
CA ILE A 92 0.41 0.49 40.50
C ILE A 92 -0.39 -0.69 39.92
N THR A 93 0.28 -1.83 39.76
CA THR A 93 -0.33 -3.04 39.19
C THR A 93 -0.21 -4.22 40.14
N ASP A 94 -1.32 -4.94 40.34
CA ASP A 94 -1.31 -6.18 41.12
C ASP A 94 -0.73 -7.37 40.32
N LEU A 95 0.12 -8.15 40.98
CA LEU A 95 0.76 -9.35 40.42
C LEU A 95 -0.21 -10.51 40.20
N ASN A 96 -1.36 -10.53 40.89
CA ASN A 96 -2.39 -11.55 40.76
C ASN A 96 -3.47 -11.19 39.73
N GLY A 97 -3.32 -10.05 39.05
CA GLY A 97 -4.23 -9.61 38.00
C GLY A 97 -5.55 -9.03 38.51
N ARG A 98 -5.61 -8.59 39.78
CA ARG A 98 -6.87 -8.21 40.46
C ARG A 98 -7.16 -6.71 40.40
N PHE A 99 -6.16 -5.84 40.34
CA PHE A 99 -6.39 -4.40 40.20
C PHE A 99 -5.28 -3.70 39.42
N VAL A 100 -5.62 -2.52 38.91
CA VAL A 100 -4.68 -1.52 38.39
C VAL A 100 -5.12 -0.15 38.88
N ILE A 101 -4.16 0.63 39.41
CA ILE A 101 -4.36 1.99 39.92
C ILE A 101 -3.43 2.90 39.12
N VAL A 102 -3.96 4.02 38.63
CA VAL A 102 -3.22 5.00 37.85
C VAL A 102 -3.47 6.38 38.44
N SER A 103 -2.43 7.04 38.94
CA SER A 103 -2.49 8.46 39.33
C SER A 103 -2.03 9.33 38.18
N GLY A 104 -2.62 10.51 38.03
CA GLY A 104 -2.31 11.41 36.93
C GLY A 104 -3.17 12.66 36.89
N THR A 105 -2.99 13.44 35.83
CA THR A 105 -3.75 14.67 35.57
C THR A 105 -4.72 14.48 34.39
N LEU A 106 -6.02 14.53 34.67
CA LEU A 106 -7.11 14.46 33.70
C LEU A 106 -7.73 15.85 33.47
N CYS A 107 -7.63 16.39 32.25
CA CYS A 107 -8.18 17.73 31.92
C CYS A 107 -7.75 18.84 32.91
N ARG A 108 -6.50 18.81 33.40
CA ARG A 108 -5.93 19.69 34.45
C ARG A 108 -6.39 19.41 35.89
N THR A 109 -7.14 18.33 36.11
CA THR A 109 -7.57 17.88 37.44
C THR A 109 -6.74 16.67 37.86
N LYS A 110 -6.15 16.68 39.05
CA LYS A 110 -5.40 15.55 39.60
C LYS A 110 -6.35 14.44 40.04
N VAL A 111 -6.20 13.24 39.48
CA VAL A 111 -7.09 12.10 39.70
C VAL A 111 -6.33 10.80 39.96
N VAL A 112 -6.95 9.89 40.71
CA VAL A 112 -6.55 8.48 40.82
C VAL A 112 -7.67 7.62 40.25
N LEU A 113 -7.33 6.83 39.23
CA LEU A 113 -8.23 5.91 38.55
C LEU A 113 -7.91 4.48 38.99
N ALA A 114 -8.88 3.75 39.52
CA ALA A 114 -8.69 2.37 39.96
C ALA A 114 -9.73 1.41 39.32
N SER A 115 -9.24 0.36 38.66
CA SER A 115 -10.06 -0.74 38.15
C SER A 115 -9.87 -1.98 39.00
N ILE A 116 -10.94 -2.47 39.63
CA ILE A 116 -10.89 -3.58 40.61
C ILE A 116 -11.62 -4.83 40.09
N TYR A 117 -11.02 -5.99 40.32
CA TYR A 117 -11.63 -7.31 40.17
C TYR A 117 -11.34 -8.14 41.43
N ALA A 118 -12.27 -8.15 42.37
CA ALA A 118 -12.08 -8.79 43.67
C ALA A 118 -12.11 -10.34 43.59
N PRO A 119 -11.62 -11.06 44.60
CA PRO A 119 -11.80 -12.50 44.72
C PRO A 119 -13.29 -12.90 44.86
N ASN A 120 -13.63 -14.10 44.41
CA ASN A 120 -14.98 -14.68 44.55
C ASN A 120 -15.21 -15.36 45.91
N TRP A 121 -14.25 -15.26 46.83
CA TRP A 121 -14.36 -15.64 48.24
C TRP A 121 -14.18 -14.39 49.10
N ASP A 122 -14.69 -14.40 50.33
CA ASP A 122 -14.55 -13.28 51.26
C ASP A 122 -13.08 -13.12 51.70
N ASP A 123 -12.46 -11.99 51.36
CA ASP A 123 -11.03 -11.72 51.54
C ASP A 123 -10.80 -10.27 51.99
N GLU A 124 -10.81 -10.05 53.31
CA GLU A 124 -10.57 -8.74 53.92
C GLU A 124 -9.17 -8.19 53.61
N GLN A 125 -8.17 -9.07 53.51
CA GLN A 125 -6.79 -8.66 53.23
C GLN A 125 -6.68 -8.02 51.84
N PHE A 126 -7.48 -8.47 50.88
CA PHE A 126 -7.57 -7.87 49.56
C PHE A 126 -8.08 -6.42 49.61
N VAL A 127 -9.15 -6.16 50.37
CA VAL A 127 -9.72 -4.81 50.52
C VAL A 127 -8.70 -3.88 51.18
N SER A 128 -8.10 -4.30 52.30
CA SER A 128 -7.04 -3.53 52.98
C SER A 128 -5.85 -3.25 52.05
N LYS A 129 -5.43 -4.22 51.25
CA LYS A 129 -4.33 -4.05 50.30
C LYS A 129 -4.63 -3.00 49.24
N ILE A 130 -5.86 -2.91 48.75
CA ILE A 130 -6.22 -1.91 47.72
C ILE A 130 -6.11 -0.51 48.30
N PHE A 131 -6.78 -0.24 49.42
CA PHE A 131 -6.86 1.12 49.98
C PHE A 131 -5.51 1.60 50.53
N THR A 132 -4.69 0.71 51.08
CA THR A 132 -3.30 1.03 51.45
C THR A 132 -2.38 1.28 50.24
N SER A 133 -2.76 0.82 49.05
CA SER A 133 -2.00 1.02 47.80
C SER A 133 -2.42 2.27 47.02
N ILE A 134 -3.43 3.03 47.45
CA ILE A 134 -3.86 4.26 46.75
C ILE A 134 -2.86 5.38 47.09
N PRO A 135 -2.13 5.93 46.09
CA PRO A 135 -1.17 7.01 46.35
C PRO A 135 -1.90 8.35 46.46
N ASN A 136 -1.29 9.30 47.17
CA ASN A 136 -1.65 10.73 47.10
C ASN A 136 -3.13 11.05 47.43
N ILE A 137 -3.74 10.29 48.35
CA ILE A 137 -5.15 10.36 48.76
C ILE A 137 -5.58 11.80 49.10
N GLU A 138 -4.72 12.59 49.75
CA GLU A 138 -5.03 13.96 50.16
C GLU A 138 -5.07 14.97 49.00
N THR A 139 -4.35 14.72 47.90
CA THR A 139 -4.11 15.70 46.82
C THR A 139 -4.82 15.40 45.51
N HIS A 140 -5.36 14.20 45.34
CA HIS A 140 -6.01 13.75 44.10
C HIS A 140 -7.46 13.35 44.36
N HIS A 141 -8.31 13.48 43.34
CA HIS A 141 -9.67 12.94 43.38
C HIS A 141 -9.71 11.46 43.00
N ILE A 142 -10.38 10.65 43.80
CA ILE A 142 -10.40 9.19 43.63
C ILE A 142 -11.64 8.76 42.85
N ILE A 143 -11.44 7.95 41.80
CA ILE A 143 -12.50 7.32 41.01
C ILE A 143 -12.18 5.82 40.88
N ILE A 144 -12.95 5.00 41.58
CA ILE A 144 -12.82 3.55 41.60
C ILE A 144 -14.03 2.93 40.91
N GLY A 145 -13.82 1.94 40.05
CA GLY A 145 -14.92 1.11 39.57
C GLY A 145 -14.46 -0.30 39.25
N GLY A 146 -15.33 -1.27 39.45
CA GLY A 146 -14.94 -2.65 39.27
C GLY A 146 -16.02 -3.65 39.63
N ASP A 147 -15.62 -4.92 39.52
CA ASP A 147 -16.37 -6.08 40.01
C ASP A 147 -15.81 -6.44 41.38
N PHE A 148 -16.61 -6.18 42.42
CA PHE A 148 -16.25 -6.42 43.80
C PHE A 148 -16.61 -7.84 44.28
N ASN A 149 -17.34 -8.64 43.49
CA ASN A 149 -17.78 -10.00 43.86
C ASN A 149 -18.58 -10.13 45.18
N PHE A 150 -18.90 -9.02 45.86
CA PHE A 150 -19.76 -8.95 47.02
C PHE A 150 -20.71 -7.75 46.92
N VAL A 151 -21.79 -7.78 47.69
CA VAL A 151 -22.87 -6.78 47.69
C VAL A 151 -22.69 -5.78 48.83
N GLN A 152 -23.19 -4.55 48.66
CA GLN A 152 -23.17 -3.51 49.70
C GLN A 152 -24.40 -3.60 50.61
N ASP A 153 -25.53 -4.02 50.05
CA ASP A 153 -26.80 -4.19 50.77
C ASP A 153 -27.34 -5.62 50.57
N ALA A 154 -27.60 -6.35 51.65
CA ALA A 154 -28.02 -7.75 51.56
C ALA A 154 -29.41 -7.94 50.93
N ASP A 155 -30.31 -6.96 51.07
CA ASP A 155 -31.71 -7.05 50.67
C ASP A 155 -31.98 -6.37 49.32
N LEU A 156 -31.30 -5.27 49.04
CA LEU A 156 -31.50 -4.46 47.83
C LEU A 156 -30.64 -4.92 46.64
N ASP A 157 -29.45 -5.49 46.90
CA ASP A 157 -28.50 -5.86 45.85
C ASP A 157 -28.59 -7.33 45.42
N ARG A 158 -29.57 -8.09 45.93
CA ARG A 158 -29.82 -9.50 45.55
C ARG A 158 -31.29 -9.73 45.19
N SER A 159 -31.50 -10.62 44.23
CA SER A 159 -32.83 -11.11 43.84
C SER A 159 -33.29 -12.33 44.67
N SER A 160 -32.35 -13.03 45.32
CA SER A 160 -32.65 -14.19 46.17
C SER A 160 -33.40 -13.77 47.44
N LEU A 161 -34.49 -14.47 47.78
CA LEU A 161 -35.28 -14.27 49.00
C LEU A 161 -34.65 -14.88 50.26
N ARG A 162 -33.49 -15.53 50.15
CA ARG A 162 -32.79 -16.11 51.30
C ARG A 162 -32.09 -15.01 52.10
N PRO A 163 -32.31 -14.88 53.42
CA PRO A 163 -31.61 -13.91 54.24
C PRO A 163 -30.11 -14.20 54.23
N HIS A 164 -29.29 -13.19 53.95
CA HIS A 164 -27.83 -13.28 53.91
C HIS A 164 -27.23 -12.16 54.76
N SER A 165 -26.20 -12.46 55.54
CA SER A 165 -25.40 -11.42 56.19
C SER A 165 -24.41 -10.82 55.20
N LEU A 166 -24.06 -9.54 55.38
CA LEU A 166 -22.97 -8.91 54.63
C LEU A 166 -21.65 -9.62 54.92
N THR A 167 -20.84 -9.80 53.87
CA THR A 167 -19.48 -10.33 53.98
C THR A 167 -18.59 -9.38 54.79
N LYS A 168 -17.51 -9.91 55.35
CA LYS A 168 -16.57 -9.09 56.12
C LYS A 168 -15.88 -8.06 55.21
N SER A 169 -15.58 -8.44 53.98
CA SER A 169 -15.06 -7.52 52.94
C SER A 169 -16.02 -6.36 52.64
N ALA A 170 -17.33 -6.59 52.62
CA ALA A 170 -18.33 -5.53 52.38
C ALA A 170 -18.37 -4.53 53.53
N LYS A 171 -18.35 -5.01 54.78
CA LYS A 171 -18.30 -4.15 55.98
C LYS A 171 -17.02 -3.31 56.04
N LEU A 172 -15.89 -3.93 55.70
CA LEU A 172 -14.58 -3.26 55.66
C LEU A 172 -14.49 -2.24 54.53
N LEU A 173 -15.09 -2.53 53.36
CA LEU A 173 -15.18 -1.55 52.27
C LEU A 173 -16.02 -0.34 52.68
N ALA A 174 -17.11 -0.54 53.41
CA ALA A 174 -17.95 0.54 53.92
C ALA A 174 -17.19 1.44 54.91
N SER A 175 -16.41 0.86 55.84
CA SER A 175 -15.59 1.66 56.75
C SER A 175 -14.50 2.45 56.03
N PHE A 176 -13.83 1.87 55.03
CA PHE A 176 -12.85 2.61 54.21
C PHE A 176 -13.50 3.70 53.36
N ALA A 177 -14.70 3.47 52.83
CA ALA A 177 -15.43 4.48 52.07
C ALA A 177 -15.80 5.67 52.94
N GLU A 178 -16.23 5.43 54.20
CA GLU A 178 -16.53 6.47 55.18
C GLU A 178 -15.26 7.25 55.57
N GLU A 179 -14.16 6.56 55.90
CA GLU A 179 -12.88 7.17 56.28
C GLU A 179 -12.28 8.05 55.17
N LEU A 180 -12.34 7.59 53.92
CA LEU A 180 -11.76 8.27 52.75
C LEU A 180 -12.72 9.25 52.07
N GLY A 181 -13.94 9.43 52.61
CA GLY A 181 -14.94 10.33 52.05
C GLY A 181 -15.35 9.95 50.62
N MET A 182 -15.60 8.66 50.38
CA MET A 182 -16.06 8.15 49.09
C MET A 182 -17.50 7.63 49.20
N SER A 183 -18.25 7.79 48.12
CA SER A 183 -19.62 7.30 48.04
C SER A 183 -19.90 6.56 46.74
N ASP A 184 -20.89 5.66 46.79
CA ASP A 184 -21.51 5.05 45.62
C ASP A 184 -22.53 6.02 45.00
N PRO A 185 -22.23 6.66 43.86
CA PRO A 185 -23.08 7.69 43.28
C PRO A 185 -24.44 7.15 42.81
N TRP A 186 -24.53 5.85 42.49
CA TRP A 186 -25.79 5.24 42.04
C TRP A 186 -26.73 5.01 43.23
N ARG A 187 -26.23 4.45 44.33
CA ARG A 187 -27.04 4.19 45.53
C ARG A 187 -27.51 5.50 46.19
N LEU A 188 -26.69 6.54 46.18
CA LEU A 188 -27.11 7.89 46.62
C LEU A 188 -28.27 8.44 45.78
N LYS A 189 -28.22 8.26 44.46
CA LYS A 189 -29.28 8.71 43.54
C LYS A 189 -30.55 7.87 43.65
N PHE A 190 -30.42 6.57 43.97
CA PHE A 190 -31.54 5.63 44.04
C PHE A 190 -31.51 4.77 45.34
N PRO A 191 -31.80 5.35 46.52
CA PRO A 191 -31.62 4.64 47.80
C PRO A 191 -32.39 3.32 47.89
N GLY A 192 -33.68 3.30 47.53
CA GLY A 192 -34.55 2.11 47.66
C GLY A 192 -34.72 1.28 46.38
N LYS A 193 -34.04 1.61 45.27
CA LYS A 193 -34.25 0.90 43.99
C LYS A 193 -33.42 -0.38 43.95
N LYS A 194 -34.02 -1.50 43.49
CA LYS A 194 -33.29 -2.73 43.13
C LYS A 194 -32.85 -2.65 41.66
N SER A 195 -31.59 -2.91 41.40
CA SER A 195 -30.99 -3.02 40.07
C SER A 195 -29.77 -3.93 40.17
N PHE A 196 -29.53 -4.74 39.16
CA PHE A 196 -28.52 -5.79 39.22
C PHE A 196 -27.45 -5.61 38.15
N SER A 197 -26.24 -6.07 38.43
CA SER A 197 -25.11 -5.98 37.50
C SER A 197 -24.63 -7.33 37.00
N PHE A 198 -24.99 -8.45 37.66
CA PHE A 198 -24.50 -9.79 37.36
C PHE A 198 -25.64 -10.81 37.39
N PHE A 199 -25.60 -11.77 36.45
CA PHE A 199 -26.48 -12.94 36.44
C PHE A 199 -25.71 -14.25 36.64
N SER A 200 -26.04 -15.00 37.70
CA SER A 200 -25.47 -16.32 37.95
C SER A 200 -26.24 -17.40 37.19
N HIS A 201 -25.63 -17.99 36.16
CA HIS A 201 -26.24 -19.11 35.43
C HIS A 201 -26.44 -20.37 36.29
N VAL A 202 -25.56 -20.61 37.26
CA VAL A 202 -25.62 -21.79 38.15
C VAL A 202 -26.77 -21.65 39.14
N HIS A 203 -26.88 -20.48 39.79
CA HIS A 203 -27.87 -20.23 40.83
C HIS A 203 -29.15 -19.58 40.30
N ARG A 204 -29.20 -19.22 39.01
CA ARG A 204 -30.30 -18.52 38.33
C ARG A 204 -30.79 -17.28 39.09
N THR A 205 -29.85 -16.52 39.65
CA THR A 205 -30.10 -15.33 40.48
C THR A 205 -29.28 -14.15 39.99
N TYR A 206 -29.79 -12.94 40.25
CA TYR A 206 -29.14 -11.67 39.99
C TYR A 206 -28.55 -11.05 41.26
N SER A 207 -27.42 -10.36 41.10
CA SER A 207 -26.79 -9.54 42.15
C SER A 207 -26.17 -8.25 41.60
N ARG A 208 -26.05 -7.23 42.45
CA ARG A 208 -25.33 -5.97 42.18
C ARG A 208 -23.95 -6.02 42.82
N ILE A 209 -22.96 -6.40 42.04
CA ILE A 209 -21.56 -6.56 42.50
C ILE A 209 -20.57 -5.68 41.73
N ASP A 210 -21.03 -5.04 40.65
CA ASP A 210 -20.28 -4.06 39.88
C ASP A 210 -20.79 -2.66 40.24
N PHE A 211 -19.92 -1.78 40.74
CA PHE A 211 -20.30 -0.41 41.08
C PHE A 211 -19.09 0.54 41.03
N PHE A 212 -19.38 1.84 41.11
CA PHE A 212 -18.36 2.89 41.27
C PHE A 212 -18.32 3.36 42.72
N LEU A 213 -17.13 3.72 43.19
CA LEU A 213 -16.92 4.54 44.37
C LEU A 213 -16.15 5.78 43.93
N ILE A 214 -16.68 6.96 44.24
CA ILE A 214 -16.03 8.22 43.91
C ILE A 214 -15.89 9.08 45.16
N ASP A 215 -14.84 9.89 45.14
CA ASP A 215 -14.63 10.97 46.09
C ASP A 215 -15.85 11.90 46.17
N ASN A 216 -16.30 12.19 47.40
CA ASN A 216 -17.45 13.03 47.66
C ASN A 216 -17.33 14.44 47.05
N ARG A 217 -16.09 14.94 46.87
CA ARG A 217 -15.81 16.22 46.20
C ARG A 217 -16.26 16.24 44.75
N LEU A 218 -16.33 15.08 44.08
CA LEU A 218 -16.78 14.94 42.69
C LEU A 218 -18.30 14.72 42.55
N LEU A 219 -19.03 14.46 43.63
CA LEU A 219 -20.47 14.12 43.57
C LEU A 219 -21.30 15.21 42.89
N SER A 220 -21.00 16.49 43.17
CA SER A 220 -21.70 17.63 42.56
C SER A 220 -21.47 17.75 41.04
N ASN A 221 -20.43 17.11 40.51
CA ASN A 221 -20.10 17.08 39.08
C ASN A 221 -20.66 15.86 38.35
N VAL A 222 -21.28 14.92 39.07
CA VAL A 222 -21.91 13.72 38.48
C VAL A 222 -23.21 14.11 37.79
N LEU A 223 -23.30 13.81 36.49
CA LEU A 223 -24.50 14.07 35.68
C LEU A 223 -25.44 12.87 35.68
N SER A 224 -24.89 11.66 35.56
CA SER A 224 -25.66 10.41 35.57
C SER A 224 -24.81 9.22 35.96
N CYS A 225 -25.45 8.20 36.55
CA CYS A 225 -24.86 6.90 36.81
C CYS A 225 -25.94 5.84 36.56
N ASP A 226 -25.67 4.85 35.69
CA ASP A 226 -26.68 3.94 35.15
C ASP A 226 -26.11 2.52 34.93
N TYR A 227 -26.95 1.50 35.15
CA TYR A 227 -26.70 0.11 34.77
C TYR A 227 -27.29 -0.18 33.39
N HIS A 228 -26.53 -0.90 32.56
CA HIS A 228 -26.95 -1.30 31.20
C HIS A 228 -27.39 -2.77 31.15
N SER A 229 -27.96 -3.21 30.03
CA SER A 229 -28.44 -4.59 29.84
C SER A 229 -27.31 -5.64 29.79
N ILE A 230 -27.52 -6.84 30.34
CA ILE A 230 -26.59 -7.98 30.31
C ILE A 230 -26.64 -8.68 28.94
N VAL A 231 -25.90 -8.14 27.96
CA VAL A 231 -25.98 -8.59 26.55
C VAL A 231 -24.81 -9.49 26.09
N ILE A 232 -23.57 -9.07 26.33
CA ILE A 232 -22.35 -9.71 25.78
C ILE A 232 -21.61 -10.55 26.83
N SER A 233 -21.62 -10.08 28.07
CA SER A 233 -21.08 -10.76 29.25
C SER A 233 -22.25 -11.24 30.11
N ASP A 234 -21.97 -12.00 31.16
CA ASP A 234 -22.89 -12.22 32.29
C ASP A 234 -22.93 -11.02 33.26
N HIS A 235 -22.10 -10.01 33.01
CA HIS A 235 -22.14 -8.72 33.68
C HIS A 235 -22.66 -7.59 32.77
N ALA A 236 -23.42 -6.69 33.38
CA ALA A 236 -23.86 -5.41 32.84
C ALA A 236 -22.73 -4.37 32.90
N PRO A 237 -22.50 -3.61 31.82
CA PRO A 237 -21.73 -2.39 31.91
C PRO A 237 -22.38 -1.41 32.89
N THR A 238 -21.57 -0.70 33.68
CA THR A 238 -22.02 0.42 34.53
C THR A 238 -21.40 1.70 34.00
N SER A 239 -22.18 2.76 33.78
CA SER A 239 -21.66 4.05 33.30
C SER A 239 -21.77 5.15 34.37
N LEU A 240 -20.81 6.08 34.35
CA LEU A 240 -20.77 7.27 35.20
C LEU A 240 -20.33 8.47 34.36
N ASP A 241 -21.16 9.52 34.28
CA ASP A 241 -20.86 10.75 33.56
C ASP A 241 -20.44 11.86 34.54
N ILE A 242 -19.23 12.40 34.39
CA ILE A 242 -18.70 13.48 35.22
C ILE A 242 -18.36 14.70 34.35
N ASN A 243 -18.73 15.90 34.80
CA ASN A 243 -18.40 17.15 34.14
C ASN A 243 -17.00 17.66 34.57
N PHE A 244 -16.11 17.90 33.61
CA PHE A 244 -14.77 18.48 33.87
C PHE A 244 -14.62 19.85 33.18
N PRO A 245 -14.18 20.91 33.88
CA PRO A 245 -13.92 22.21 33.25
C PRO A 245 -12.77 22.11 32.22
N ASN A 246 -12.92 22.75 31.05
CA ASN A 246 -11.92 22.86 29.95
C ASN A 246 -11.78 21.71 28.92
N HIS A 247 -12.73 20.79 28.80
CA HIS A 247 -12.70 19.75 27.77
C HIS A 247 -13.28 20.21 26.40
N ASN A 248 -12.44 20.50 25.40
CA ASN A 248 -12.89 20.78 24.02
C ASN A 248 -12.94 19.49 23.17
N ARG A 249 -14.13 19.08 22.69
CA ARG A 249 -14.26 17.96 21.73
C ARG A 249 -13.83 18.40 20.33
N PHE A 250 -12.80 17.75 19.78
CA PHE A 250 -12.39 17.94 18.37
C PHE A 250 -13.32 17.19 17.40
N PHE A 251 -13.84 17.89 16.39
CA PHE A 251 -14.63 17.30 15.32
C PHE A 251 -13.74 16.72 14.22
N LYS A 252 -14.08 15.52 13.75
CA LYS A 252 -13.46 14.96 12.54
C LYS A 252 -14.18 15.51 11.31
N PRO A 253 -13.45 15.99 10.29
CA PRO A 253 -14.08 16.39 9.03
C PRO A 253 -14.79 15.18 8.40
N TRP A 254 -15.92 15.45 7.74
CA TRP A 254 -16.63 14.41 6.99
C TRP A 254 -15.77 13.91 5.84
N ARG A 255 -15.80 12.59 5.62
CA ARG A 255 -15.16 11.95 4.47
C ARG A 255 -16.10 10.87 3.95
N PHE A 256 -16.29 10.83 2.64
CA PHE A 256 -17.06 9.80 1.99
C PHE A 256 -16.40 8.44 2.23
N ASN A 257 -17.18 7.47 2.67
CA ASN A 257 -16.72 6.11 2.84
C ASN A 257 -16.92 5.35 1.52
N SER A 258 -15.85 5.18 0.73
CA SER A 258 -15.93 4.52 -0.59
C SER A 258 -16.54 3.12 -0.56
N ASN A 259 -16.57 2.43 0.60
CA ASN A 259 -17.25 1.14 0.75
C ASN A 259 -18.79 1.24 0.57
N LEU A 260 -19.37 2.42 0.75
CA LEU A 260 -20.79 2.65 0.52
C LEU A 260 -21.19 2.50 -0.95
N LEU A 261 -20.23 2.61 -1.89
CA LEU A 261 -20.48 2.40 -3.32
C LEU A 261 -20.74 0.92 -3.69
N ALA A 262 -20.61 0.00 -2.72
CA ALA A 262 -20.98 -1.40 -2.87
C ALA A 262 -22.46 -1.66 -2.51
N ASP A 263 -23.16 -0.68 -1.93
CA ASP A 263 -24.60 -0.76 -1.67
C ASP A 263 -25.36 -0.24 -2.90
N ASP A 264 -25.93 -1.15 -3.68
CA ASP A 264 -26.66 -0.82 -4.90
C ASP A 264 -27.88 0.08 -4.62
N SER A 265 -28.52 -0.05 -3.45
CA SER A 265 -29.68 0.77 -3.08
C SER A 265 -29.30 2.22 -2.84
N LEU A 266 -28.16 2.46 -2.19
CA LEU A 266 -27.59 3.80 -2.04
C LEU A 266 -27.14 4.35 -3.40
N VAL A 267 -26.47 3.54 -4.22
CA VAL A 267 -26.00 4.00 -5.54
C VAL A 267 -27.16 4.44 -6.41
N GLU A 268 -28.26 3.68 -6.42
CA GLU A 268 -29.45 4.02 -7.18
C GLU A 268 -30.16 5.25 -6.60
N SER A 269 -30.32 5.31 -5.27
CA SER A 269 -30.86 6.49 -4.60
C SER A 269 -30.05 7.76 -4.91
N LEU A 270 -28.72 7.67 -4.96
CA LEU A 270 -27.85 8.79 -5.33
C LEU A 270 -27.97 9.13 -6.82
N ARG A 271 -28.09 8.16 -7.71
CA ARG A 271 -28.34 8.40 -9.14
C ARG A 271 -29.62 9.19 -9.34
N SER A 272 -30.74 8.70 -8.79
CA SER A 272 -32.02 9.40 -8.85
C SER A 272 -31.95 10.76 -8.18
N SER A 273 -31.20 10.89 -7.07
CA SER A 273 -31.00 12.19 -6.41
C SER A 273 -30.22 13.18 -7.28
N ILE A 274 -29.21 12.73 -8.04
CA ILE A 274 -28.47 13.58 -8.97
C ILE A 274 -29.39 14.03 -10.11
N GLU A 275 -30.10 13.08 -10.73
CA GLU A 275 -31.01 13.34 -11.85
C GLU A 275 -32.13 14.30 -11.44
N LEU A 276 -32.82 14.03 -10.33
CA LEU A 276 -33.88 14.89 -9.79
C LEU A 276 -33.35 16.29 -9.44
N PHE A 277 -32.16 16.38 -8.84
CA PHE A 277 -31.57 17.68 -8.52
C PHE A 277 -31.30 18.49 -9.80
N LEU A 278 -30.74 17.85 -10.83
CA LEU A 278 -30.45 18.52 -12.09
C LEU A 278 -31.73 18.90 -12.83
N GLU A 279 -32.73 18.03 -12.90
CA GLU A 279 -34.04 18.33 -13.51
C GLU A 279 -34.70 19.58 -12.92
N ILE A 280 -34.60 19.76 -11.59
CA ILE A 280 -35.23 20.89 -10.89
C ILE A 280 -34.38 22.17 -10.96
N ASN A 281 -33.05 22.06 -10.90
CA ASN A 281 -32.16 23.20 -10.63
C ASN A 281 -31.28 23.59 -11.82
N ASP A 282 -31.14 22.76 -12.84
CA ASP A 282 -30.41 23.07 -14.06
C ASP A 282 -31.23 24.01 -14.95
N LYS A 283 -31.23 25.29 -14.54
CA LYS A 283 -31.93 26.37 -15.24
C LYS A 283 -30.93 27.36 -15.84
N PRO A 284 -31.25 28.01 -16.98
CA PRO A 284 -30.32 28.94 -17.64
C PRO A 284 -29.89 30.15 -16.80
N ASP A 285 -30.67 30.56 -15.81
CA ASP A 285 -30.42 31.70 -14.91
C ASP A 285 -29.49 31.35 -13.74
N ILE A 286 -29.24 30.07 -13.49
CA ILE A 286 -28.38 29.62 -12.39
C ILE A 286 -26.95 29.45 -12.88
N ALA A 287 -26.03 30.19 -12.25
CA ALA A 287 -24.60 30.02 -12.50
C ALA A 287 -24.16 28.57 -12.27
N ARG A 288 -23.41 28.00 -13.23
CA ARG A 288 -22.94 26.61 -13.21
C ARG A 288 -22.09 26.29 -11.99
N GLY A 289 -21.30 27.25 -11.52
CA GLY A 289 -20.57 27.14 -10.24
C GLY A 289 -21.48 26.94 -9.02
N THR A 290 -22.60 27.67 -8.95
CA THR A 290 -23.58 27.56 -7.86
C THR A 290 -24.34 26.24 -7.95
N LEU A 291 -24.71 25.81 -9.17
CA LEU A 291 -25.34 24.51 -9.41
C LEU A 291 -24.46 23.37 -8.88
N TRP A 292 -23.16 23.39 -9.19
CA TRP A 292 -22.21 22.36 -8.75
C TRP A 292 -22.02 22.32 -7.23
N GLU A 293 -21.82 23.48 -6.58
CA GLU A 293 -21.66 23.56 -5.13
C GLU A 293 -22.93 23.10 -4.40
N SER A 294 -24.09 23.49 -4.90
CA SER A 294 -25.39 23.09 -4.35
C SER A 294 -25.63 21.60 -4.51
N LEU A 295 -25.29 21.02 -5.67
CA LEU A 295 -25.35 19.57 -5.88
C LEU A 295 -24.45 18.83 -4.89
N LYS A 296 -23.18 19.25 -4.72
CA LYS A 296 -22.27 18.63 -3.73
C LYS A 296 -22.82 18.69 -2.31
N ALA A 297 -23.36 19.85 -1.91
CA ALA A 297 -23.95 20.03 -0.59
C ALA A 297 -25.19 19.14 -0.39
N TYR A 298 -26.07 19.08 -1.39
CA TYR A 298 -27.25 18.23 -1.42
C TYR A 298 -26.88 16.75 -1.30
N LEU A 299 -25.97 16.25 -2.14
CA LEU A 299 -25.52 14.86 -2.12
C LEU A 299 -24.84 14.51 -0.80
N ARG A 300 -24.00 15.40 -0.26
CA ARG A 300 -23.39 15.20 1.06
C ARG A 300 -24.46 15.08 2.14
N GLY A 301 -25.51 15.90 2.09
CA GLY A 301 -26.68 15.82 2.97
C GLY A 301 -27.39 14.47 2.85
N GLN A 302 -27.69 14.03 1.63
CA GLN A 302 -28.33 12.73 1.35
C GLN A 302 -27.49 11.56 1.87
N ILE A 303 -26.17 11.57 1.63
CA ILE A 303 -25.26 10.52 2.11
C ILE A 303 -25.20 10.51 3.65
N ILE A 304 -25.10 11.67 4.28
CA ILE A 304 -25.09 11.77 5.75
C ILE A 304 -26.42 11.27 6.31
N SER A 305 -27.54 11.67 5.71
CA SER A 305 -28.89 11.24 6.11
C SER A 305 -29.05 9.72 5.98
N TYR A 306 -28.70 9.15 4.82
CA TYR A 306 -28.78 7.71 4.57
C TYR A 306 -27.90 6.91 5.53
N THR A 307 -26.65 7.33 5.72
CA THR A 307 -25.74 6.66 6.66
C THR A 307 -26.16 6.83 8.12
N ALA A 308 -26.75 7.96 8.49
CA ALA A 308 -27.33 8.18 9.79
C ALA A 308 -28.58 7.32 9.99
N HIS A 309 -29.44 7.19 8.98
CA HIS A 309 -30.62 6.32 8.98
C HIS A 309 -30.21 4.86 9.17
N LEU A 310 -29.29 4.32 8.35
CA LEU A 310 -28.80 2.95 8.51
C LEU A 310 -28.24 2.70 9.93
N ARG A 311 -27.43 3.63 10.44
CA ARG A 311 -26.90 3.54 11.81
C ARG A 311 -28.02 3.63 12.86
N LYS A 312 -29.01 4.49 12.66
CA LYS A 312 -30.14 4.66 13.57
C LYS A 312 -31.02 3.42 13.57
N THR A 313 -31.34 2.85 12.41
CA THR A 313 -32.16 1.62 12.29
C THR A 313 -31.44 0.44 12.92
N ALA A 314 -30.15 0.24 12.63
CA ALA A 314 -29.35 -0.80 13.27
C ALA A 314 -29.27 -0.62 14.80
N ARG A 315 -29.02 0.61 15.27
CA ARG A 315 -28.99 0.93 16.70
C ARG A 315 -30.34 0.80 17.37
N SER A 316 -31.43 1.21 16.70
CA SER A 316 -32.78 1.12 17.24
C SER A 316 -33.14 -0.34 17.48
N ARG A 317 -32.83 -1.24 16.54
CA ARG A 317 -33.05 -2.67 16.73
C ARG A 317 -32.18 -3.24 17.86
N GLN A 318 -30.91 -2.83 17.93
CA GLN A 318 -30.03 -3.23 19.02
C GLN A 318 -30.53 -2.74 20.39
N SER A 319 -30.95 -1.48 20.49
CA SER A 319 -31.52 -0.89 21.71
C SER A 319 -32.85 -1.51 22.08
N GLU A 320 -33.73 -1.80 21.12
CA GLU A 320 -35.00 -2.50 21.34
C GLU A 320 -34.75 -3.89 21.93
N LEU A 321 -33.81 -4.66 21.36
CA LEU A 321 -33.45 -5.98 21.87
C LEU A 321 -32.79 -5.89 23.25
N ALA A 322 -31.90 -4.91 23.47
CA ALA A 322 -31.26 -4.68 24.76
C ALA A 322 -32.29 -4.31 25.85
N GLN A 323 -33.26 -3.45 25.51
CA GLN A 323 -34.36 -3.05 26.41
C GLN A 323 -35.27 -4.23 26.73
N LYS A 324 -35.65 -5.03 25.72
CA LYS A 324 -36.42 -6.27 25.94
C LYS A 324 -35.68 -7.28 26.81
N ILE A 325 -34.35 -7.36 26.69
CA ILE A 325 -33.52 -8.19 27.58
C ILE A 325 -33.56 -7.62 29.00
N LEU A 326 -33.42 -6.31 29.18
CA LEU A 326 -33.48 -5.67 30.50
C LEU A 326 -34.84 -5.88 31.19
N GLU A 327 -35.95 -5.68 30.47
CA GLU A 327 -37.32 -5.88 30.98
C GLU A 327 -37.59 -7.33 31.39
N ILE A 328 -37.07 -8.29 30.61
CA ILE A 328 -37.16 -9.71 30.96
C ILE A 328 -36.27 -10.04 32.14
N ASP A 329 -35.06 -9.47 32.23
CA ASP A 329 -34.14 -9.68 33.34
C ASP A 329 -34.75 -9.15 34.65
N ASP A 330 -35.36 -7.96 34.64
CA ASP A 330 -36.10 -7.39 35.76
C ASP A 330 -37.33 -8.23 36.15
N SER A 331 -38.10 -8.68 35.16
CA SER A 331 -39.28 -9.54 35.40
C SER A 331 -38.88 -10.90 36.00
N TYR A 332 -37.81 -11.51 35.48
CA TYR A 332 -37.28 -12.78 35.97
C TYR A 332 -36.66 -12.64 37.35
N ALA A 333 -36.01 -11.51 37.66
CA ALA A 333 -35.45 -11.25 38.97
C ALA A 333 -36.52 -11.17 40.08
N ASN A 334 -37.71 -10.67 39.74
CA ASN A 334 -38.84 -10.59 40.65
C ASN A 334 -39.66 -11.89 40.70
N ASN A 335 -39.84 -12.58 39.56
CA ASN A 335 -40.59 -13.83 39.47
C ASN A 335 -39.95 -14.81 38.46
N PRO A 336 -39.14 -15.78 38.92
CA PRO A 336 -38.41 -16.69 38.04
C PRO A 336 -39.33 -17.69 37.31
N ASP A 337 -39.50 -17.52 35.98
CA ASP A 337 -40.29 -18.42 35.12
C ASP A 337 -39.42 -19.01 33.98
N PRO A 338 -39.41 -20.35 33.78
CA PRO A 338 -38.76 -20.99 32.63
C PRO A 338 -39.12 -20.41 31.26
N SER A 339 -40.36 -19.92 31.07
CA SER A 339 -40.79 -19.35 29.79
C SER A 339 -40.14 -18.00 29.50
N LEU A 340 -39.94 -17.16 30.53
CA LEU A 340 -39.22 -15.89 30.46
C LEU A 340 -37.74 -16.12 30.14
N TYR A 341 -37.11 -17.13 30.74
CA TYR A 341 -35.71 -17.48 30.45
C TYR A 341 -35.51 -17.91 28.98
N LYS A 342 -36.47 -18.64 28.39
CA LYS A 342 -36.42 -19.02 26.97
C LYS A 342 -36.51 -17.79 26.05
N LYS A 343 -37.41 -16.84 26.35
CA LYS A 343 -37.52 -15.57 25.59
C LYS A 343 -36.26 -14.71 25.73
N ARG A 344 -35.66 -14.65 26.93
CA ARG A 344 -34.36 -14.00 27.17
C ARG A 344 -33.27 -14.53 26.23
N LEU A 345 -33.15 -15.86 26.13
CA LEU A 345 -32.15 -16.50 25.27
C LEU A 345 -32.38 -16.22 23.78
N GLN A 346 -33.65 -16.14 23.34
CA GLN A 346 -34.00 -15.78 21.96
C GLN A 346 -33.56 -14.35 21.62
N TYR A 347 -33.91 -13.36 22.44
CA TYR A 347 -33.48 -11.97 22.21
C TYR A 347 -31.97 -11.80 22.31
N GLN A 348 -31.31 -12.51 23.24
CA GLN A 348 -29.86 -12.50 23.34
C GLN A 348 -29.19 -13.11 22.09
N THR A 349 -29.79 -14.17 21.51
CA THR A 349 -29.30 -14.78 20.26
C THR A 349 -29.45 -13.82 19.08
N GLU A 350 -30.61 -13.16 18.96
CA GLU A 350 -30.84 -12.17 17.91
C GLU A 350 -29.88 -10.97 18.02
N PHE A 351 -29.71 -10.44 19.24
CA PHE A 351 -28.73 -9.40 19.53
C PHE A 351 -27.30 -9.85 19.17
N ASN A 352 -26.96 -11.11 19.47
CA ASN A 352 -25.67 -11.68 19.13
C ASN A 352 -25.46 -11.85 17.63
N LEU A 353 -26.48 -12.18 16.85
CA LEU A 353 -26.40 -12.27 15.38
C LEU A 353 -26.17 -10.90 14.75
N LEU A 354 -26.91 -9.88 15.19
CA LEU A 354 -26.75 -8.49 14.72
C LEU A 354 -25.35 -7.94 15.05
N THR A 355 -24.92 -8.08 16.31
CA THR A 355 -23.60 -7.60 16.75
C THR A 355 -22.44 -8.45 16.20
N SER A 356 -22.63 -9.74 15.96
CA SER A 356 -21.63 -10.59 15.30
C SER A 356 -21.42 -10.15 13.86
N ASN A 357 -22.47 -9.86 13.09
CA ASN A 357 -22.34 -9.41 11.70
C ASN A 357 -21.65 -8.04 11.61
N ASP A 358 -21.97 -7.10 12.51
CA ASP A 358 -21.30 -5.79 12.59
C ASP A 358 -19.84 -5.91 13.06
N ALA A 359 -19.57 -6.70 14.10
CA ALA A 359 -18.23 -6.94 14.60
C ALA A 359 -17.37 -7.72 13.58
N GLU A 360 -17.95 -8.67 12.86
CA GLU A 360 -17.33 -9.37 11.73
C GLU A 360 -17.06 -8.39 10.59
N MET A 361 -18.00 -7.54 10.21
CA MET A 361 -17.80 -6.50 9.19
C MET A 361 -16.75 -5.47 9.61
N GLN A 362 -16.67 -5.07 10.88
CA GLN A 362 -15.61 -4.19 11.41
C GLN A 362 -14.28 -4.92 11.54
N LEU A 363 -14.29 -6.21 11.90
CA LEU A 363 -13.13 -7.09 11.80
C LEU A 363 -12.69 -7.23 10.36
N LEU A 364 -13.59 -7.21 9.40
CA LEU A 364 -13.32 -7.35 7.98
C LEU A 364 -13.00 -6.02 7.32
N LYS A 365 -13.35 -4.88 7.93
CA LYS A 365 -12.89 -3.51 7.60
C LYS A 365 -11.48 -3.26 8.15
N SER A 366 -11.25 -3.59 9.42
CA SER A 366 -9.91 -3.53 10.04
C SER A 366 -8.99 -4.60 9.47
N ARG A 367 -9.54 -5.78 9.13
CA ARG A 367 -8.90 -6.78 8.31
C ARG A 367 -9.11 -6.57 6.82
N GLN A 368 -9.73 -5.54 6.26
CA GLN A 368 -9.85 -5.43 4.79
C GLN A 368 -8.45 -5.14 4.23
N ARG A 369 -7.70 -4.30 4.95
CA ARG A 369 -6.25 -4.14 4.76
C ARG A 369 -5.45 -5.42 5.09
N ILE A 370 -5.99 -6.37 5.85
CA ILE A 370 -5.30 -7.56 6.41
C ILE A 370 -5.75 -8.89 5.78
N PHE A 371 -6.90 -9.03 5.12
CA PHE A 371 -7.59 -10.27 4.75
C PHE A 371 -7.69 -10.42 3.23
N GLU A 372 -7.99 -9.35 2.47
CA GLU A 372 -7.54 -9.28 1.06
C GLU A 372 -6.00 -9.42 0.97
N SER A 373 -5.33 -9.11 2.09
CA SER A 373 -3.91 -9.27 2.37
C SER A 373 -3.59 -10.44 3.33
N GLY A 374 -4.51 -11.40 3.51
CA GLY A 374 -4.49 -12.46 4.54
C GLY A 374 -3.25 -13.33 4.56
N ASP A 375 -2.50 -13.29 3.47
CA ASP A 375 -1.16 -13.86 3.32
C ASP A 375 -0.29 -12.98 2.38
N LYS A 376 -0.57 -11.67 2.29
CA LYS A 376 0.28 -10.65 1.66
C LYS A 376 0.76 -9.67 2.73
N ALA A 377 1.82 -10.01 3.47
CA ALA A 377 2.50 -9.11 4.42
C ALA A 377 1.62 -8.32 5.43
N GLY A 378 0.34 -8.69 5.67
CA GLY A 378 -0.66 -7.85 6.33
C GLY A 378 -0.36 -7.45 7.78
N LYS A 379 0.31 -8.31 8.55
CA LYS A 379 0.74 -7.97 9.94
C LYS A 379 1.85 -6.93 9.96
N LEU A 380 2.82 -7.04 9.06
CA LEU A 380 3.88 -6.06 8.90
C LEU A 380 3.31 -4.73 8.38
N LEU A 381 2.42 -4.77 7.39
CA LEU A 381 1.74 -3.57 6.88
C LEU A 381 0.89 -2.89 7.96
N ALA A 382 0.21 -3.65 8.83
CA ALA A 382 -0.52 -3.09 9.97
C ALA A 382 0.41 -2.51 11.05
N GLN A 383 1.57 -3.12 11.28
CA GLN A 383 2.61 -2.57 12.16
C GLN A 383 3.22 -1.29 11.55
N GLN A 384 3.50 -1.27 10.25
CA GLN A 384 3.98 -0.10 9.51
C GLN A 384 2.93 1.01 9.47
N ALA A 385 1.64 0.68 9.31
CA ALA A 385 0.56 1.66 9.37
C ALA A 385 0.39 2.25 10.77
N ARG A 386 0.56 1.44 11.82
CA ARG A 386 0.59 1.92 13.21
C ARG A 386 1.81 2.78 13.49
N ALA A 387 3.00 2.35 13.06
CA ALA A 387 4.23 3.14 13.16
C ALA A 387 4.12 4.46 12.38
N ALA A 388 3.53 4.44 11.18
CA ALA A 388 3.28 5.64 10.37
C ALA A 388 2.20 6.56 10.96
N ALA A 389 1.22 6.01 11.69
CA ALA A 389 0.24 6.82 12.42
C ALA A 389 0.87 7.45 13.68
N ALA A 390 1.69 6.69 14.42
CA ALA A 390 2.45 7.19 15.55
C ALA A 390 3.48 8.25 15.12
N SER A 391 4.17 8.06 13.98
CA SER A 391 5.13 9.03 13.45
C SER A 391 4.48 10.30 12.89
N ARG A 392 3.15 10.35 12.77
CA ARG A 392 2.40 11.56 12.38
C ARG A 392 1.95 12.39 13.58
N PHE A 393 1.96 11.79 14.78
CA PHE A 393 1.75 12.54 16.00
C PHE A 393 2.98 13.41 16.25
N ILE A 394 2.77 14.70 16.47
CA ILE A 394 3.84 15.65 16.75
C ILE A 394 3.79 15.93 18.25
N PRO A 395 4.73 15.38 19.04
CA PRO A 395 4.70 15.49 20.49
C PRO A 395 5.10 16.90 20.97
N SER A 396 6.05 17.53 20.29
CA SER A 396 6.51 18.89 20.62
C SER A 396 7.16 19.57 19.41
N ILE A 397 7.26 20.91 19.47
CA ILE A 397 7.94 21.75 18.47
C ILE A 397 8.63 22.94 19.17
N ILE A 398 9.73 23.44 18.60
CA ILE A 398 10.35 24.71 19.03
C ILE A 398 9.60 25.86 18.33
N SER A 399 9.06 26.77 19.14
CA SER A 399 8.38 27.99 18.66
C SER A 399 9.39 29.05 18.19
N SER A 400 8.91 30.09 17.51
CA SER A 400 9.76 31.19 17.02
C SER A 400 10.47 31.98 18.14
N SER A 401 10.00 31.89 19.39
CA SER A 401 10.65 32.49 20.55
C SER A 401 11.73 31.60 21.19
N GLY A 402 12.01 30.43 20.61
CA GLY A 402 12.98 29.45 21.14
C GLY A 402 12.42 28.52 22.22
N ALA A 403 11.18 28.73 22.69
CA ALA A 403 10.54 27.86 23.68
C ALA A 403 9.93 26.60 23.04
N THR A 404 10.14 25.45 23.67
CA THR A 404 9.51 24.17 23.28
C THR A 404 8.08 24.11 23.78
N THR A 405 7.13 23.80 22.90
CA THR A 405 5.71 23.61 23.26
C THR A 405 5.26 22.18 22.98
N THR A 406 4.40 21.66 23.86
CA THR A 406 3.71 20.37 23.75
C THR A 406 2.20 20.54 23.54
N ASP A 407 1.66 21.77 23.61
CA ASP A 407 0.24 22.05 23.41
C ASP A 407 -0.15 21.85 21.94
N PRO A 408 -1.08 20.93 21.61
CA PRO A 408 -1.53 20.69 20.23
C PRO A 408 -2.02 21.95 19.49
N LYS A 409 -2.60 22.92 20.20
CA LYS A 409 -3.07 24.17 19.59
C LYS A 409 -1.89 25.07 19.21
N LEU A 410 -0.97 25.30 20.16
CA LEU A 410 0.22 26.13 19.90
C LEU A 410 1.17 25.48 18.88
N ILE A 411 1.27 24.14 18.86
CA ILE A 411 1.95 23.40 17.78
C ILE A 411 1.32 23.74 16.42
N ASN A 412 -0.01 23.66 16.32
CA ASN A 412 -0.72 23.94 15.07
C ASN A 412 -0.54 25.40 14.61
N GLU A 413 -0.61 26.36 15.54
CA GLU A 413 -0.37 27.79 15.28
C GLU A 413 1.07 28.05 14.80
N THR A 414 2.07 27.41 15.42
CA THR A 414 3.49 27.51 15.02
C THR A 414 3.70 27.05 13.58
N PHE A 415 3.12 25.91 13.20
CA PHE A 415 3.18 25.44 11.82
C PHE A 415 2.40 26.34 10.85
N SER A 416 1.23 26.81 11.25
CA SER A 416 0.42 27.73 10.44
C SER A 416 1.21 29.00 10.11
N LYS A 417 1.86 29.60 11.11
CA LYS A 417 2.71 30.78 10.92
C LYS A 417 3.87 30.49 9.97
N PHE A 418 4.64 29.44 10.23
CA PHE A 418 5.78 29.05 9.39
C PHE A 418 5.40 28.85 7.91
N TYR A 419 4.31 28.13 7.61
CA TYR A 419 3.90 27.91 6.23
C TYR A 419 3.23 29.14 5.60
N SER A 420 2.54 29.98 6.38
CA SER A 420 2.02 31.24 5.87
C SER A 420 3.13 32.18 5.40
N GLU A 421 4.23 32.27 6.15
CA GLU A 421 5.42 33.03 5.78
C GLU A 421 6.15 32.40 4.57
N LEU A 422 6.27 31.06 4.54
CA LEU A 422 6.88 30.36 3.42
C LEU A 422 6.15 30.61 2.09
N TYR A 423 4.82 30.70 2.10
CA TYR A 423 4.01 30.89 0.89
C TYR A 423 3.64 32.36 0.59
N ALA A 424 4.13 33.32 1.38
CA ALA A 424 4.10 34.73 1.03
C ALA A 424 5.07 35.01 -0.12
N SER A 425 4.76 35.93 -1.04
CA SER A 425 5.67 36.28 -2.14
C SER A 425 6.76 37.23 -1.65
N ASP A 426 8.01 37.02 -2.07
CA ASP A 426 9.13 37.93 -1.74
C ASP A 426 9.10 39.18 -2.65
N ASN A 427 8.48 39.10 -3.84
CA ASN A 427 8.47 40.16 -4.86
C ASN A 427 7.04 40.43 -5.39
N PRO A 428 6.15 41.05 -4.60
CA PRO A 428 4.77 41.28 -5.00
C PRO A 428 4.60 42.35 -6.08
N ASN A 429 5.62 43.14 -6.45
CA ASN A 429 5.49 44.31 -7.34
C ASN A 429 6.52 44.38 -8.50
N THR A 430 7.53 43.52 -8.52
CA THR A 430 8.63 43.58 -9.51
C THR A 430 8.51 42.45 -10.53
N SER A 431 8.43 42.79 -11.82
CA SER A 431 8.24 41.84 -12.93
C SER A 431 9.33 41.92 -14.00
N SER A 432 10.49 42.53 -13.70
CA SER A 432 11.53 42.67 -14.72
C SER A 432 12.27 41.35 -14.91
N THR A 433 11.83 40.55 -15.89
CA THR A 433 12.60 39.43 -16.45
C THR A 433 13.67 39.90 -17.44
N SER A 434 14.13 41.15 -17.33
CA SER A 434 15.15 41.76 -18.18
C SER A 434 16.43 40.93 -18.25
N GLY A 435 16.83 40.25 -17.17
CA GLY A 435 17.98 39.33 -17.18
C GLY A 435 17.86 38.14 -18.12
N LEU A 436 16.64 37.81 -18.59
CA LEU A 436 16.37 36.71 -19.54
C LEU A 436 16.07 37.22 -20.96
N SER A 437 16.23 38.51 -21.25
CA SER A 437 15.90 39.07 -22.57
C SER A 437 16.86 38.61 -23.67
N SER A 438 18.10 38.26 -23.32
CA SER A 438 19.11 37.75 -24.25
C SER A 438 18.99 36.25 -24.55
N ILE A 439 18.06 35.55 -23.89
CA ILE A 439 17.90 34.09 -24.02
C ILE A 439 16.77 33.78 -25.00
N GLU A 440 17.08 32.95 -25.99
CA GLU A 440 16.08 32.41 -26.90
C GLU A 440 15.39 31.17 -26.31
N PHE A 441 14.06 31.15 -26.40
CA PHE A 441 13.24 30.05 -25.89
C PHE A 441 12.62 29.24 -27.03
N PRO A 442 12.61 27.89 -26.94
CA PRO A 442 11.81 27.10 -27.85
C PRO A 442 10.33 27.43 -27.63
N LYS A 443 9.56 27.55 -28.72
CA LYS A 443 8.14 27.85 -28.67
C LYS A 443 7.32 26.65 -29.10
N VAL A 444 6.17 26.47 -28.47
CA VAL A 444 5.16 25.52 -28.96
C VAL A 444 4.63 26.01 -30.29
N ASP A 445 4.43 25.07 -31.22
CA ASP A 445 3.78 25.33 -32.50
C ASP A 445 2.39 25.97 -32.31
N GLN A 446 2.04 26.93 -33.15
CA GLN A 446 0.81 27.72 -33.00
C GLN A 446 -0.45 26.82 -33.02
N GLY A 447 -0.50 25.81 -33.89
CA GLY A 447 -1.62 24.88 -33.95
C GLY A 447 -1.72 24.00 -32.70
N LEU A 448 -0.59 23.61 -32.10
CA LEU A 448 -0.59 22.91 -30.81
C LEU A 448 -1.00 23.82 -29.65
N ALA A 449 -0.60 25.09 -29.65
CA ALA A 449 -1.01 26.07 -28.64
C ALA A 449 -2.52 26.33 -28.65
N GLU A 450 -3.12 26.44 -29.84
CA GLU A 450 -4.58 26.57 -30.00
C GLU A 450 -5.33 25.34 -29.45
N ASN A 451 -4.80 24.14 -29.69
CA ASN A 451 -5.35 22.90 -29.12
C ASN A 451 -5.32 22.89 -27.58
N LEU A 452 -4.32 23.50 -26.95
CA LEU A 452 -4.26 23.61 -25.48
C LEU A 452 -5.37 24.51 -24.93
N ALA A 453 -5.79 25.51 -25.71
CA ALA A 453 -6.76 26.53 -25.31
C ALA A 453 -8.23 26.12 -25.51
N MET A 454 -8.50 25.00 -26.20
CA MET A 454 -9.87 24.53 -26.49
C MET A 454 -10.75 24.42 -25.23
N PRO A 455 -12.07 24.63 -25.32
CA PRO A 455 -12.99 24.38 -24.20
C PRO A 455 -12.84 22.96 -23.63
N ILE A 456 -13.08 22.78 -22.34
CA ILE A 456 -13.00 21.46 -21.70
C ILE A 456 -14.19 20.64 -22.12
N SER A 457 -13.94 19.46 -22.69
CA SER A 457 -14.99 18.53 -23.12
C SER A 457 -15.36 17.50 -22.04
N THR A 458 -16.54 16.90 -22.18
CA THR A 458 -16.99 15.78 -21.33
C THR A 458 -16.10 14.54 -21.46
N ALA A 459 -15.56 14.29 -22.66
CA ALA A 459 -14.61 13.20 -22.91
C ALA A 459 -13.32 13.36 -22.10
N GLU A 460 -12.77 14.58 -22.02
CA GLU A 460 -11.59 14.86 -21.20
C GLU A 460 -11.84 14.68 -19.71
N ILE A 461 -13.05 15.02 -19.23
CA ILE A 461 -13.44 14.79 -17.83
C ILE A 461 -13.50 13.30 -17.52
N MET A 462 -14.12 12.50 -18.40
CA MET A 462 -14.17 11.05 -18.27
C MET A 462 -12.78 10.42 -18.26
N GLU A 463 -11.88 10.86 -19.15
CA GLU A 463 -10.48 10.43 -19.19
C GLU A 463 -9.75 10.80 -17.89
N ALA A 464 -9.90 12.04 -17.41
CA ALA A 464 -9.27 12.52 -16.18
C ALA A 464 -9.75 11.72 -14.96
N ILE A 465 -11.06 11.50 -14.81
CA ILE A 465 -11.63 10.70 -13.72
C ILE A 465 -11.09 9.26 -13.75
N THR A 466 -11.03 8.65 -14.93
CA THR A 466 -10.58 7.26 -15.10
C THR A 466 -9.10 7.10 -14.74
N THR A 467 -8.26 8.05 -15.17
CA THR A 467 -6.81 8.02 -14.95
C THR A 467 -6.38 8.39 -13.53
N LEU A 468 -7.23 9.09 -12.75
CA LEU A 468 -6.95 9.38 -11.34
C LEU A 468 -6.84 8.09 -10.51
N GLN A 469 -5.87 8.07 -9.57
CA GLN A 469 -5.61 6.89 -8.75
C GLN A 469 -6.61 6.76 -7.59
N SER A 470 -7.23 5.58 -7.47
CA SER A 470 -8.09 5.20 -6.34
C SER A 470 -7.29 4.97 -5.04
N GLY A 471 -7.96 5.03 -3.89
CA GLY A 471 -7.40 4.80 -2.55
C GLY A 471 -6.61 5.97 -1.98
N LYS A 472 -6.72 7.18 -2.57
CA LYS A 472 -6.08 8.41 -2.09
C LYS A 472 -7.00 9.18 -1.15
N SER A 473 -6.39 9.97 -0.25
CA SER A 473 -7.17 10.81 0.67
C SER A 473 -7.82 11.99 -0.09
N PRO A 474 -9.11 12.29 0.19
CA PRO A 474 -9.81 13.42 -0.40
C PRO A 474 -9.34 14.75 0.23
N GLY A 475 -9.79 15.86 -0.36
CA GLY A 475 -9.62 17.20 0.20
C GLY A 475 -10.64 17.53 1.31
N PRO A 476 -10.76 18.82 1.69
CA PRO A 476 -11.71 19.29 2.69
C PRO A 476 -13.18 18.92 2.45
N ASP A 477 -13.60 18.77 1.19
CA ASP A 477 -15.00 18.42 0.85
C ASP A 477 -15.40 16.99 1.25
N GLY A 478 -14.42 16.11 1.39
CA GLY A 478 -14.57 14.71 1.76
C GLY A 478 -14.91 13.76 0.61
N PHE A 479 -15.12 14.22 -0.62
CA PHE A 479 -15.47 13.35 -1.76
C PHE A 479 -14.24 12.65 -2.32
N THR A 480 -14.35 11.33 -2.52
CA THR A 480 -13.21 10.49 -2.96
C THR A 480 -13.20 10.26 -4.47
N VAL A 481 -12.06 9.86 -5.03
CA VAL A 481 -11.94 9.53 -6.46
C VAL A 481 -12.91 8.41 -6.87
N GLU A 482 -13.19 7.45 -5.99
CA GLU A 482 -14.13 6.36 -6.29
C GLU A 482 -15.56 6.88 -6.50
N PHE A 483 -15.97 7.92 -5.76
CA PHE A 483 -17.27 8.55 -5.96
C PHE A 483 -17.39 9.12 -7.37
N TYR A 484 -16.40 9.92 -7.81
CA TYR A 484 -16.38 10.48 -9.16
C TYR A 484 -16.32 9.40 -10.23
N LYS A 485 -15.55 8.31 -10.03
CA LYS A 485 -15.52 7.18 -10.97
C LYS A 485 -16.86 6.47 -11.12
N LYS A 486 -17.62 6.32 -10.02
CA LYS A 486 -18.92 5.63 -10.04
C LYS A 486 -19.99 6.45 -10.75
N PHE A 487 -20.00 7.77 -10.54
CA PHE A 487 -21.02 8.69 -11.07
C PHE A 487 -20.54 9.52 -12.26
N ALA A 488 -19.37 9.19 -12.85
CA ALA A 488 -18.75 9.94 -13.93
C ALA A 488 -19.72 10.27 -15.10
N PRO A 489 -20.56 9.33 -15.58
CA PRO A 489 -21.48 9.62 -16.68
C PRO A 489 -22.49 10.74 -16.36
N LEU A 490 -22.95 10.84 -15.10
CA LEU A 490 -23.93 11.85 -14.68
C LEU A 490 -23.28 13.20 -14.37
N LEU A 491 -22.03 13.18 -13.89
CA LEU A 491 -21.35 14.39 -13.42
C LEU A 491 -20.53 15.08 -14.52
N SER A 492 -20.19 14.41 -15.61
CA SER A 492 -19.23 14.92 -16.60
C SER A 492 -19.71 16.18 -17.32
N THR A 493 -20.99 16.23 -17.71
CA THR A 493 -21.56 17.43 -18.36
C THR A 493 -21.58 18.63 -17.43
N VAL A 494 -22.12 18.45 -16.22
CA VAL A 494 -22.20 19.51 -15.19
C VAL A 494 -20.82 20.07 -14.85
N LEU A 495 -19.80 19.20 -14.74
CA LEU A 495 -18.42 19.60 -14.50
C LEU A 495 -17.83 20.37 -15.68
N SER A 496 -18.10 19.95 -16.92
CA SER A 496 -17.63 20.63 -18.15
C SER A 496 -18.16 22.06 -18.20
N ASP A 497 -19.47 22.21 -18.02
CA ASP A 497 -20.14 23.51 -18.06
C ASP A 497 -19.63 24.42 -16.93
N MET A 498 -19.48 23.88 -15.72
CA MET A 498 -18.93 24.61 -14.59
C MET A 498 -17.49 25.07 -14.81
N TYR A 499 -16.61 24.24 -15.38
CA TYR A 499 -15.24 24.65 -15.64
C TYR A 499 -15.16 25.73 -16.73
N ASN A 500 -15.90 25.56 -17.83
CA ASN A 500 -15.90 26.52 -18.93
C ASN A 500 -16.49 27.88 -18.50
N GLU A 501 -17.57 27.88 -17.71
CA GLU A 501 -18.10 29.11 -17.09
C GLU A 501 -17.09 29.73 -16.13
N ALA A 502 -16.45 28.93 -15.27
CA ALA A 502 -15.44 29.41 -14.32
C ALA A 502 -14.25 30.09 -15.02
N LEU A 503 -13.82 29.58 -16.18
CA LEU A 503 -12.81 30.25 -17.01
C LEU A 503 -13.30 31.60 -17.52
N SER A 504 -14.51 31.66 -18.08
CA SER A 504 -15.08 32.91 -18.61
C SER A 504 -15.20 34.00 -17.53
N LEU A 505 -15.50 33.61 -16.29
CA LEU A 505 -15.61 34.51 -15.14
C LEU A 505 -14.26 34.77 -14.44
N GLY A 506 -13.20 34.04 -14.79
CA GLY A 506 -11.88 34.14 -14.16
C GLY A 506 -11.83 33.67 -12.70
N ARG A 507 -12.83 32.91 -12.20
CA ARG A 507 -12.90 32.45 -10.80
C ARG A 507 -13.47 31.05 -10.67
N LEU A 508 -12.85 30.22 -9.82
CA LEU A 508 -13.38 28.91 -9.44
C LEU A 508 -14.46 29.02 -8.38
N PRO A 509 -15.37 28.04 -8.27
CA PRO A 509 -16.23 27.93 -7.11
C PRO A 509 -15.40 27.85 -5.81
N PRO A 510 -15.85 28.49 -4.71
CA PRO A 510 -15.01 28.70 -3.54
C PRO A 510 -14.37 27.44 -2.95
N THR A 511 -15.10 26.31 -2.93
CA THR A 511 -14.56 25.10 -2.30
C THR A 511 -13.40 24.47 -3.08
N LEU A 512 -13.31 24.70 -4.41
CA LEU A 512 -12.19 24.19 -5.23
C LEU A 512 -10.86 24.88 -4.88
N ASN A 513 -10.90 26.08 -4.29
CA ASN A 513 -9.71 26.80 -3.86
C ASN A 513 -9.12 26.30 -2.54
N ASN A 514 -9.86 25.47 -1.79
CA ASN A 514 -9.47 25.03 -0.46
C ASN A 514 -8.53 23.80 -0.48
N ALA A 515 -7.50 23.85 0.35
CA ALA A 515 -6.60 22.72 0.61
C ALA A 515 -6.39 22.50 2.11
N THR A 516 -6.16 21.24 2.50
CA THR A 516 -5.64 20.91 3.83
C THR A 516 -4.18 20.49 3.72
N ILE A 517 -3.27 21.19 4.39
CA ILE A 517 -1.86 20.82 4.48
C ILE A 517 -1.70 19.79 5.60
N THR A 518 -1.33 18.57 5.25
CA THR A 518 -0.90 17.54 6.22
C THR A 518 0.62 17.43 6.21
N LEU A 519 1.22 17.18 7.37
CA LEU A 519 2.67 17.16 7.54
C LEU A 519 3.23 15.74 7.61
N LEU A 520 4.38 15.53 6.97
CA LEU A 520 5.16 14.29 7.04
C LEU A 520 6.59 14.60 7.47
N LEU A 521 7.06 14.00 8.56
CA LEU A 521 8.45 14.15 8.99
C LEU A 521 9.41 13.58 7.94
N LYS A 522 10.40 14.38 7.52
CA LYS A 522 11.49 13.91 6.65
C LYS A 522 12.36 12.94 7.45
N LYS A 523 12.76 11.84 6.81
CA LYS A 523 13.58 10.81 7.44
C LYS A 523 14.91 11.42 7.93
N ASP A 524 15.36 11.03 9.12
CA ASP A 524 16.65 11.43 9.70
C ASP A 524 16.80 12.96 9.92
N LYS A 525 15.70 13.69 10.14
CA LYS A 525 15.68 15.11 10.48
C LYS A 525 15.14 15.34 11.89
N ASP A 526 15.56 16.43 12.50
CA ASP A 526 15.15 16.82 13.85
C ASP A 526 13.62 17.07 13.91
N PRO A 527 12.86 16.29 14.70
CA PRO A 527 11.41 16.44 14.81
C PRO A 527 10.97 17.74 15.51
N LEU A 528 11.87 18.47 16.16
CA LEU A 528 11.57 19.72 16.86
C LEU A 528 11.46 20.94 15.93
N LEU A 529 11.95 20.83 14.69
CA LEU A 529 12.01 21.94 13.73
C LEU A 529 10.90 21.84 12.67
N CYS A 530 10.17 22.94 12.44
CA CYS A 530 9.12 22.98 11.42
C CYS A 530 9.63 22.64 10.00
N SER A 531 10.86 23.06 9.68
CA SER A 531 11.51 22.84 8.38
C SER A 531 11.81 21.36 8.07
N SER A 532 11.83 20.51 9.10
CA SER A 532 11.99 19.06 8.99
C SER A 532 10.74 18.35 8.46
N PHE A 533 9.59 19.02 8.41
CA PHE A 533 8.35 18.45 7.91
C PHE A 533 8.14 18.82 6.44
N ARG A 534 7.53 17.90 5.68
CA ARG A 534 7.11 18.10 4.29
C ARG A 534 5.61 18.39 4.26
N PRO A 535 5.18 19.52 3.66
CA PRO A 535 3.76 19.80 3.48
C PRO A 535 3.20 18.98 2.32
N ILE A 536 2.05 18.33 2.53
CA ILE A 536 1.27 17.67 1.48
C ILE A 536 -0.10 18.33 1.42
N SER A 537 -0.46 18.88 0.26
CA SER A 537 -1.75 19.52 0.04
C SER A 537 -2.81 18.48 -0.34
N LEU A 538 -3.77 18.27 0.56
CA LEU A 538 -4.98 17.51 0.28
C LEU A 538 -5.98 18.41 -0.44
N LEU A 539 -5.99 18.31 -1.77
CA LEU A 539 -6.90 19.04 -2.66
C LEU A 539 -8.20 18.25 -2.90
N ASN A 540 -9.32 18.97 -3.09
CA ASN A 540 -10.58 18.37 -3.51
C ASN A 540 -10.44 17.67 -4.87
N VAL A 541 -11.27 16.65 -5.11
CA VAL A 541 -11.12 15.80 -6.30
C VAL A 541 -11.62 16.51 -7.56
N ASP A 542 -12.64 17.36 -7.48
CA ASP A 542 -13.06 18.24 -8.58
C ASP A 542 -11.90 19.14 -9.04
N TYR A 543 -11.21 19.83 -8.13
CA TYR A 543 -9.97 20.56 -8.49
C TYR A 543 -8.93 19.66 -9.17
N LYS A 544 -8.74 18.43 -8.67
CA LYS A 544 -7.77 17.48 -9.25
C LYS A 544 -8.19 17.00 -10.63
N ILE A 545 -9.49 16.93 -10.95
CA ILE A 545 -9.98 16.59 -12.28
C ILE A 545 -9.55 17.68 -13.26
N LEU A 546 -9.84 18.95 -12.97
CA LEU A 546 -9.41 20.08 -13.82
C LEU A 546 -7.88 20.10 -13.99
N ALA A 547 -7.13 20.01 -12.89
CA ALA A 547 -5.67 19.97 -12.95
C ALA A 547 -5.14 18.77 -13.75
N LYS A 548 -5.83 17.62 -13.72
CA LYS A 548 -5.46 16.43 -14.49
C LYS A 548 -5.72 16.61 -15.97
N ILE A 549 -6.83 17.25 -16.37
CA ILE A 549 -7.12 17.60 -17.77
C ILE A 549 -6.00 18.48 -18.33
N LEU A 550 -5.69 19.58 -17.63
CA LEU A 550 -4.61 20.49 -18.05
C LEU A 550 -3.25 19.78 -18.11
N ALA A 551 -2.98 18.85 -17.19
CA ALA A 551 -1.76 18.06 -17.23
C ALA A 551 -1.69 17.14 -18.44
N LEU A 552 -2.80 16.51 -18.84
CA LEU A 552 -2.87 15.65 -20.03
C LEU A 552 -2.66 16.44 -21.32
N ARG A 553 -3.21 17.67 -21.40
CA ARG A 553 -2.96 18.60 -22.51
C ARG A 553 -1.49 18.99 -22.57
N LEU A 554 -0.94 19.47 -21.46
CA LEU A 554 0.44 19.96 -21.38
C LEU A 554 1.49 18.87 -21.67
N GLN A 555 1.23 17.62 -21.27
CA GLN A 555 2.13 16.49 -21.55
C GLN A 555 2.41 16.26 -23.04
N LYS A 556 1.50 16.67 -23.93
CA LYS A 556 1.65 16.50 -25.38
C LYS A 556 2.68 17.45 -25.98
N VAL A 557 2.83 18.65 -25.41
CA VAL A 557 3.70 19.71 -25.96
C VAL A 557 5.03 19.85 -25.23
N LEU A 558 5.09 19.46 -23.95
CA LEU A 558 6.29 19.59 -23.11
C LEU A 558 7.58 19.02 -23.73
N PRO A 559 7.58 17.85 -24.40
CA PRO A 559 8.81 17.32 -25.00
C PRO A 559 9.45 18.24 -26.05
N GLY A 560 8.67 19.14 -26.68
CA GLY A 560 9.16 20.09 -27.68
C GLY A 560 9.80 21.35 -27.10
N ILE A 561 9.51 21.69 -25.83
CA ILE A 561 10.02 22.91 -25.18
C ILE A 561 10.97 22.63 -24.01
N ILE A 562 10.95 21.42 -23.45
CA ILE A 562 11.83 21.01 -22.35
C ILE A 562 12.95 20.12 -22.88
N SER A 563 14.20 20.55 -22.69
CA SER A 563 15.39 19.82 -23.12
C SER A 563 15.43 18.38 -22.57
N ALA A 564 16.04 17.46 -23.33
CA ALA A 564 16.28 16.08 -22.92
C ALA A 564 17.13 15.94 -21.64
N ASP A 565 17.81 17.00 -21.20
CA ASP A 565 18.56 17.03 -19.94
C ASP A 565 17.66 16.89 -18.70
N GLN A 566 16.40 17.35 -18.78
CA GLN A 566 15.40 17.20 -17.72
C GLN A 566 14.68 15.86 -17.88
N THR A 567 14.96 14.92 -16.97
CA THR A 567 14.33 13.59 -16.98
C THR A 567 13.30 13.40 -15.88
N GLY A 568 13.18 14.35 -14.95
CA GLY A 568 12.17 14.32 -13.89
C GLY A 568 10.78 14.70 -14.41
N PHE A 569 9.77 13.93 -14.07
CA PHE A 569 8.34 14.16 -14.38
C PHE A 569 7.97 14.26 -15.88
N MET A 570 8.90 13.98 -16.79
CA MET A 570 8.69 13.97 -18.22
C MET A 570 8.26 12.59 -18.72
N LEU A 571 7.21 12.52 -19.54
CA LEU A 571 6.70 11.26 -20.08
C LEU A 571 7.78 10.57 -20.94
N GLY A 572 7.98 9.27 -20.73
CA GLY A 572 8.98 8.49 -21.46
C GLY A 572 10.44 8.72 -21.04
N ARG A 573 10.70 9.64 -20.10
CA ARG A 573 12.05 9.86 -19.55
C ARG A 573 12.20 9.17 -18.19
N HIS A 574 13.33 8.53 -17.98
CA HIS A 574 13.61 7.75 -16.77
C HIS A 574 14.87 8.26 -16.04
N SER A 575 14.86 8.17 -14.71
CA SER A 575 16.00 8.58 -13.85
C SER A 575 17.31 7.87 -14.19
N PHE A 576 17.25 6.63 -14.70
CA PHE A 576 18.44 5.89 -15.07
C PHE A 576 19.19 6.50 -16.26
N HIS A 577 18.55 7.33 -17.10
CA HIS A 577 19.25 8.05 -18.17
C HIS A 577 20.31 8.99 -17.60
N ASN A 578 19.99 9.73 -16.54
CA ASN A 578 20.93 10.63 -15.88
C ASN A 578 22.08 9.85 -15.23
N THR A 579 21.77 8.77 -14.49
CA THR A 579 22.84 7.98 -13.86
C THR A 579 23.72 7.27 -14.89
N ARG A 580 23.14 6.77 -15.99
CA ARG A 580 23.90 6.13 -17.08
C ARG A 580 24.79 7.14 -17.79
N ARG A 581 24.29 8.35 -18.09
CA ARG A 581 25.10 9.46 -18.63
C ARG A 581 26.26 9.80 -17.71
N LEU A 582 25.97 10.03 -16.43
CA LEU A 582 26.97 10.32 -15.40
C LEU A 582 28.07 9.24 -15.34
N LEU A 583 27.69 7.97 -15.33
CA LEU A 583 28.65 6.86 -15.28
C LEU A 583 29.51 6.77 -16.55
N ASN A 584 28.97 7.08 -17.73
CA ASN A 584 29.77 7.16 -18.95
C ASN A 584 30.83 8.28 -18.85
N ILE A 585 30.42 9.48 -18.42
CA ILE A 585 31.31 10.64 -18.25
C ILE A 585 32.43 10.33 -17.23
N LEU A 586 32.08 9.81 -16.06
CA LEU A 586 33.05 9.46 -15.01
C LEU A 586 34.09 8.41 -15.43
N ASN A 587 33.74 7.53 -16.38
CA ASN A 587 34.66 6.48 -16.85
C ASN A 587 35.41 6.88 -18.13
N MET A 588 35.24 8.12 -18.61
CA MET A 588 35.93 8.67 -19.78
C MET A 588 36.46 10.09 -19.49
N PRO A 589 37.27 10.28 -18.43
CA PRO A 589 37.77 11.60 -18.05
C PRO A 589 38.76 12.17 -19.07
N SER A 590 38.84 13.49 -19.16
CA SER A 590 39.91 14.16 -19.91
C SER A 590 41.28 13.95 -19.26
N SER A 591 42.32 13.82 -20.08
CA SER A 591 43.72 13.75 -19.65
C SER A 591 44.41 15.12 -19.59
N SER A 592 43.81 16.16 -20.17
CA SER A 592 44.43 17.48 -20.35
C SER A 592 43.75 18.61 -19.59
N THR A 593 42.47 18.46 -19.23
CA THR A 593 41.67 19.51 -18.60
C THR A 593 41.14 19.09 -17.24
N PRO A 594 41.19 19.95 -16.20
CA PRO A 594 40.56 19.65 -14.91
C PRO A 594 39.03 19.59 -15.06
N GLU A 595 38.42 18.55 -14.48
CA GLU A 595 36.98 18.28 -14.60
C GLU A 595 36.35 17.95 -13.24
N ILE A 596 35.21 18.57 -12.95
CA ILE A 596 34.45 18.36 -11.71
C ILE A 596 32.96 18.14 -12.01
N LEU A 597 32.28 17.53 -11.05
CA LEU A 597 30.83 17.51 -10.95
C LEU A 597 30.39 18.42 -9.82
N VAL A 598 29.29 19.14 -10.01
CA VAL A 598 28.65 19.92 -8.95
C VAL A 598 27.19 19.49 -8.82
N SER A 599 26.85 18.89 -7.68
CA SER A 599 25.47 18.53 -7.32
C SER A 599 24.87 19.64 -6.49
N LEU A 600 23.86 20.32 -7.03
CA LEU A 600 23.21 21.47 -6.41
C LEU A 600 21.96 21.03 -5.63
N ASP A 601 21.82 21.47 -4.38
CA ASP A 601 20.64 21.22 -3.53
C ASP A 601 19.77 22.48 -3.47
N ALA A 602 18.51 22.38 -3.90
CA ALA A 602 17.54 23.47 -3.85
C ALA A 602 16.77 23.48 -2.52
N GLU A 603 16.61 24.66 -1.91
CA GLU A 603 15.80 24.79 -0.72
C GLU A 603 14.32 24.77 -1.06
N LYS A 604 13.61 23.67 -0.75
CA LYS A 604 12.15 23.57 -0.91
C LYS A 604 11.66 24.05 -2.30
N ALA A 605 12.33 23.64 -3.38
CA ALA A 605 12.19 24.22 -4.72
C ALA A 605 10.74 24.43 -5.19
N PHE A 606 9.85 23.47 -4.95
CA PHE A 606 8.44 23.55 -5.32
C PHE A 606 7.69 24.68 -4.60
N ASP A 607 8.06 24.98 -3.35
CA ASP A 607 7.38 25.96 -2.49
C ASP A 607 7.79 27.40 -2.80
N TRP A 608 8.94 27.62 -3.47
CA TRP A 608 9.49 28.94 -3.76
C TRP A 608 9.15 29.51 -5.14
N VAL A 609 8.54 28.73 -6.04
CA VAL A 609 8.24 29.20 -7.41
C VAL A 609 7.31 30.41 -7.39
N GLU A 610 7.80 31.57 -7.81
CA GLU A 610 7.00 32.79 -7.93
C GLU A 610 6.03 32.69 -9.13
N TRP A 611 4.74 32.95 -8.91
CA TRP A 611 3.71 32.71 -9.94
C TRP A 611 3.81 33.66 -11.12
N ARG A 612 4.20 34.91 -10.88
CA ARG A 612 4.40 35.89 -11.97
C ARG A 612 5.49 35.42 -12.94
N PHE A 613 6.62 34.97 -12.39
CA PHE A 613 7.69 34.35 -13.17
C PHE A 613 7.18 33.13 -13.95
N LEU A 614 6.44 32.22 -13.30
CA LEU A 614 5.87 31.05 -13.98
C LEU A 614 4.97 31.45 -15.16
N PHE A 615 4.05 32.40 -14.99
CA PHE A 615 3.13 32.82 -16.06
C PHE A 615 3.86 33.49 -17.23
N GLU A 616 4.87 34.31 -16.94
CA GLU A 616 5.74 34.92 -17.95
C GLU A 616 6.52 33.85 -18.74
N MET A 617 7.08 32.84 -18.06
CA MET A 617 7.77 31.75 -18.75
C MET A 617 6.83 30.94 -19.63
N MET A 618 5.61 30.65 -19.17
CA MET A 618 4.59 29.99 -19.98
C MET A 618 4.26 30.76 -21.27
N ASP A 619 4.24 32.09 -21.20
CA ASP A 619 4.04 32.96 -22.36
C ASP A 619 5.23 32.88 -23.33
N ARG A 620 6.47 32.97 -22.80
CA ARG A 620 7.69 32.86 -23.61
C ARG A 620 7.86 31.52 -24.32
N PHE A 621 7.42 30.43 -23.69
CA PHE A 621 7.37 29.09 -24.32
C PHE A 621 6.22 28.93 -25.32
N GLY A 622 5.38 29.95 -25.53
CA GLY A 622 4.33 29.95 -26.54
C GLY A 622 3.12 29.06 -26.20
N LEU A 623 2.79 28.87 -24.91
CA LEU A 623 1.65 28.02 -24.53
C LEU A 623 0.27 28.60 -24.86
N GLY A 624 0.22 29.87 -25.27
CA GLY A 624 -1.00 30.58 -25.64
C GLY A 624 -1.77 31.14 -24.43
N SER A 625 -2.35 32.32 -24.62
CA SER A 625 -3.08 33.06 -23.57
C SER A 625 -4.27 32.29 -23.00
N GLY A 626 -4.94 31.46 -23.81
CA GLY A 626 -6.05 30.61 -23.39
C GLY A 626 -5.63 29.56 -22.35
N PHE A 627 -4.57 28.79 -22.63
CA PHE A 627 -4.05 27.81 -21.66
C PHE A 627 -3.48 28.48 -20.41
N ILE A 628 -2.78 29.62 -20.57
CA ILE A 628 -2.28 30.41 -19.43
C ILE A 628 -3.44 30.87 -18.54
N SER A 629 -4.59 31.25 -19.12
CA SER A 629 -5.78 31.64 -18.37
C SER A 629 -6.35 30.49 -17.53
N TRP A 630 -6.36 29.26 -18.06
CA TRP A 630 -6.72 28.07 -17.28
C TRP A 630 -5.79 27.83 -16.10
N VAL A 631 -4.48 28.02 -16.28
CA VAL A 631 -3.54 27.88 -15.17
C VAL A 631 -3.73 29.02 -14.17
N LYS A 632 -3.83 30.28 -14.61
CA LYS A 632 -4.12 31.43 -13.73
C LYS A 632 -5.40 31.21 -12.91
N LEU A 633 -6.44 30.61 -13.49
CA LEU A 633 -7.68 30.26 -12.79
C LEU A 633 -7.44 29.37 -11.57
N LEU A 634 -6.59 28.34 -11.68
CA LEU A 634 -6.19 27.46 -10.56
C LEU A 634 -5.42 28.20 -9.44
N TYR A 635 -4.84 29.36 -9.74
CA TYR A 635 -3.99 30.14 -8.83
C TYR A 635 -4.61 31.49 -8.43
N SER A 636 -5.85 31.77 -8.85
CA SER A 636 -6.54 33.07 -8.66
C SER A 636 -6.73 33.46 -7.20
N SER A 637 -6.97 32.51 -6.28
CA SER A 637 -7.05 32.74 -4.83
C SER A 637 -7.01 31.42 -4.02
N PRO A 638 -5.94 30.61 -4.09
CA PRO A 638 -5.78 29.43 -3.24
C PRO A 638 -5.78 29.76 -1.75
N VAL A 639 -6.46 28.91 -0.98
CA VAL A 639 -6.50 28.99 0.47
C VAL A 639 -6.14 27.64 1.08
N ALA A 640 -5.33 27.64 2.14
CA ALA A 640 -4.91 26.43 2.83
C ALA A 640 -5.09 26.54 4.35
N SER A 641 -5.34 25.39 5.00
CA SER A 641 -5.29 25.24 6.46
C SER A 641 -4.32 24.13 6.83
N VAL A 642 -3.53 24.29 7.90
CA VAL A 642 -2.62 23.23 8.39
C VAL A 642 -3.35 22.30 9.35
N GLN A 643 -3.19 20.99 9.14
CA GLN A 643 -3.70 19.95 10.04
C GLN A 643 -2.55 19.27 10.80
N THR A 644 -2.54 19.41 12.13
CA THR A 644 -1.62 18.70 13.04
C THR A 644 -2.40 18.08 14.20
N ASN A 645 -2.11 16.83 14.56
CA ASN A 645 -2.77 16.15 15.68
C ASN A 645 -4.32 16.21 15.66
N ASN A 646 -4.92 16.25 14.45
CA ASN A 646 -6.36 16.46 14.19
C ASN A 646 -6.91 17.86 14.54
N VAL A 647 -6.06 18.82 14.87
CA VAL A 647 -6.37 20.25 14.98
C VAL A 647 -6.18 20.90 13.62
N PHE A 648 -7.10 21.81 13.25
CA PHE A 648 -7.02 22.60 12.03
C PHE A 648 -6.72 24.05 12.39
N SER A 649 -5.80 24.67 11.65
CA SER A 649 -5.53 26.10 11.77
C SER A 649 -6.63 26.90 11.08
N PRO A 650 -6.75 28.21 11.37
CA PRO A 650 -7.38 29.15 10.45
C PRO A 650 -6.76 29.05 9.06
N SER A 651 -7.57 29.36 8.06
CA SER A 651 -7.18 29.38 6.66
C SER A 651 -6.32 30.60 6.32
N PHE A 652 -5.28 30.42 5.50
CA PHE A 652 -4.44 31.49 4.96
C PHE A 652 -4.29 31.38 3.45
N ARG A 653 -4.01 32.52 2.79
CA ARG A 653 -3.83 32.60 1.33
C ARG A 653 -2.43 32.16 0.93
N LEU A 654 -2.31 31.53 -0.22
CA LEU A 654 -1.01 31.25 -0.85
C LEU A 654 -0.73 32.32 -1.90
N HIS A 655 0.54 32.70 -2.08
CA HIS A 655 0.97 33.67 -3.09
C HIS A 655 2.10 33.16 -3.99
N ARG A 656 2.75 32.07 -3.61
CA ARG A 656 3.77 31.39 -4.41
C ARG A 656 3.75 29.87 -4.21
N GLY A 657 4.59 29.19 -4.99
CA GLY A 657 4.81 27.75 -4.93
C GLY A 657 3.81 26.96 -5.78
N THR A 658 4.20 25.73 -6.12
CA THR A 658 3.33 24.77 -6.81
C THR A 658 2.81 23.76 -5.80
N ARG A 659 1.50 23.49 -5.81
CA ARG A 659 0.85 22.71 -4.74
C ARG A 659 1.33 21.25 -4.75
N GLN A 660 1.98 20.79 -3.69
CA GLN A 660 2.45 19.40 -3.57
C GLN A 660 1.27 18.43 -3.45
N GLY A 661 1.08 17.57 -4.46
CA GLY A 661 -0.05 16.64 -4.55
C GLY A 661 -1.06 16.96 -5.66
N CYS A 662 -0.86 18.09 -6.37
CA CYS A 662 -1.59 18.42 -7.60
C CYS A 662 -0.99 17.67 -8.81
N PRO A 663 -1.79 17.10 -9.73
CA PRO A 663 -1.31 16.43 -10.94
C PRO A 663 -0.53 17.34 -11.91
N LEU A 664 -0.85 18.64 -11.94
CA LEU A 664 -0.26 19.63 -12.87
C LEU A 664 1.06 20.21 -12.35
N SER A 665 1.23 20.33 -11.03
CA SER A 665 2.39 21.00 -10.41
C SER A 665 3.76 20.51 -10.91
N PRO A 666 4.03 19.20 -11.08
CA PRO A 666 5.34 18.75 -11.53
C PRO A 666 5.70 19.23 -12.95
N LEU A 667 4.69 19.39 -13.81
CA LEU A 667 4.86 19.87 -15.18
C LEU A 667 5.11 21.37 -15.22
N LEU A 668 4.39 22.14 -14.38
CA LEU A 668 4.64 23.57 -14.21
C LEU A 668 6.02 23.84 -13.61
N PHE A 669 6.49 22.98 -12.70
CA PHE A 669 7.84 23.08 -12.16
C PHE A 669 8.90 22.84 -13.26
N ALA A 670 8.69 21.88 -14.16
CA ALA A 670 9.59 21.67 -15.30
C ALA A 670 9.69 22.92 -16.18
N ILE A 671 8.58 23.62 -16.42
CA ILE A 671 8.57 24.91 -17.14
C ILE A 671 9.31 25.99 -16.35
N ALA A 672 9.13 26.05 -15.03
CA ALA A 672 9.77 27.06 -14.20
C ALA A 672 11.29 26.92 -14.13
N ILE A 673 11.83 25.69 -14.14
CA ILE A 673 13.27 25.45 -14.01
C ILE A 673 14.01 25.43 -15.35
N GLU A 674 13.32 25.15 -16.47
CA GLU A 674 13.95 25.07 -17.79
C GLU A 674 14.70 26.34 -18.22
N PRO A 675 14.25 27.58 -17.93
CA PRO A 675 15.00 28.80 -18.23
C PRO A 675 16.42 28.82 -17.64
N LEU A 676 16.59 28.33 -16.41
CA LEU A 676 17.93 28.16 -15.80
C LEU A 676 18.79 27.20 -16.62
N ALA A 677 18.19 26.09 -17.07
CA ALA A 677 18.88 25.10 -17.87
C ALA A 677 19.29 25.65 -19.24
N ILE A 678 18.41 26.42 -19.90
CA ILE A 678 18.72 27.09 -21.16
C ILE A 678 19.88 28.08 -20.96
N TRP A 679 19.80 28.93 -19.93
CA TRP A 679 20.83 29.94 -19.65
C TRP A 679 22.21 29.30 -19.42
N LEU A 680 22.28 28.27 -18.58
CA LEU A 680 23.53 27.54 -18.33
C LEU A 680 24.05 26.88 -19.62
N ARG A 681 23.18 26.39 -20.50
CA ARG A 681 23.62 25.80 -21.78
C ARG A 681 24.16 26.84 -22.74
N SER A 682 23.50 27.99 -22.86
CA SER A 682 23.86 29.05 -23.80
C SER A 682 25.10 29.85 -23.38
N GLU A 683 25.46 29.83 -22.10
CA GLU A 683 26.64 30.55 -21.61
C GLU A 683 27.95 29.96 -22.14
N GLU A 684 28.66 30.71 -22.99
CA GLU A 684 29.89 30.27 -23.65
C GLU A 684 31.05 30.07 -22.66
N LYS A 685 31.14 30.92 -21.62
CA LYS A 685 32.19 30.80 -20.59
C LYS A 685 32.01 29.60 -19.67
N PHE A 686 30.81 29.00 -19.65
CA PHE A 686 30.61 27.73 -18.98
C PHE A 686 31.07 26.61 -19.91
N GLU A 687 32.29 26.13 -19.67
CA GLU A 687 32.86 24.97 -20.36
C GLU A 687 32.32 23.66 -19.75
N GLY A 688 31.62 22.88 -20.59
CA GLY A 688 31.13 21.55 -20.23
C GLY A 688 32.14 20.44 -20.53
N ILE A 689 31.90 19.26 -19.96
CA ILE A 689 32.73 18.07 -20.19
C ILE A 689 32.45 17.49 -21.57
N THR A 690 33.49 17.32 -22.38
CA THR A 690 33.38 16.76 -23.73
C THR A 690 33.68 15.26 -23.73
N CYS A 691 32.70 14.43 -24.09
CA CYS A 691 32.87 12.99 -24.23
C CYS A 691 32.50 12.56 -25.65
N GLN A 692 33.46 11.99 -26.39
CA GLN A 692 33.25 11.44 -27.75
C GLN A 692 32.53 12.43 -28.70
N GLY A 693 32.97 13.69 -28.71
CA GLY A 693 32.41 14.74 -29.57
C GLY A 693 31.11 15.38 -29.06
N THR A 694 30.55 14.92 -27.93
CA THR A 694 29.38 15.52 -27.31
C THR A 694 29.77 16.32 -26.07
N VAL A 695 29.35 17.59 -26.01
CA VAL A 695 29.55 18.45 -24.83
C VAL A 695 28.41 18.25 -23.84
N HIS A 696 28.75 18.02 -22.58
CA HIS A 696 27.80 17.85 -21.48
C HIS A 696 27.99 18.98 -20.47
N LYS A 697 26.95 19.80 -20.27
CA LYS A 697 26.95 20.89 -19.27
C LYS A 697 26.12 20.57 -18.03
N LEU A 698 24.92 20.01 -18.19
CA LEU A 698 24.04 19.72 -17.04
C LEU A 698 23.14 18.50 -17.26
N SER A 699 22.59 18.00 -16.16
CA SER A 699 21.43 17.10 -16.12
C SER A 699 20.50 17.48 -14.99
N LEU A 700 19.20 17.29 -15.20
CA LEU A 700 18.16 17.63 -14.24
C LEU A 700 17.26 16.41 -13.97
N TYR A 701 16.89 16.23 -12.71
CA TYR A 701 15.80 15.36 -12.31
C TYR A 701 14.88 16.11 -11.35
N ALA A 702 13.86 16.76 -11.91
CA ALA A 702 13.08 17.76 -11.20
C ALA A 702 13.98 18.89 -10.69
N ASP A 703 14.12 19.04 -9.37
CA ASP A 703 14.95 20.04 -8.70
C ASP A 703 16.41 19.60 -8.49
N ASP A 704 16.74 18.30 -8.63
CA ASP A 704 18.11 17.81 -8.53
C ASP A 704 18.91 18.24 -9.79
N LEU A 705 19.73 19.29 -9.68
CA LEU A 705 20.58 19.82 -10.75
C LEU A 705 22.02 19.34 -10.57
N LEU A 706 22.54 18.64 -11.58
CA LEU A 706 23.92 18.17 -11.64
C LEU A 706 24.65 18.86 -12.80
N LEU A 707 25.72 19.58 -12.49
CA LEU A 707 26.57 20.26 -13.46
C LEU A 707 27.82 19.44 -13.78
N TYR A 708 28.20 19.44 -15.04
CA TYR A 708 29.39 18.82 -15.61
C TYR A 708 30.32 19.95 -16.04
N VAL A 709 31.39 20.18 -15.28
CA VAL A 709 32.21 21.40 -15.40
C VAL A 709 33.62 21.04 -15.79
N SER A 710 34.07 21.57 -16.93
CA SER A 710 35.47 21.63 -17.32
C SER A 710 36.04 23.00 -16.99
N ASN A 711 37.35 23.08 -16.72
CA ASN A 711 38.05 24.30 -16.33
C ASN A 711 37.32 25.08 -15.22
N PRO A 712 37.23 24.50 -13.99
CA PRO A 712 36.38 25.05 -12.94
C PRO A 712 36.68 26.51 -12.57
N SER A 713 37.93 26.95 -12.71
CA SER A 713 38.35 28.32 -12.41
C SER A 713 37.68 29.39 -13.28
N SER A 714 37.40 29.10 -14.55
CA SER A 714 36.68 30.00 -15.46
C SER A 714 35.17 29.80 -15.39
N SER A 715 34.72 28.54 -15.33
CA SER A 715 33.30 28.18 -15.41
C SER A 715 32.50 28.52 -14.13
N LEU A 716 33.04 28.23 -12.94
CA LEU A 716 32.27 28.34 -11.68
C LEU A 716 31.82 29.76 -11.32
N PRO A 717 32.66 30.82 -11.45
CA PRO A 717 32.21 32.18 -11.16
C PRO A 717 30.98 32.60 -11.96
N VAL A 718 30.95 32.26 -13.26
CA VAL A 718 29.82 32.59 -14.15
C VAL A 718 28.58 31.79 -13.78
N ILE A 719 28.73 30.49 -13.49
CA ILE A 719 27.63 29.64 -13.01
C ILE A 719 27.00 30.21 -11.73
N LEU A 720 27.81 30.63 -10.77
CA LEU A 720 27.34 31.19 -9.50
C LEU A 720 26.56 32.50 -9.70
N GLU A 721 27.01 33.35 -10.62
CA GLU A 721 26.32 34.59 -10.95
C GLU A 721 24.96 34.32 -11.63
N ILE A 722 24.91 33.37 -12.58
CA ILE A 722 23.66 32.91 -13.21
C ILE A 722 22.68 32.40 -12.15
N LEU A 723 23.14 31.54 -11.23
CA LEU A 723 22.29 30.98 -10.16
C LEU A 723 21.73 32.08 -9.24
N LYS A 724 22.56 33.08 -8.91
CA LYS A 724 22.16 34.23 -8.09
C LYS A 724 21.10 35.08 -8.79
N GLN A 725 21.31 35.45 -10.06
CA GLN A 725 20.36 36.23 -10.84
C GLN A 725 19.05 35.45 -11.06
N PHE A 726 19.14 34.17 -11.42
CA PHE A 726 17.96 33.32 -11.57
C PHE A 726 17.16 33.21 -10.27
N GLY A 727 17.82 33.13 -9.12
CA GLY A 727 17.16 33.10 -7.82
C GLY A 727 16.36 34.37 -7.50
N GLN A 728 16.86 35.55 -7.91
CA GLN A 728 16.14 36.82 -7.76
C GLN A 728 14.87 36.89 -8.62
N LEU A 729 14.88 36.26 -9.80
CA LEU A 729 13.75 36.25 -10.74
C LEU A 729 12.68 35.22 -10.40
N SER A 730 13.11 34.00 -10.09
CA SER A 730 12.22 32.82 -9.96
C SER A 730 11.81 32.50 -8.53
N GLY A 731 12.53 33.06 -7.54
CA GLY A 731 12.47 32.65 -6.13
C GLY A 731 13.34 31.43 -5.80
N TYR A 732 14.04 30.84 -6.77
CA TYR A 732 14.89 29.66 -6.56
C TYR A 732 16.04 29.93 -5.57
N LYS A 733 16.04 29.24 -4.43
CA LYS A 733 17.07 29.38 -3.38
C LYS A 733 17.95 28.13 -3.32
N LEU A 734 19.27 28.33 -3.41
CA LEU A 734 20.27 27.27 -3.32
C LEU A 734 20.72 27.05 -1.87
N ASN A 735 20.88 25.79 -1.47
CA ASN A 735 21.53 25.42 -0.21
C ASN A 735 23.03 25.15 -0.44
N PHE A 736 23.87 26.16 -0.28
CA PHE A 736 25.33 25.99 -0.44
C PHE A 736 25.91 24.95 0.52
N GLY A 737 25.45 24.90 1.78
CA GLY A 737 25.95 23.96 2.79
C GLY A 737 25.63 22.48 2.51
N LYS A 738 24.71 22.19 1.58
CA LYS A 738 24.39 20.83 1.12
C LYS A 738 24.78 20.55 -0.33
N SER A 739 25.15 21.58 -1.08
CA SER A 739 25.62 21.42 -2.45
C SER A 739 27.03 20.85 -2.43
N GLU A 740 27.29 19.84 -3.26
CA GLU A 740 28.51 19.03 -3.24
C GLU A 740 29.31 19.18 -4.52
N ALA A 741 30.64 19.20 -4.42
CA ALA A 741 31.56 19.16 -5.55
C ALA A 741 32.41 17.87 -5.51
N PHE A 742 32.53 17.19 -6.65
CA PHE A 742 33.26 15.93 -6.79
C PHE A 742 34.29 16.03 -7.92
N ALA A 743 35.54 15.70 -7.65
CA ALA A 743 36.61 15.70 -8.65
C ALA A 743 36.52 14.46 -9.56
N ILE A 744 36.56 14.67 -10.88
CA ILE A 744 36.51 13.56 -11.86
C ILE A 744 37.92 13.04 -12.16
N ASN A 745 38.90 13.93 -12.24
CA ASN A 745 40.29 13.58 -12.55
C ASN A 745 41.30 14.25 -11.60
N ASN A 746 42.53 13.74 -11.62
CA ASN A 746 43.58 14.15 -10.68
C ASN A 746 44.11 15.57 -10.95
N LEU A 747 43.74 16.19 -12.07
CA LEU A 747 44.14 17.56 -12.41
C LEU A 747 43.49 18.60 -11.48
N VAL A 748 42.34 18.27 -10.89
CA VAL A 748 41.60 19.13 -9.96
C VAL A 748 42.38 19.42 -8.69
N GLY A 749 43.15 18.45 -8.17
CA GLY A 749 43.94 18.62 -6.94
C GLY A 749 45.04 19.69 -7.04
N LYS A 750 45.29 20.23 -8.24
CA LYS A 750 46.24 21.32 -8.49
C LYS A 750 45.58 22.71 -8.49
N LEU A 751 44.25 22.78 -8.37
CA LEU A 751 43.49 24.04 -8.36
C LEU A 751 43.52 24.69 -6.96
N PRO A 752 43.45 26.02 -6.85
CA PRO A 752 43.40 26.71 -5.56
C PRO A 752 42.16 26.31 -4.74
N ASN A 753 42.28 26.23 -3.41
CA ASN A 753 41.18 25.86 -2.50
C ASN A 753 39.97 26.83 -2.46
N HIS A 754 39.98 27.92 -3.24
CA HIS A 754 38.99 29.01 -3.18
C HIS A 754 38.00 29.07 -4.36
N VAL A 755 37.97 28.09 -5.27
CA VAL A 755 37.20 28.23 -6.52
C VAL A 755 35.68 28.09 -6.33
N ALA A 756 35.17 27.51 -5.24
CA ALA A 756 33.72 27.34 -5.05
C ALA A 756 33.25 27.24 -3.57
N PRO A 757 32.04 27.73 -3.23
CA PRO A 757 31.45 27.64 -1.89
C PRO A 757 30.79 26.27 -1.61
N PHE A 758 31.18 25.21 -2.31
CA PHE A 758 30.56 23.88 -2.21
C PHE A 758 31.32 22.96 -1.27
N ARG A 759 30.62 21.95 -0.75
CA ARG A 759 31.26 20.88 0.04
C ARG A 759 31.97 19.90 -0.88
N TRP A 760 33.30 19.82 -0.78
CA TRP A 760 34.08 18.82 -1.52
C TRP A 760 33.87 17.41 -0.94
N VAL A 761 33.72 16.42 -1.82
CA VAL A 761 33.56 15.01 -1.45
C VAL A 761 34.59 14.15 -2.18
N ASP A 762 35.40 13.40 -1.43
CA ASP A 762 36.50 12.62 -2.01
C ASP A 762 36.10 11.17 -2.34
N GLN A 763 35.18 10.60 -1.54
CA GLN A 763 34.82 9.18 -1.62
C GLN A 763 33.61 8.91 -2.53
N GLY A 764 32.98 9.96 -3.06
CA GLY A 764 31.75 9.89 -3.84
C GLY A 764 30.58 10.63 -3.18
N PHE A 765 29.44 10.63 -3.88
CA PHE A 765 28.24 11.38 -3.49
C PHE A 765 26.96 10.62 -3.82
N LYS A 766 25.83 11.05 -3.27
CA LYS A 766 24.53 10.39 -3.51
C LYS A 766 23.73 11.13 -4.57
N TYR A 767 23.48 10.48 -5.70
CA TYR A 767 22.66 11.02 -6.79
C TYR A 767 21.53 10.08 -7.16
N LEU A 768 20.29 10.58 -7.17
CA LEU A 768 19.07 9.80 -7.47
C LEU A 768 18.99 8.48 -6.69
N GLY A 769 19.39 8.50 -5.42
CA GLY A 769 19.36 7.32 -4.55
C GLY A 769 20.50 6.32 -4.72
N ILE A 770 21.46 6.56 -5.64
CA ILE A 770 22.66 5.75 -5.85
C ILE A 770 23.86 6.48 -5.28
N PHE A 771 24.73 5.77 -4.56
CA PHE A 771 26.03 6.32 -4.14
C PHE A 771 27.04 6.14 -5.28
N ILE A 772 27.39 7.24 -5.95
CA ILE A 772 28.28 7.29 -7.10
C ILE A 772 29.70 7.53 -6.62
N THR A 773 30.65 6.77 -7.15
CA THR A 773 32.08 6.83 -6.82
C THR A 773 32.92 6.93 -8.09
N GLY A 774 34.23 7.18 -7.96
CA GLY A 774 35.14 7.27 -9.12
C GLY A 774 35.38 5.97 -9.89
N SER A 775 34.86 4.81 -9.43
CA SER A 775 34.98 3.55 -10.17
C SER A 775 33.74 2.67 -10.06
N LEU A 776 33.43 1.93 -11.12
CA LEU A 776 32.28 1.02 -11.16
C LEU A 776 32.33 -0.06 -10.07
N ALA A 777 33.51 -0.55 -9.72
CA ALA A 777 33.69 -1.56 -8.67
C ALA A 777 33.36 -1.01 -7.27
N SER A 778 33.84 0.20 -6.95
CA SER A 778 33.51 0.86 -5.67
C SER A 778 32.04 1.28 -5.62
N THR A 779 31.45 1.68 -6.76
CA THR A 779 30.01 1.96 -6.87
C THR A 779 29.19 0.70 -6.59
N PHE A 780 29.59 -0.48 -7.11
CA PHE A 780 28.94 -1.74 -6.78
C PHE A 780 28.98 -2.02 -5.27
N ASN A 781 30.17 -1.93 -4.66
CA ASN A 781 30.35 -2.21 -3.24
C ASN A 781 29.54 -1.28 -2.33
N SER A 782 29.50 0.02 -2.65
CA SER A 782 28.82 1.04 -1.84
C SER A 782 27.29 0.96 -1.91
N ASN A 783 26.72 0.25 -2.89
CA ASN A 783 25.27 0.14 -3.06
C ASN A 783 24.74 -1.27 -2.79
N PHE A 784 25.34 -2.31 -3.38
CA PHE A 784 24.82 -3.68 -3.27
C PHE A 784 25.15 -4.33 -1.92
N ASN A 785 26.33 -4.08 -1.33
CA ASN A 785 26.69 -4.69 -0.04
C ASN A 785 25.85 -4.14 1.13
N PRO A 786 25.62 -2.81 1.26
CA PRO A 786 24.70 -2.29 2.26
C PRO A 786 23.27 -2.78 2.06
N LEU A 787 22.82 -2.92 0.81
CA LEU A 787 21.51 -3.49 0.52
C LEU A 787 21.41 -4.95 0.97
N LEU A 788 22.43 -5.78 0.72
CA LEU A 788 22.47 -7.16 1.21
C LEU A 788 22.38 -7.22 2.73
N LYS A 789 23.20 -6.43 3.44
CA LYS A 789 23.17 -6.38 4.91
C LYS A 789 21.78 -5.97 5.43
N LYS A 790 21.18 -4.95 4.82
CA LYS A 790 19.82 -4.52 5.15
C LYS A 790 18.77 -5.59 4.90
N VAL A 791 18.93 -6.39 3.83
CA VAL A 791 18.03 -7.52 3.53
C VAL A 791 18.18 -8.63 4.56
N GLU A 792 19.41 -8.92 5.00
CA GLU A 792 19.70 -9.88 6.09
C GLU A 792 19.04 -9.43 7.42
N GLU A 793 19.17 -8.15 7.77
CA GLU A 793 18.52 -7.56 8.94
C GLU A 793 16.98 -7.59 8.83
N ASP A 794 16.45 -7.22 7.66
CA ASP A 794 15.02 -7.23 7.37
C ASP A 794 14.45 -8.66 7.50
N PHE A 795 15.10 -9.67 6.90
CA PHE A 795 14.69 -11.08 7.00
C PHE A 795 14.81 -11.62 8.43
N SER A 796 15.85 -11.25 9.18
CA SER A 796 16.00 -11.67 10.57
C SER A 796 14.85 -11.13 11.42
N ARG A 797 14.56 -9.84 11.30
CA ARG A 797 13.43 -9.20 11.98
C ARG A 797 12.09 -9.83 11.59
N TRP A 798 11.86 -10.07 10.31
CA TRP A 798 10.59 -10.63 9.82
C TRP A 798 10.43 -12.12 10.08
N SER A 799 11.51 -12.86 10.35
CA SER A 799 11.45 -14.29 10.69
C SER A 799 10.74 -14.54 12.02
N THR A 800 10.72 -13.55 12.93
CA THR A 800 9.96 -13.58 14.18
C THR A 800 8.44 -13.52 13.96
N LEU A 801 8.00 -13.06 12.78
CA LEU A 801 6.59 -12.92 12.46
C LEU A 801 5.99 -14.28 12.04
N PRO A 802 4.79 -14.63 12.50
CA PRO A 802 4.11 -15.88 12.12
C PRO A 802 3.51 -15.76 10.69
N LEU A 803 4.37 -15.75 9.68
CA LEU A 803 4.04 -15.63 8.25
C LEU A 803 4.01 -17.02 7.57
N SER A 804 3.05 -17.23 6.67
CA SER A 804 3.03 -18.42 5.80
C SER A 804 4.09 -18.33 4.70
N LEU A 805 4.30 -19.43 3.95
CA LEU A 805 5.19 -19.43 2.78
C LEU A 805 4.75 -18.39 1.73
N ALA A 806 3.46 -18.34 1.40
CA ALA A 806 2.92 -17.34 0.48
C ALA A 806 3.12 -15.91 1.02
N GLY A 807 2.96 -15.72 2.34
CA GLY A 807 3.28 -14.48 3.06
C GLY A 807 4.71 -14.01 2.85
N ARG A 808 5.67 -14.93 3.01
CA ARG A 808 7.11 -14.64 2.85
C ARG A 808 7.47 -14.34 1.40
N VAL A 809 6.95 -15.10 0.43
CA VAL A 809 7.12 -14.84 -1.01
C VAL A 809 6.61 -13.44 -1.38
N ASN A 810 5.40 -13.09 -0.96
CA ASN A 810 4.81 -11.78 -1.24
C ASN A 810 5.63 -10.64 -0.66
N LEU A 811 6.18 -10.81 0.55
CA LEU A 811 7.03 -9.80 1.18
C LEU A 811 8.36 -9.61 0.44
N ILE A 812 8.97 -10.67 -0.09
CA ILE A 812 10.13 -10.56 -0.98
C ILE A 812 9.75 -9.77 -2.23
N LYS A 813 8.63 -10.12 -2.87
CA LYS A 813 8.15 -9.49 -4.10
C LYS A 813 7.80 -8.01 -3.92
N MET A 814 7.19 -7.63 -2.80
CA MET A 814 6.69 -6.27 -2.56
C MET A 814 7.75 -5.34 -1.96
N THR A 815 8.72 -5.87 -1.20
CA THR A 815 9.65 -5.03 -0.42
C THR A 815 11.11 -5.21 -0.82
N ILE A 816 11.54 -6.42 -1.17
CA ILE A 816 12.96 -6.71 -1.47
C ILE A 816 13.26 -6.57 -2.95
N LEU A 817 12.46 -7.17 -3.82
CA LEU A 817 12.63 -7.11 -5.27
C LEU A 817 12.73 -5.66 -5.79
N PRO A 818 11.86 -4.70 -5.40
CA PRO A 818 11.95 -3.34 -5.91
C PRO A 818 13.27 -2.64 -5.57
N LYS A 819 13.87 -2.92 -4.40
CA LYS A 819 15.15 -2.33 -3.97
C LYS A 819 16.30 -2.82 -4.87
N PHE A 820 16.37 -4.12 -5.15
CA PHE A 820 17.36 -4.67 -6.07
C PHE A 820 17.13 -4.24 -7.51
N LEU A 821 15.87 -4.28 -7.96
CA LEU A 821 15.50 -3.88 -9.32
C LEU A 821 15.85 -2.42 -9.60
N TYR A 822 15.77 -1.53 -8.60
CA TYR A 822 16.27 -0.17 -8.71
C TYR A 822 17.77 -0.15 -9.02
N LEU A 823 18.59 -0.83 -8.23
CA LEU A 823 20.04 -0.89 -8.48
C LEU A 823 20.39 -1.54 -9.83
N PHE A 824 19.69 -2.61 -10.22
CA PHE A 824 19.90 -3.28 -11.52
C PHE A 824 19.62 -2.36 -12.72
N GLN A 825 18.72 -1.39 -12.58
CA GLN A 825 18.42 -0.43 -13.64
C GLN A 825 19.44 0.70 -13.74
N HIS A 826 20.10 1.04 -12.63
CA HIS A 826 20.96 2.21 -12.54
C HIS A 826 22.47 1.90 -12.63
N ILE A 827 22.90 0.72 -12.16
CA ILE A 827 24.32 0.35 -12.05
C ILE A 827 24.67 -0.74 -13.08
N PRO A 828 25.42 -0.42 -14.14
CA PRO A 828 25.72 -1.35 -15.21
C PRO A 828 27.03 -2.09 -14.98
N VAL A 829 27.04 -2.95 -13.96
CA VAL A 829 28.20 -3.75 -13.59
C VAL A 829 27.89 -5.21 -13.76
N LEU A 830 28.83 -5.99 -14.31
CA LEU A 830 28.72 -7.44 -14.35
C LEU A 830 28.66 -8.01 -12.93
N ILE A 831 27.47 -8.46 -12.54
CA ILE A 831 27.28 -9.17 -11.28
C ILE A 831 27.54 -10.66 -11.48
N SER A 832 28.39 -11.25 -10.62
CA SER A 832 28.70 -12.67 -10.68
C SER A 832 27.51 -13.54 -10.26
N LYS A 833 27.38 -14.75 -10.82
CA LYS A 833 26.36 -15.72 -10.38
C LYS A 833 26.47 -16.09 -8.89
N LYS A 834 27.67 -15.96 -8.29
CA LYS A 834 27.90 -16.18 -6.85
C LYS A 834 27.11 -15.19 -5.98
N PHE A 835 26.99 -13.93 -6.41
CA PHE A 835 26.16 -12.93 -5.72
C PHE A 835 24.69 -13.35 -5.68
N PHE A 836 24.13 -13.77 -6.81
CA PHE A 836 22.75 -14.22 -6.87
C PHE A 836 22.53 -15.52 -6.08
N ALA A 837 23.51 -16.41 -6.05
CA ALA A 837 23.48 -17.57 -5.17
C ALA A 837 23.45 -17.19 -3.68
N LYS A 838 24.16 -16.11 -3.28
CA LYS A 838 24.07 -15.55 -1.92
C LYS A 838 22.66 -15.00 -1.64
N VAL A 839 22.09 -14.22 -2.57
CA VAL A 839 20.71 -13.70 -2.45
C VAL A 839 19.70 -14.84 -2.33
N ASP A 840 19.82 -15.86 -3.19
CA ASP A 840 18.96 -17.04 -3.17
C ASP A 840 19.10 -17.84 -1.86
N LYS A 841 20.31 -17.92 -1.31
CA LYS A 841 20.54 -18.54 0.00
C LYS A 841 19.77 -17.78 1.09
N LEU A 842 19.89 -16.46 1.15
CA LEU A 842 19.15 -15.62 2.11
C LEU A 842 17.64 -15.77 1.97
N VAL A 843 17.15 -15.72 0.73
CA VAL A 843 15.73 -15.92 0.42
C VAL A 843 15.27 -17.31 0.87
N SER A 844 16.04 -18.36 0.60
CA SER A 844 15.69 -19.73 1.01
C SER A 844 15.63 -19.88 2.53
N HIS A 845 16.63 -19.38 3.27
CA HIS A 845 16.63 -19.41 4.74
C HIS A 845 15.41 -18.69 5.30
N PHE A 846 15.11 -17.51 4.76
CA PHE A 846 13.92 -16.75 5.14
C PHE A 846 12.63 -17.49 4.78
N LEU A 847 12.48 -18.08 3.59
CA LEU A 847 11.26 -18.78 3.18
C LEU A 847 10.96 -19.98 4.09
N TRP A 848 11.97 -20.77 4.44
CA TRP A 848 11.80 -22.03 5.17
C TRP A 848 11.99 -21.90 6.69
N GLY A 849 12.50 -20.77 7.20
CA GLY A 849 12.73 -20.55 8.62
C GLY A 849 13.74 -21.54 9.19
N ASN A 850 14.85 -21.73 8.47
CA ASN A 850 15.91 -22.71 8.76
C ASN A 850 15.45 -24.19 8.77
N LYS A 851 14.23 -24.49 8.30
CA LYS A 851 13.77 -25.87 8.09
C LYS A 851 14.27 -26.41 6.74
N PRO A 852 14.31 -27.75 6.56
CA PRO A 852 14.64 -28.36 5.27
C PRO A 852 13.74 -27.86 4.14
N VAL A 853 14.34 -27.59 2.99
CA VAL A 853 13.64 -27.14 1.77
C VAL A 853 12.69 -28.23 1.30
N ARG A 854 11.39 -27.91 1.20
CA ARG A 854 10.36 -28.89 0.79
C ARG A 854 9.96 -28.81 -0.67
N MET A 855 10.20 -27.67 -1.32
CA MET A 855 9.95 -27.45 -2.74
C MET A 855 11.17 -26.81 -3.37
N ARG A 856 11.53 -27.26 -4.57
CA ARG A 856 12.66 -26.72 -5.33
C ARG A 856 12.40 -25.25 -5.67
N LYS A 857 13.47 -24.45 -5.71
CA LYS A 857 13.38 -23.00 -5.97
C LYS A 857 12.76 -22.68 -7.32
N ASN A 858 13.11 -23.42 -8.37
CA ASN A 858 12.56 -23.23 -9.71
C ASN A 858 11.03 -23.39 -9.74
N ILE A 859 10.48 -24.36 -9.01
CA ILE A 859 9.02 -24.54 -8.85
C ILE A 859 8.39 -23.31 -8.18
N LEU A 860 9.01 -22.78 -7.12
CA LEU A 860 8.51 -21.57 -6.46
C LEU A 860 8.53 -20.35 -7.38
N GLN A 861 9.50 -20.29 -8.29
CA GLN A 861 9.69 -19.19 -9.24
C GLN A 861 8.71 -19.25 -10.42
N LEU A 862 8.14 -20.42 -10.74
CA LEU A 862 7.15 -20.56 -11.81
C LEU A 862 5.99 -19.56 -11.67
N PRO A 863 5.43 -19.08 -12.80
CA PRO A 863 4.21 -18.30 -12.81
C PRO A 863 3.08 -18.99 -12.03
N LYS A 864 2.16 -18.19 -11.49
CA LYS A 864 1.01 -18.71 -10.75
C LYS A 864 0.13 -19.65 -11.59
N ARG A 865 -0.09 -19.30 -12.86
CA ARG A 865 -0.83 -20.12 -13.83
C ARG A 865 -0.17 -21.49 -14.08
N SER A 866 1.15 -21.57 -13.93
CA SER A 866 1.93 -22.79 -14.13
C SER A 866 2.18 -23.55 -12.82
N GLY A 867 1.32 -23.36 -11.80
CA GLY A 867 1.41 -24.08 -10.52
C GLY A 867 2.50 -23.60 -9.55
N GLY A 868 3.15 -22.47 -9.84
CA GLY A 868 4.16 -21.86 -8.97
C GLY A 868 3.61 -20.84 -7.98
N LEU A 869 4.52 -20.22 -7.20
CA LEU A 869 4.21 -19.11 -6.28
C LEU A 869 4.65 -17.74 -6.81
N ALA A 870 5.21 -17.68 -8.03
CA ALA A 870 5.81 -16.48 -8.63
C ALA A 870 6.85 -15.80 -7.71
N LEU A 871 7.69 -16.62 -7.07
CA LEU A 871 8.87 -16.14 -6.34
C LEU A 871 9.80 -15.41 -7.32
N PRO A 872 10.28 -14.19 -7.00
CA PRO A 872 11.16 -13.48 -7.92
C PRO A 872 12.47 -14.21 -8.22
N ASN A 873 12.85 -14.26 -9.49
CA ASN A 873 14.19 -14.65 -9.92
C ASN A 873 15.05 -13.39 -10.12
N PHE A 874 15.87 -13.06 -9.12
CA PHE A 874 16.67 -11.83 -9.12
C PHE A 874 17.66 -11.75 -10.29
N LEU A 875 18.22 -12.88 -10.73
CA LEU A 875 19.14 -12.93 -11.87
C LEU A 875 18.43 -12.58 -13.17
N HIS A 876 17.21 -13.10 -13.37
CA HIS A 876 16.40 -12.80 -14.56
C HIS A 876 15.93 -11.35 -14.56
N TYR A 877 15.55 -10.79 -13.41
CA TYR A 877 15.22 -9.36 -13.31
C TYR A 877 16.43 -8.47 -13.59
N TYR A 878 17.62 -8.88 -13.14
CA TYR A 878 18.87 -8.19 -13.46
C TYR A 878 19.16 -8.20 -14.96
N TRP A 879 19.04 -9.36 -15.62
CA TRP A 879 19.20 -9.42 -17.08
C TRP A 879 18.12 -8.62 -17.79
N ALA A 880 16.85 -8.76 -17.42
CA ALA A 880 15.76 -8.01 -18.05
C ALA A 880 15.97 -6.49 -17.94
N ALA A 881 16.41 -6.02 -16.76
CA ALA A 881 16.72 -4.62 -16.54
C ALA A 881 17.88 -4.13 -17.42
N ASN A 882 18.92 -4.93 -17.64
CA ASN A 882 20.08 -4.58 -18.47
C ASN A 882 19.81 -4.73 -19.98
N ILE A 883 19.10 -5.78 -20.40
CA ILE A 883 18.68 -6.00 -21.79
C ILE A 883 17.87 -4.80 -22.26
N GLN A 884 16.95 -4.28 -21.44
CA GLN A 884 16.21 -3.06 -21.76
C GLN A 884 17.11 -1.88 -22.16
N LYS A 885 18.32 -1.76 -21.58
CA LYS A 885 19.25 -0.67 -21.91
C LYS A 885 19.93 -0.93 -23.24
N LEU A 886 20.29 -2.17 -23.53
CA LEU A 886 20.88 -2.57 -24.82
C LEU A 886 19.93 -2.29 -25.99
N LEU A 887 18.61 -2.39 -25.78
CA LEU A 887 17.60 -2.07 -26.79
C LEU A 887 17.68 -0.61 -27.28
N TYR A 888 18.21 0.33 -26.48
CA TYR A 888 18.41 1.70 -26.96
C TYR A 888 19.49 1.78 -28.05
N TRP A 889 20.38 0.80 -28.19
CA TRP A 889 21.34 0.74 -29.29
C TRP A 889 20.72 0.27 -30.61
N THR A 890 19.52 -0.30 -30.59
CA THR A 890 18.85 -0.87 -31.78
C THR A 890 17.70 -0.03 -32.30
N VAL A 891 17.27 0.99 -31.54
CA VAL A 891 16.22 1.92 -31.98
C VAL A 891 16.85 2.95 -32.89
N GLU A 892 16.26 3.17 -34.07
CA GLU A 892 16.68 4.24 -34.97
C GLU A 892 16.69 5.59 -34.25
N PRO A 893 17.53 6.55 -34.66
CA PRO A 893 17.53 7.89 -34.10
C PRO A 893 16.16 8.56 -34.26
N ALA A 894 15.29 8.43 -33.25
CA ALA A 894 14.16 9.33 -33.09
C ALA A 894 14.69 10.74 -32.80
N ALA A 895 13.87 11.77 -33.06
CA ALA A 895 14.24 13.18 -32.82
C ALA A 895 14.73 13.47 -31.38
N ILE A 896 14.49 12.59 -30.39
CA ILE A 896 14.95 12.72 -29.01
C ILE A 896 15.52 11.38 -28.50
N GLN A 897 16.79 11.09 -28.79
CA GLN A 897 17.53 10.00 -28.12
C GLN A 897 18.21 10.51 -26.83
N PRO A 898 18.29 9.69 -25.77
CA PRO A 898 19.04 10.06 -24.57
C PRO A 898 20.54 10.26 -24.86
N ALA A 899 21.14 11.32 -24.32
CA ALA A 899 22.55 11.69 -24.59
C ALA A 899 23.58 10.56 -24.33
N TRP A 900 23.33 9.68 -23.36
CA TRP A 900 24.24 8.57 -23.07
C TRP A 900 24.32 7.53 -24.21
N VAL A 901 23.26 7.41 -25.03
CA VAL A 901 23.23 6.46 -26.15
C VAL A 901 24.25 6.86 -27.20
N GLN A 902 24.32 8.15 -27.53
CA GLN A 902 25.30 8.70 -28.48
C GLN A 902 26.73 8.51 -27.99
N VAL A 903 27.01 8.77 -26.71
CA VAL A 903 28.34 8.52 -26.09
C VAL A 903 28.74 7.05 -26.21
N GLU A 904 27.81 6.12 -26.00
CA GLU A 904 28.11 4.70 -26.10
C GLU A 904 28.31 4.24 -27.54
N LEU A 905 27.42 4.64 -28.47
CA LEU A 905 27.53 4.30 -29.90
C LEU A 905 28.84 4.83 -30.53
N SER A 906 29.22 6.08 -30.21
CA SER A 906 30.46 6.71 -30.69
C SER A 906 31.72 6.11 -30.06
N SER A 907 31.63 5.53 -28.86
CA SER A 907 32.78 4.93 -28.19
C SER A 907 33.25 3.58 -28.77
N SER A 908 32.56 3.03 -29.78
CA SER A 908 32.95 1.78 -30.44
C SER A 908 33.34 2.01 -31.91
N LYS A 909 34.35 1.27 -32.38
CA LYS A 909 34.82 1.31 -33.78
C LYS A 909 33.90 0.59 -34.76
N THR A 910 32.93 -0.19 -34.26
CA THR A 910 32.02 -1.02 -35.04
C THR A 910 30.61 -0.88 -34.48
N SER A 911 29.59 -1.28 -35.24
CA SER A 911 28.20 -1.16 -34.79
C SER A 911 27.98 -1.94 -33.48
N LEU A 912 27.60 -1.27 -32.39
CA LEU A 912 27.22 -1.93 -31.12
C LEU A 912 26.03 -2.88 -31.31
N GLN A 913 25.13 -2.55 -32.23
CA GLN A 913 24.03 -3.42 -32.62
C GLN A 913 24.56 -4.75 -33.20
N SER A 914 25.63 -4.73 -34.02
CA SER A 914 26.24 -5.96 -34.55
C SER A 914 26.72 -6.90 -33.43
N TRP A 915 27.24 -6.37 -32.32
CA TRP A 915 27.64 -7.14 -31.13
C TRP A 915 26.48 -7.80 -30.40
N LEU A 916 25.29 -7.22 -30.43
CA LEU A 916 24.12 -7.87 -29.83
C LEU A 916 23.72 -9.14 -30.59
N TYR A 917 23.93 -9.15 -31.92
CA TYR A 917 23.50 -10.20 -32.84
C TYR A 917 24.57 -11.23 -33.21
N SER A 918 25.82 -11.10 -32.75
CA SER A 918 26.90 -12.00 -33.17
C SER A 918 26.84 -13.39 -32.55
N GLN A 919 27.64 -14.31 -33.09
CA GLN A 919 27.80 -15.66 -32.55
C GLN A 919 28.58 -15.65 -31.23
N LEU A 920 28.31 -16.61 -30.33
CA LEU A 920 29.13 -16.85 -29.14
C LEU A 920 30.22 -17.91 -29.39
N PRO A 921 31.43 -17.75 -28.80
CA PRO A 921 31.85 -16.70 -27.87
C PRO A 921 32.22 -15.38 -28.57
N MET A 922 31.90 -14.24 -27.95
CA MET A 922 32.38 -12.94 -28.40
C MET A 922 33.71 -12.59 -27.71
N SER A 923 34.68 -12.05 -28.45
CA SER A 923 35.84 -11.41 -27.81
C SER A 923 35.43 -10.04 -27.28
N THR A 924 35.69 -9.76 -26.00
CA THR A 924 35.46 -8.42 -25.42
C THR A 924 36.70 -7.54 -25.35
N THR A 925 37.82 -7.99 -25.90
CA THR A 925 39.02 -7.15 -26.01
C THR A 925 38.79 -6.12 -27.12
N ASP A 926 39.14 -4.86 -26.85
CA ASP A 926 39.14 -3.76 -27.83
C ASP A 926 37.79 -3.36 -28.46
N ILE A 927 36.65 -3.75 -27.87
CA ILE A 927 35.32 -3.35 -28.38
C ILE A 927 35.10 -1.83 -28.27
N SER A 928 35.43 -1.27 -27.11
CA SER A 928 35.20 0.12 -26.76
C SER A 928 36.14 0.54 -25.65
N ALA A 929 36.64 1.78 -25.73
CA ALA A 929 37.40 2.41 -24.65
C ALA A 929 36.52 2.70 -23.42
N ASN A 930 35.19 2.61 -23.55
CA ASN A 930 34.24 2.87 -22.49
C ASN A 930 33.97 1.60 -21.64
N PRO A 931 34.35 1.60 -20.35
CA PRO A 931 34.10 0.47 -19.45
C PRO A 931 32.62 0.10 -19.32
N VAL A 932 31.71 1.08 -19.41
CA VAL A 932 30.27 0.87 -19.26
C VAL A 932 29.71 0.01 -20.40
N VAL A 933 30.14 0.26 -21.64
CA VAL A 933 29.78 -0.56 -22.82
C VAL A 933 30.31 -1.98 -22.66
N THR A 934 31.58 -2.11 -22.28
CA THR A 934 32.24 -3.40 -22.06
C THR A 934 31.52 -4.23 -20.99
N GLN A 935 31.15 -3.62 -19.86
CA GLN A 935 30.37 -4.31 -18.83
C GLN A 935 29.00 -4.74 -19.36
N SER A 936 28.30 -3.88 -20.09
CA SER A 936 26.96 -4.16 -20.63
C SER A 936 26.96 -5.36 -21.59
N LEU A 937 27.97 -5.46 -22.46
CA LEU A 937 28.17 -6.61 -23.34
C LEU A 937 28.57 -7.89 -22.58
N LYS A 938 29.36 -7.78 -21.51
CA LYS A 938 29.64 -8.92 -20.62
C LYS A 938 28.37 -9.47 -19.97
N ILE A 939 27.42 -8.60 -19.61
CA ILE A 939 26.11 -9.01 -19.08
C ILE A 939 25.31 -9.73 -20.17
N TRP A 940 25.27 -9.19 -21.39
CA TRP A 940 24.63 -9.81 -22.54
C TRP A 940 25.16 -11.22 -22.83
N MET A 941 26.49 -11.39 -22.82
CA MET A 941 27.14 -12.70 -22.95
C MET A 941 26.77 -13.67 -21.82
N GLN A 942 26.77 -13.18 -20.57
CA GLN A 942 26.42 -14.01 -19.41
C GLN A 942 25.00 -14.57 -19.54
N PHE A 943 24.05 -13.74 -20.00
CA PHE A 943 22.68 -14.12 -20.31
C PHE A 943 22.63 -15.18 -21.43
N ARG A 944 23.19 -14.89 -22.61
CA ARG A 944 23.12 -15.80 -23.76
C ARG A 944 23.80 -17.15 -23.47
N LYS A 945 24.94 -17.14 -22.78
CA LYS A 945 25.63 -18.36 -22.33
C LYS A 945 24.77 -19.18 -21.35
N HIS A 946 23.95 -18.53 -20.51
CA HIS A 946 23.08 -19.24 -19.57
C HIS A 946 21.99 -20.04 -20.27
N PHE A 947 21.43 -19.51 -21.35
CA PHE A 947 20.34 -20.13 -22.12
C PHE A 947 20.82 -20.90 -23.36
N GLY A 948 22.14 -21.04 -23.56
CA GLY A 948 22.69 -21.75 -24.73
C GLY A 948 22.46 -21.06 -26.07
N LEU A 949 22.20 -19.74 -26.08
CA LEU A 949 21.85 -18.95 -27.27
C LEU A 949 23.11 -18.58 -28.08
N LYS A 950 23.72 -19.56 -28.74
CA LYS A 950 25.02 -19.44 -29.40
C LYS A 950 24.98 -18.84 -30.81
N HIS A 951 23.91 -19.08 -31.55
CA HIS A 951 23.81 -18.70 -32.97
C HIS A 951 23.67 -17.18 -33.15
N PRO A 952 24.17 -16.63 -34.27
CA PRO A 952 23.95 -15.24 -34.63
C PRO A 952 22.49 -14.99 -35.03
N SER A 953 22.04 -13.75 -34.92
CA SER A 953 20.69 -13.32 -35.31
C SER A 953 20.69 -12.77 -36.74
N ILE A 954 19.65 -13.13 -37.51
CA ILE A 954 19.39 -12.59 -38.86
C ILE A 954 19.05 -11.09 -38.85
N LEU A 955 18.87 -10.48 -37.67
CA LEU A 955 18.74 -9.03 -37.52
C LEU A 955 20.10 -8.32 -37.49
N ALA A 956 21.22 -9.05 -37.61
CA ALA A 956 22.55 -8.44 -37.69
C ALA A 956 22.65 -7.44 -38.85
N PRO A 957 23.25 -6.26 -38.63
CA PRO A 957 23.42 -5.27 -39.68
C PRO A 957 24.39 -5.78 -40.76
N VAL A 958 24.18 -5.33 -42.00
CA VAL A 958 25.08 -5.65 -43.13
C VAL A 958 26.21 -4.62 -43.28
N THR A 959 26.07 -3.45 -42.66
CA THR A 959 27.09 -2.40 -42.59
C THR A 959 27.76 -2.39 -41.21
N GLN A 960 29.04 -1.98 -41.13
CA GLN A 960 29.83 -1.85 -39.90
C GLN A 960 29.77 -3.07 -38.96
N ASN A 961 29.64 -4.27 -39.52
CA ASN A 961 29.47 -5.49 -38.77
C ASN A 961 30.84 -6.08 -38.38
N HIS A 962 31.14 -6.14 -37.07
CA HIS A 962 32.42 -6.65 -36.57
C HIS A 962 32.73 -8.11 -37.02
N SER A 963 31.70 -8.91 -37.29
CA SER A 963 31.85 -10.29 -37.77
C SER A 963 32.05 -10.38 -39.30
N PHE A 964 31.80 -9.30 -40.04
CA PHE A 964 31.93 -9.22 -41.49
C PHE A 964 32.85 -8.06 -41.90
N LYS A 965 34.16 -8.30 -41.85
CA LYS A 965 35.22 -7.31 -42.13
C LYS A 965 35.03 -6.48 -43.42
N PRO A 966 34.57 -7.05 -44.56
CA PRO A 966 34.33 -6.26 -45.76
C PRO A 966 33.38 -5.07 -45.54
N SER A 967 32.37 -5.21 -44.68
CA SER A 967 31.44 -4.10 -44.34
C SER A 967 32.04 -2.96 -43.53
N ILE A 968 33.24 -3.15 -43.00
CA ILE A 968 33.99 -2.12 -42.25
C ILE A 968 34.98 -1.41 -43.18
N MET A 969 35.54 -2.14 -44.15
CA MET A 969 36.59 -1.64 -45.04
C MET A 969 36.03 -0.95 -46.30
N ASP A 970 34.87 -1.40 -46.79
CA ASP A 970 34.27 -0.91 -48.02
C ASP A 970 33.04 -0.04 -47.72
N SER A 971 33.15 1.25 -47.99
CA SER A 971 32.07 2.22 -47.79
C SER A 971 30.84 1.96 -48.65
N ALA A 972 30.93 1.13 -49.69
CA ALA A 972 29.78 0.75 -50.51
C ALA A 972 28.70 0.00 -49.70
N PHE A 973 29.05 -0.67 -48.60
CA PHE A 973 28.06 -1.29 -47.70
C PHE A 973 27.25 -0.24 -46.92
N GLN A 974 27.76 0.98 -46.78
CA GLN A 974 26.96 2.10 -46.26
C GLN A 974 25.83 2.45 -47.24
N LEU A 975 26.13 2.51 -48.54
CA LEU A 975 25.10 2.74 -49.57
C LEU A 975 24.00 1.67 -49.54
N TRP A 976 24.35 0.41 -49.24
CA TRP A 976 23.35 -0.66 -49.09
C TRP A 976 22.40 -0.37 -47.92
N SER A 977 22.95 0.08 -46.78
CA SER A 977 22.16 0.49 -45.61
C SER A 977 21.27 1.68 -45.92
N ASP A 978 21.81 2.71 -46.59
CA ASP A 978 21.08 3.94 -46.95
C ASP A 978 19.91 3.65 -47.92
N ARG A 979 20.02 2.58 -48.71
CA ARG A 979 18.97 2.09 -49.61
C ARG A 979 18.03 1.08 -48.98
N GLY A 980 18.08 0.90 -47.66
CA GLY A 980 17.13 0.09 -46.91
C GLY A 980 17.56 -1.36 -46.62
N ILE A 981 18.76 -1.78 -47.05
CA ILE A 981 19.33 -3.08 -46.64
C ILE A 981 20.01 -2.89 -45.28
N THR A 982 19.22 -2.81 -44.23
CA THR A 982 19.72 -2.50 -42.88
C THR A 982 20.11 -3.75 -42.07
N ALA A 983 19.60 -4.94 -42.45
CA ALA A 983 19.86 -6.20 -41.76
C ALA A 983 19.91 -7.40 -42.72
N ILE A 984 20.53 -8.50 -42.29
CA ILE A 984 20.63 -9.75 -43.07
C ILE A 984 19.26 -10.30 -43.45
N LYS A 985 18.25 -10.17 -42.58
CA LYS A 985 16.85 -10.57 -42.84
C LYS A 985 16.29 -9.95 -44.11
N VAL A 986 16.68 -8.72 -44.43
CA VAL A 986 16.19 -7.97 -45.60
C VAL A 986 16.64 -8.62 -46.93
N LEU A 987 17.66 -9.48 -46.89
CA LEU A 987 18.16 -10.21 -48.06
C LEU A 987 17.29 -11.40 -48.47
N TYR A 988 16.20 -11.69 -47.75
CA TYR A 988 15.29 -12.80 -48.01
C TYR A 988 13.94 -12.28 -48.54
N ASP A 989 13.34 -13.01 -49.47
CA ASP A 989 11.99 -12.77 -49.99
C ASP A 989 11.21 -14.08 -49.96
N ASN A 990 9.99 -14.07 -49.41
CA ASN A 990 9.18 -15.27 -49.14
C ASN A 990 9.96 -16.40 -48.42
N GLY A 991 10.90 -16.03 -47.53
CA GLY A 991 11.70 -16.98 -46.75
C GLY A 991 12.93 -17.55 -47.48
N ILE A 992 13.23 -17.12 -48.71
CA ILE A 992 14.36 -17.60 -49.51
C ILE A 992 15.33 -16.45 -49.80
N PHE A 993 16.64 -16.72 -49.76
CA PHE A 993 17.67 -15.72 -50.03
C PHE A 993 17.59 -15.20 -51.48
N MET A 994 17.45 -13.88 -51.65
CA MET A 994 17.25 -13.25 -52.96
C MET A 994 18.48 -13.39 -53.87
N PRO A 995 18.29 -13.72 -55.17
CA PRO A 995 19.33 -13.53 -56.18
C PRO A 995 19.69 -12.05 -56.36
N PHE A 996 20.91 -11.76 -56.81
CA PHE A 996 21.38 -10.37 -56.98
C PHE A 996 20.50 -9.54 -57.92
N ALA A 997 19.97 -10.12 -59.00
CA ALA A 997 19.09 -9.41 -59.93
C ALA A 997 17.83 -8.87 -59.25
N VAL A 998 17.22 -9.67 -58.37
CA VAL A 998 16.03 -9.27 -57.58
C VAL A 998 16.41 -8.22 -56.54
N LEU A 999 17.53 -8.41 -55.83
CA LEU A 999 18.02 -7.47 -54.82
C LEU A 999 18.39 -6.12 -55.43
N SER A 1000 19.05 -6.12 -56.59
CA SER A 1000 19.45 -4.94 -57.35
C SER A 1000 18.24 -4.18 -57.87
N ALA A 1001 17.21 -4.87 -58.39
CA ALA A 1001 15.96 -4.21 -58.78
C ALA A 1001 15.23 -3.60 -57.58
N LYS A 1002 15.11 -4.34 -56.46
CA LYS A 1002 14.35 -3.93 -55.26
C LYS A 1002 14.97 -2.74 -54.52
N PHE A 1003 16.30 -2.73 -54.37
CA PHE A 1003 17.03 -1.69 -53.64
C PHE A 1003 17.90 -0.81 -54.55
N GLN A 1004 17.63 -0.85 -55.87
CA GLN A 1004 18.29 -0.07 -56.92
C GLN A 1004 19.81 -0.23 -57.03
N LEU A 1005 20.41 -1.29 -56.46
CA LEU A 1005 21.87 -1.44 -56.32
C LEU A 1005 22.60 -1.46 -57.69
N PRO A 1006 23.77 -0.80 -57.83
CA PRO A 1006 24.55 -0.84 -59.07
C PRO A 1006 25.00 -2.26 -59.44
N ALA A 1007 25.07 -2.58 -60.74
CA ALA A 1007 25.56 -3.87 -61.22
C ALA A 1007 27.00 -4.18 -60.76
N SER A 1008 27.83 -3.14 -60.56
CA SER A 1008 29.19 -3.25 -60.01
C SER A 1008 29.25 -3.79 -58.57
N HIS A 1009 28.10 -3.92 -57.88
CA HIS A 1009 28.01 -4.48 -56.53
C HIS A 1009 27.84 -6.01 -56.52
N LEU A 1010 27.84 -6.69 -57.67
CA LEU A 1010 27.71 -8.15 -57.74
C LEU A 1010 28.77 -8.89 -56.91
N PHE A 1011 30.03 -8.44 -56.92
CA PHE A 1011 31.09 -9.03 -56.09
C PHE A 1011 30.80 -8.88 -54.58
N ARG A 1012 30.30 -7.72 -54.16
CA ARG A 1012 29.90 -7.46 -52.77
C ARG A 1012 28.76 -8.36 -52.33
N PHE A 1013 27.79 -8.59 -53.22
CA PHE A 1013 26.74 -9.57 -53.01
C PHE A 1013 27.29 -10.97 -52.78
N PHE A 1014 28.29 -11.42 -53.54
CA PHE A 1014 28.92 -12.72 -53.29
C PHE A 1014 29.63 -12.80 -51.94
N GLN A 1015 30.28 -11.71 -51.50
CA GLN A 1015 30.87 -11.64 -50.16
C GLN A 1015 29.82 -11.80 -49.06
N VAL A 1016 28.68 -11.09 -49.18
CA VAL A 1016 27.56 -11.20 -48.24
C VAL A 1016 26.93 -12.58 -48.28
N ARG A 1017 26.66 -13.13 -49.48
CA ARG A 1017 26.09 -14.47 -49.66
C ARG A 1017 26.97 -15.53 -49.01
N HIS A 1018 28.29 -15.48 -49.24
CA HIS A 1018 29.24 -16.39 -48.62
C HIS A 1018 29.25 -16.23 -47.08
N PHE A 1019 29.23 -14.99 -46.59
CA PHE A 1019 29.13 -14.74 -45.15
C PHE A 1019 27.86 -15.32 -44.55
N VAL A 1020 26.71 -15.15 -45.20
CA VAL A 1020 25.43 -15.69 -44.72
C VAL A 1020 25.46 -17.23 -44.74
N GLN A 1021 25.85 -17.83 -45.87
CA GLN A 1021 25.96 -19.29 -46.01
C GLN A 1021 26.87 -19.92 -44.94
N ARG A 1022 27.96 -19.26 -44.55
CA ARG A 1022 28.89 -19.76 -43.52
C ARG A 1022 28.32 -19.71 -42.10
N ASN A 1023 27.52 -18.69 -41.78
CA ASN A 1023 27.09 -18.40 -40.41
C ASN A 1023 25.66 -18.88 -40.11
N TYR A 1024 24.84 -19.14 -41.13
CA TYR A 1024 23.45 -19.58 -41.01
C TYR A 1024 23.28 -20.95 -41.67
N PRO A 1025 23.08 -22.02 -40.89
CA PRO A 1025 23.06 -23.39 -41.41
C PRO A 1025 21.87 -23.69 -42.33
N ASP A 1026 20.77 -22.96 -42.20
CA ASP A 1026 19.53 -23.18 -42.96
C ASP A 1026 19.54 -22.56 -44.37
N PHE A 1027 20.64 -21.91 -44.78
CA PHE A 1027 20.77 -21.28 -46.09
C PHE A 1027 20.47 -22.27 -47.24
N PRO A 1028 19.66 -21.89 -48.25
CA PRO A 1028 19.18 -20.54 -48.59
C PRO A 1028 17.88 -20.12 -47.89
N ASN A 1029 17.33 -20.94 -47.00
CA ASN A 1029 16.10 -20.64 -46.27
C ASN A 1029 16.37 -19.71 -45.09
N LEU A 1030 15.38 -18.89 -44.74
CA LEU A 1030 15.43 -18.01 -43.57
C LEU A 1030 15.31 -18.87 -42.30
N PRO A 1031 16.26 -18.78 -41.35
CA PRO A 1031 16.17 -19.50 -40.08
C PRO A 1031 14.99 -19.01 -39.23
N PRO A 1032 14.42 -19.88 -38.36
CA PRO A 1032 13.35 -19.50 -37.47
C PRO A 1032 13.80 -18.45 -36.44
N GLU A 1033 12.85 -17.62 -35.99
CA GLU A 1033 13.16 -16.59 -34.98
C GLU A 1033 13.51 -17.20 -33.63
N THR A 1034 14.57 -16.70 -33.03
CA THR A 1034 15.08 -17.13 -31.72
C THR A 1034 14.54 -16.27 -30.57
N LEU A 1035 14.80 -16.70 -29.33
CA LEU A 1035 14.52 -15.86 -28.15
C LEU A 1035 15.26 -14.51 -28.23
N VAL A 1036 16.48 -14.49 -28.78
CA VAL A 1036 17.25 -13.25 -28.95
C VAL A 1036 16.51 -12.27 -29.86
N ASP A 1037 15.97 -12.76 -30.98
CA ASP A 1037 15.19 -11.96 -31.93
C ASP A 1037 13.92 -11.39 -31.27
N THR A 1038 13.23 -12.22 -30.49
CA THR A 1038 12.03 -11.81 -29.75
C THR A 1038 12.33 -10.72 -28.73
N LEU A 1039 13.42 -10.86 -27.98
CA LEU A 1039 13.82 -9.90 -26.94
C LEU A 1039 14.28 -8.57 -27.53
N LEU A 1040 14.99 -8.59 -28.66
CA LEU A 1040 15.56 -7.40 -29.29
C LEU A 1040 14.53 -6.56 -30.06
N LYS A 1041 13.34 -7.10 -30.35
CA LYS A 1041 12.20 -6.36 -30.93
C LYS A 1041 11.39 -5.55 -29.92
N VAL A 1042 11.62 -5.75 -28.63
CA VAL A 1042 10.87 -5.06 -27.57
C VAL A 1042 11.16 -3.55 -27.66
N ASN A 1043 10.12 -2.72 -27.71
CA ASN A 1043 10.32 -1.27 -27.62
C ASN A 1043 10.81 -0.92 -26.19
N PRO A 1044 11.98 -0.28 -26.02
CA PRO A 1044 12.53 0.06 -24.70
C PRO A 1044 11.72 1.11 -23.92
N ASN A 1045 10.98 1.96 -24.62
CA ASN A 1045 10.17 3.05 -24.06
C ASN A 1045 8.74 2.62 -23.70
N GLN A 1046 8.33 1.40 -24.07
CA GLN A 1046 6.98 0.94 -23.77
C GLN A 1046 6.78 0.72 -22.26
N ARG A 1047 5.57 0.99 -21.78
CA ARG A 1047 5.21 0.75 -20.38
C ARG A 1047 5.39 -0.73 -20.04
N GLY A 1048 6.23 -1.00 -19.03
CA GLY A 1048 6.48 -2.36 -18.57
C GLY A 1048 7.47 -3.16 -19.41
N ALA A 1049 8.32 -2.52 -20.24
CA ALA A 1049 9.35 -3.19 -21.06
C ALA A 1049 10.15 -4.27 -20.29
N ILE A 1050 10.66 -3.96 -19.09
CA ILE A 1050 11.37 -4.93 -18.23
C ILE A 1050 10.49 -6.14 -17.88
N SER A 1051 9.19 -5.93 -17.65
CA SER A 1051 8.25 -7.01 -17.35
C SER A 1051 7.98 -7.89 -18.57
N HIS A 1052 7.93 -7.32 -19.77
CA HIS A 1052 7.81 -8.08 -21.02
C HIS A 1052 9.05 -8.93 -21.26
N ILE A 1053 10.24 -8.34 -21.15
CA ILE A 1053 11.52 -9.06 -21.26
C ILE A 1053 11.59 -10.18 -20.22
N PHE A 1054 11.29 -9.88 -18.94
CA PHE A 1054 11.27 -10.88 -17.88
C PHE A 1054 10.31 -12.04 -18.20
N LYS A 1055 9.08 -11.76 -18.67
CA LYS A 1055 8.12 -12.81 -19.04
C LYS A 1055 8.64 -13.70 -20.17
N ALA A 1056 9.31 -13.14 -21.17
CA ALA A 1056 9.93 -13.90 -22.24
C ALA A 1056 11.13 -14.76 -21.75
N LEU A 1057 11.87 -14.27 -20.76
CA LEU A 1057 12.91 -15.06 -20.07
C LEU A 1057 12.33 -16.17 -19.18
N ASP A 1058 11.13 -15.98 -18.64
CA ASP A 1058 10.48 -16.91 -17.72
C ASP A 1058 9.67 -17.97 -18.49
N SER A 1059 9.13 -17.65 -19.67
CA SER A 1059 8.44 -18.60 -20.54
C SER A 1059 9.33 -19.76 -20.97
N THR A 1060 10.64 -19.54 -21.14
CA THR A 1060 11.60 -20.62 -21.44
C THR A 1060 11.89 -21.54 -20.26
N LEU A 1061 11.48 -21.17 -19.04
CA LEU A 1061 11.58 -22.00 -17.83
C LEU A 1061 10.22 -22.56 -17.37
N SER A 1062 9.12 -22.27 -18.09
CA SER A 1062 7.76 -22.38 -17.58
C SER A 1062 7.16 -23.79 -17.49
N ASN A 1063 7.93 -24.82 -17.80
CA ASN A 1063 7.37 -26.18 -17.80
C ASN A 1063 7.22 -26.68 -16.35
N PHE A 1064 5.99 -27.03 -16.00
CA PHE A 1064 5.70 -27.74 -14.77
C PHE A 1064 6.53 -29.05 -14.73
N PRO A 1065 7.06 -29.48 -13.58
CA PRO A 1065 7.87 -30.70 -13.53
C PRO A 1065 7.09 -31.93 -14.02
N GLN A 1066 7.41 -32.44 -15.21
CA GLN A 1066 6.73 -33.58 -15.85
C GLN A 1066 6.63 -34.79 -14.91
N LYS A 1067 7.73 -35.10 -14.22
CA LYS A 1067 7.79 -36.15 -13.18
C LYS A 1067 6.66 -36.10 -12.14
N THR A 1068 6.18 -34.90 -11.79
CA THR A 1068 5.09 -34.77 -10.81
C THR A 1068 3.72 -35.04 -11.44
N ARG A 1069 3.53 -34.69 -12.72
CA ARG A 1069 2.35 -35.06 -13.51
C ARG A 1069 2.31 -36.57 -13.74
N ASP A 1070 3.42 -37.17 -14.18
CA ASP A 1070 3.53 -38.63 -14.43
C ASP A 1070 3.13 -39.44 -13.18
N LEU A 1071 3.57 -38.97 -12.00
CA LEU A 1071 3.23 -39.56 -10.71
C LEU A 1071 1.73 -39.45 -10.37
N TRP A 1072 1.04 -38.40 -10.83
CA TRP A 1072 -0.41 -38.29 -10.68
C TRP A 1072 -1.16 -39.15 -11.69
N GLU A 1073 -0.66 -39.24 -12.93
CA GLU A 1073 -1.23 -40.10 -13.97
C GLU A 1073 -1.11 -41.59 -13.61
N GLN A 1074 -0.02 -41.98 -12.95
CA GLN A 1074 0.14 -43.33 -12.40
C GLN A 1074 -0.94 -43.68 -11.36
N ASP A 1075 -1.32 -42.73 -10.51
CA ASP A 1075 -2.29 -42.96 -9.42
C ASP A 1075 -3.75 -42.80 -9.88
N LEU A 1076 -4.02 -41.96 -10.88
CA LEU A 1076 -5.36 -41.50 -11.26
C LEU A 1076 -5.79 -41.91 -12.68
N GLY A 1077 -4.88 -42.45 -13.48
CA GLY A 1077 -5.08 -42.64 -14.93
C GLY A 1077 -4.70 -41.39 -15.74
N HIS A 1078 -4.91 -41.45 -17.05
CA HIS A 1078 -4.57 -40.36 -17.96
C HIS A 1078 -5.29 -39.05 -17.60
N ILE A 1079 -4.55 -37.93 -17.54
CA ILE A 1079 -5.08 -36.59 -17.32
C ILE A 1079 -4.84 -35.76 -18.58
N GLU A 1080 -5.91 -35.25 -19.18
CA GLU A 1080 -5.83 -34.41 -20.38
C GLU A 1080 -5.09 -33.10 -20.10
N GLU A 1081 -4.49 -32.49 -21.12
CA GLU A 1081 -3.72 -31.26 -20.96
C GLU A 1081 -4.58 -30.08 -20.46
N ASP A 1082 -5.79 -29.92 -21.00
CA ASP A 1082 -6.75 -28.89 -20.58
C ASP A 1082 -7.17 -29.06 -19.11
N GLN A 1083 -7.37 -30.32 -18.68
CA GLN A 1083 -7.67 -30.64 -17.28
C GLN A 1083 -6.50 -30.27 -16.38
N TRP A 1084 -5.28 -30.58 -16.79
CA TRP A 1084 -4.08 -30.25 -16.04
C TRP A 1084 -3.89 -28.74 -15.87
N ASP A 1085 -4.09 -27.96 -16.93
CA ASP A 1085 -4.02 -26.50 -16.87
C ASP A 1085 -5.06 -25.92 -15.91
N GLN A 1086 -6.29 -26.44 -15.95
CA GLN A 1086 -7.34 -26.05 -15.01
C GLN A 1086 -6.94 -26.36 -13.55
N ILE A 1087 -6.31 -27.51 -13.28
CA ILE A 1087 -5.80 -27.88 -11.94
C ILE A 1087 -4.78 -26.84 -11.44
N LEU A 1088 -3.87 -26.40 -12.32
CA LEU A 1088 -2.85 -25.41 -11.96
C LEU A 1088 -3.47 -24.02 -11.69
N GLU A 1089 -4.46 -23.61 -12.48
CA GLU A 1089 -5.17 -22.34 -12.27
C GLU A 1089 -5.95 -22.30 -10.94
N LEU A 1090 -6.60 -23.40 -10.58
CA LEU A 1090 -7.39 -23.50 -9.35
C LEU A 1090 -6.56 -23.31 -8.07
N VAL A 1091 -5.23 -23.45 -8.12
CA VAL A 1091 -4.33 -23.13 -6.99
C VAL A 1091 -4.52 -21.71 -6.48
N HIS A 1092 -4.75 -20.75 -7.37
CA HIS A 1092 -4.86 -19.33 -7.00
C HIS A 1092 -6.27 -18.77 -7.17
N ASN A 1093 -7.18 -19.53 -7.79
CA ASN A 1093 -8.53 -19.07 -8.15
C ASN A 1093 -9.65 -19.68 -7.30
N SER A 1094 -9.39 -20.82 -6.65
CA SER A 1094 -10.40 -21.54 -5.85
C SER A 1094 -10.85 -20.84 -4.57
N SER A 1095 -10.04 -19.93 -4.00
CA SER A 1095 -10.36 -19.20 -2.77
C SER A 1095 -9.51 -17.93 -2.66
N ILE A 1096 -10.06 -16.87 -2.06
CA ILE A 1096 -9.27 -15.65 -1.76
C ILE A 1096 -8.23 -15.85 -0.64
N CYS A 1097 -8.44 -16.87 0.20
CA CYS A 1097 -7.52 -17.20 1.28
C CYS A 1097 -6.24 -17.84 0.72
N ALA A 1098 -5.12 -17.12 0.75
CA ALA A 1098 -3.86 -17.64 0.22
C ALA A 1098 -3.33 -18.90 0.96
N ARG A 1099 -3.83 -19.20 2.17
CA ARG A 1099 -3.59 -20.50 2.81
C ARG A 1099 -4.30 -21.65 2.11
N HIS A 1100 -5.52 -21.42 1.60
CA HIS A 1100 -6.25 -22.43 0.83
C HIS A 1100 -5.52 -22.70 -0.48
N GLY A 1101 -5.09 -21.66 -1.18
CA GLY A 1101 -4.25 -21.84 -2.38
C GLY A 1101 -2.94 -22.58 -2.08
N LEU A 1102 -2.32 -22.34 -0.92
CA LEU A 1102 -1.13 -23.08 -0.50
C LEU A 1102 -1.42 -24.57 -0.23
N ILE A 1103 -2.62 -24.93 0.25
CA ILE A 1103 -3.02 -26.34 0.41
C ILE A 1103 -3.04 -27.00 -0.97
N GLN A 1104 -3.70 -26.38 -1.95
CA GLN A 1104 -3.78 -26.90 -3.31
C GLN A 1104 -2.39 -27.00 -3.96
N CYS A 1105 -1.56 -25.98 -3.81
CA CYS A 1105 -0.17 -25.99 -4.28
C CYS A 1105 0.63 -27.16 -3.68
N LYS A 1106 0.53 -27.36 -2.36
CA LYS A 1106 1.24 -28.44 -1.67
C LYS A 1106 0.74 -29.83 -2.03
N LEU A 1107 -0.55 -29.95 -2.35
CA LEU A 1107 -1.17 -31.17 -2.83
C LEU A 1107 -0.60 -31.52 -4.21
N ILE A 1108 -0.72 -30.62 -5.19
CA ILE A 1108 -0.23 -30.82 -6.56
C ILE A 1108 1.26 -31.21 -6.57
N HIS A 1109 2.09 -30.55 -5.76
CA HIS A 1109 3.53 -30.86 -5.63
C HIS A 1109 3.85 -32.02 -4.66
N ARG A 1110 2.85 -32.76 -4.17
CA ARG A 1110 2.96 -33.93 -3.27
C ARG A 1110 3.90 -33.70 -2.07
N THR A 1111 3.77 -32.54 -1.42
CA THR A 1111 4.71 -32.08 -0.36
C THR A 1111 4.32 -32.48 1.06
N TYR A 1112 3.13 -33.06 1.27
CA TYR A 1112 2.71 -33.59 2.57
C TYR A 1112 3.43 -34.91 2.87
N TYR A 1113 3.83 -35.09 4.12
CA TYR A 1113 4.44 -36.34 4.59
C TYR A 1113 3.35 -37.31 5.03
N THR A 1114 3.26 -38.44 4.35
CA THR A 1114 2.40 -39.56 4.74
C THR A 1114 3.19 -40.57 5.58
N ASN A 1115 2.53 -41.50 6.29
CA ASN A 1115 3.27 -42.52 7.05
C ASN A 1115 4.11 -43.42 6.12
N HIS A 1116 3.61 -43.74 4.91
CA HIS A 1116 4.37 -44.48 3.89
C HIS A 1116 5.68 -43.78 3.49
N ARG A 1117 5.65 -42.45 3.42
CA ARG A 1117 6.84 -41.68 3.12
C ARG A 1117 7.76 -41.59 4.34
N LEU A 1118 7.22 -41.52 5.55
CA LEU A 1118 7.98 -41.38 6.79
C LEU A 1118 8.64 -42.70 7.23
N SER A 1119 8.02 -43.85 7.00
CA SER A 1119 8.57 -45.18 7.31
C SER A 1119 9.90 -45.43 6.58
N LYS A 1120 10.07 -44.87 5.39
CA LYS A 1120 11.32 -44.90 4.61
C LYS A 1120 12.46 -44.10 5.22
N PHE A 1121 12.17 -43.14 6.11
CA PHE A 1121 13.18 -42.31 6.78
C PHE A 1121 13.39 -42.67 8.25
N TYR A 1122 12.36 -43.22 8.90
CA TYR A 1122 12.32 -43.46 10.33
C TYR A 1122 11.90 -44.91 10.60
N PRO A 1123 12.76 -45.74 11.21
CA PRO A 1123 12.48 -47.16 11.46
C PRO A 1123 11.23 -47.41 12.30
N ASN A 1124 10.89 -46.47 13.21
CA ASN A 1124 9.78 -46.60 14.15
C ASN A 1124 8.42 -46.14 13.58
N VAL A 1125 8.35 -45.76 12.31
CA VAL A 1125 7.09 -45.33 11.67
C VAL A 1125 6.52 -46.46 10.85
N ILE A 1126 5.32 -46.90 11.20
CA ILE A 1126 4.61 -47.99 10.52
C ILE A 1126 4.00 -47.46 9.22
N ASP A 1127 4.21 -48.19 8.12
CA ASP A 1127 3.66 -47.91 6.79
C ASP A 1127 2.19 -48.33 6.65
N VAL A 1128 1.34 -47.86 7.55
CA VAL A 1128 -0.09 -48.18 7.54
C VAL A 1128 -0.90 -46.93 7.81
N CYS A 1129 -2.05 -46.81 7.15
CA CYS A 1129 -3.00 -45.72 7.32
C CYS A 1129 -3.57 -45.72 8.74
N ASN A 1130 -3.41 -44.61 9.47
CA ASN A 1130 -3.91 -44.44 10.84
C ASN A 1130 -5.43 -44.61 10.99
N ARG A 1131 -6.20 -44.59 9.88
CA ARG A 1131 -7.67 -44.64 9.88
C ARG A 1131 -8.23 -46.04 9.66
N CYS A 1132 -7.79 -46.70 8.60
CA CYS A 1132 -8.28 -48.05 8.28
C CYS A 1132 -7.40 -49.15 8.86
N ASN A 1133 -6.13 -48.86 9.19
CA ASN A 1133 -5.13 -49.84 9.62
C ASN A 1133 -4.91 -51.02 8.64
N GLN A 1134 -5.30 -50.87 7.37
CA GLN A 1134 -5.35 -51.98 6.40
C GLN A 1134 -4.46 -51.79 5.16
N SER A 1135 -4.17 -50.54 4.77
CA SER A 1135 -3.42 -50.25 3.54
C SER A 1135 -2.23 -49.34 3.84
N PRO A 1136 -1.18 -49.38 2.98
CA PRO A 1136 -0.10 -48.40 3.03
C PRO A 1136 -0.66 -46.98 3.05
N ALA A 1137 -0.10 -46.13 3.91
CA ALA A 1137 -0.53 -44.74 4.01
C ALA A 1137 0.09 -43.93 2.87
N ASP A 1138 -0.17 -44.28 1.63
CA ASP A 1138 0.30 -43.52 0.47
C ASP A 1138 -0.52 -42.21 0.32
N PHE A 1139 -0.15 -41.40 -0.67
CA PHE A 1139 -0.74 -40.08 -0.83
C PHE A 1139 -2.20 -40.14 -1.27
N ILE A 1140 -2.56 -41.06 -2.18
CA ILE A 1140 -3.92 -41.17 -2.72
C ILE A 1140 -4.86 -41.77 -1.68
N HIS A 1141 -4.40 -42.76 -0.93
CA HIS A 1141 -5.14 -43.39 0.16
C HIS A 1141 -5.47 -42.41 1.27
N MET A 1142 -4.51 -41.57 1.66
CA MET A 1142 -4.69 -40.62 2.74
C MET A 1142 -5.71 -39.50 2.45
N PHE A 1143 -5.98 -39.20 1.18
CA PHE A 1143 -6.94 -38.17 0.76
C PHE A 1143 -8.25 -38.73 0.18
N TRP A 1144 -8.22 -39.89 -0.46
CA TRP A 1144 -9.33 -40.40 -1.28
C TRP A 1144 -9.66 -41.88 -1.01
N SER A 1145 -8.75 -42.83 -1.33
CA SER A 1145 -9.12 -44.25 -1.41
C SER A 1145 -9.27 -44.99 -0.07
N CYS A 1146 -9.10 -44.31 1.07
CA CYS A 1146 -9.37 -44.90 2.38
C CYS A 1146 -10.89 -45.15 2.57
N SER A 1147 -11.26 -46.39 2.90
CA SER A 1147 -12.66 -46.79 3.15
C SER A 1147 -13.36 -45.95 4.23
N LYS A 1148 -12.60 -45.39 5.19
CA LYS A 1148 -13.12 -44.49 6.23
C LYS A 1148 -13.44 -43.07 5.72
N LEU A 1149 -13.02 -42.69 4.53
CA LEU A 1149 -13.33 -41.38 3.92
C LEU A 1149 -14.49 -41.44 2.91
N THR A 1150 -14.94 -42.63 2.51
CA THR A 1150 -15.98 -42.80 1.47
C THR A 1150 -17.28 -42.09 1.84
N ASP A 1151 -17.82 -42.33 3.04
CA ASP A 1151 -19.06 -41.68 3.50
C ASP A 1151 -18.94 -40.14 3.57
N PHE A 1152 -17.77 -39.66 3.99
CA PHE A 1152 -17.50 -38.21 4.07
C PHE A 1152 -17.54 -37.55 2.69
N TRP A 1153 -16.87 -38.14 1.69
CA TRP A 1153 -16.90 -37.63 0.33
C TRP A 1153 -18.28 -37.78 -0.33
N LEU A 1154 -18.97 -38.89 -0.11
CA LEU A 1154 -20.28 -39.16 -0.67
C LEU A 1154 -21.33 -38.14 -0.19
N LYS A 1155 -21.35 -37.82 1.11
CA LYS A 1155 -22.24 -36.78 1.65
C LYS A 1155 -21.97 -35.39 1.06
N ILE A 1156 -20.70 -35.03 0.87
CA ILE A 1156 -20.31 -33.75 0.26
C ILE A 1156 -20.80 -33.66 -1.19
N PHE A 1157 -20.51 -34.69 -2.00
CA PHE A 1157 -20.90 -34.68 -3.41
C PHE A 1157 -22.41 -34.79 -3.59
N ASN A 1158 -23.13 -35.55 -2.75
CA ASN A 1158 -24.60 -35.56 -2.76
C ASN A 1158 -25.17 -34.15 -2.49
N THR A 1159 -24.60 -33.41 -1.54
CA THR A 1159 -25.02 -32.03 -1.25
C THR A 1159 -24.80 -31.11 -2.45
N LEU A 1160 -23.65 -31.23 -3.12
CA LEU A 1160 -23.33 -30.46 -4.32
C LEU A 1160 -24.19 -30.87 -5.53
N HIS A 1161 -24.48 -32.16 -5.68
CA HIS A 1161 -25.36 -32.68 -6.72
C HIS A 1161 -26.78 -32.15 -6.55
N THR A 1162 -27.34 -32.22 -5.34
CA THR A 1162 -28.66 -31.64 -5.04
C THR A 1162 -28.68 -30.13 -5.28
N ALA A 1163 -27.58 -29.42 -5.02
CA ALA A 1163 -27.49 -27.96 -5.17
C ALA A 1163 -27.45 -27.49 -6.61
N TYR A 1164 -26.70 -28.17 -7.47
CA TYR A 1164 -26.41 -27.67 -8.81
C TYR A 1164 -26.92 -28.57 -9.94
N HIS A 1165 -27.40 -29.77 -9.62
CA HIS A 1165 -27.92 -30.82 -10.52
C HIS A 1165 -26.96 -31.35 -11.59
N CYS A 1166 -25.88 -30.62 -11.89
CA CYS A 1166 -24.88 -30.96 -12.90
C CYS A 1166 -23.60 -31.57 -12.33
N ILE A 1167 -23.43 -31.63 -11.00
CA ILE A 1167 -22.23 -32.19 -10.36
C ILE A 1167 -22.43 -33.69 -10.16
N SER A 1168 -21.62 -34.51 -10.82
CA SER A 1168 -21.71 -35.98 -10.80
C SER A 1168 -21.22 -36.62 -9.49
N ASN A 1169 -21.28 -37.95 -9.44
CA ASN A 1169 -20.75 -38.77 -8.35
C ASN A 1169 -19.27 -38.47 -8.00
N PRO A 1170 -18.88 -38.69 -6.73
CA PRO A 1170 -17.54 -38.38 -6.25
C PRO A 1170 -16.50 -39.21 -7.02
N ASN A 1171 -15.53 -38.53 -7.62
CA ASN A 1171 -14.39 -39.14 -8.32
C ASN A 1171 -13.08 -38.49 -7.83
N PRO A 1172 -11.92 -39.15 -7.98
CA PRO A 1172 -10.67 -38.65 -7.42
C PRO A 1172 -10.23 -37.30 -7.99
N LEU A 1173 -10.42 -37.04 -9.29
CA LEU A 1173 -10.02 -35.76 -9.91
C LEU A 1173 -10.84 -34.59 -9.33
N SER A 1174 -12.16 -34.75 -9.19
CA SER A 1174 -13.03 -33.76 -8.56
C SER A 1174 -12.73 -33.60 -7.07
N ALA A 1175 -12.50 -34.68 -6.33
CA ALA A 1175 -12.25 -34.62 -4.89
C ALA A 1175 -10.87 -34.02 -4.55
N LEU A 1176 -9.83 -34.29 -5.36
CA LEU A 1176 -8.47 -33.82 -5.12
C LEU A 1176 -8.20 -32.44 -5.72
N PHE A 1177 -8.72 -32.16 -6.91
CA PHE A 1177 -8.41 -30.93 -7.62
C PHE A 1177 -9.59 -29.99 -7.81
N GLY A 1178 -10.81 -30.48 -7.66
CA GLY A 1178 -12.02 -29.67 -7.79
C GLY A 1178 -12.43 -29.43 -9.25
N ILE A 1179 -11.96 -30.24 -10.20
CA ILE A 1179 -12.32 -30.18 -11.63
C ILE A 1179 -13.44 -31.19 -11.95
N SER A 1180 -14.24 -30.97 -12.98
CA SER A 1180 -15.25 -31.96 -13.42
C SER A 1180 -14.63 -33.09 -14.24
N HIS A 1181 -15.28 -34.25 -14.24
CA HIS A 1181 -14.92 -35.39 -15.06
C HIS A 1181 -16.00 -35.59 -16.14
N GLY A 1182 -15.66 -35.42 -17.40
CA GLY A 1182 -16.51 -35.77 -18.56
C GLY A 1182 -17.69 -34.85 -18.90
N SER A 1183 -18.06 -33.87 -18.06
CA SER A 1183 -19.16 -32.91 -18.35
C SER A 1183 -18.75 -31.46 -18.10
N THR A 1184 -19.18 -30.55 -18.99
CA THR A 1184 -18.90 -29.11 -18.89
C THR A 1184 -19.81 -28.49 -17.82
N LEU A 1185 -19.25 -28.16 -16.66
CA LEU A 1185 -19.98 -27.47 -15.60
C LEU A 1185 -20.17 -25.99 -15.93
N THR A 1186 -21.25 -25.39 -15.40
CA THR A 1186 -21.38 -23.93 -15.37
C THR A 1186 -20.23 -23.33 -14.55
N ALA A 1187 -19.84 -22.09 -14.85
CA ALA A 1187 -18.75 -21.42 -14.14
C ALA A 1187 -19.02 -21.32 -12.62
N GLU A 1188 -20.29 -21.16 -12.24
CA GLU A 1188 -20.77 -21.16 -10.85
C GLU A 1188 -20.59 -22.52 -10.19
N ALA A 1189 -21.08 -23.60 -10.81
CA ALA A 1189 -20.98 -24.96 -10.25
C ALA A 1189 -19.51 -25.42 -10.13
N GLN A 1190 -18.69 -25.11 -11.14
CA GLN A 1190 -17.25 -25.40 -11.13
C GLN A 1190 -16.52 -24.66 -9.99
N HIS A 1191 -16.87 -23.39 -9.74
CA HIS A 1191 -16.30 -22.63 -8.63
C HIS A 1191 -16.70 -23.22 -7.27
N SER A 1192 -17.98 -23.55 -7.12
CA SER A 1192 -18.53 -24.16 -5.89
C SER A 1192 -17.91 -25.53 -5.61
N LEU A 1193 -17.74 -26.39 -6.62
CA LEU A 1193 -17.04 -27.67 -6.51
C LEU A 1193 -15.59 -27.49 -6.03
N ALA A 1194 -14.83 -26.60 -6.68
CA ALA A 1194 -13.43 -26.36 -6.34
C ALA A 1194 -13.25 -25.84 -4.91
N PHE A 1195 -14.10 -24.89 -4.47
CA PHE A 1195 -14.04 -24.33 -3.13
C PHE A 1195 -14.46 -25.33 -2.04
N CYS A 1196 -15.56 -26.05 -2.25
CA CYS A 1196 -16.10 -26.99 -1.27
C CYS A 1196 -15.18 -28.19 -1.04
N THR A 1197 -14.63 -28.74 -2.12
CA THR A 1197 -13.67 -29.85 -2.03
C THR A 1197 -12.33 -29.40 -1.43
N LEU A 1198 -11.90 -28.16 -1.66
CA LEU A 1198 -10.71 -27.58 -1.00
C LEU A 1198 -10.85 -27.50 0.52
N LEU A 1199 -12.03 -27.11 1.02
CA LEU A 1199 -12.32 -27.11 2.45
C LEU A 1199 -12.39 -28.52 3.03
N ALA A 1200 -12.91 -29.49 2.27
CA ALA A 1200 -12.87 -30.90 2.64
C ALA A 1200 -11.42 -31.41 2.78
N ARG A 1201 -10.56 -31.15 1.78
CA ARG A 1201 -9.11 -31.47 1.83
C ARG A 1201 -8.42 -30.82 3.02
N ARG A 1202 -8.78 -29.57 3.35
CA ARG A 1202 -8.27 -28.88 4.55
C ARG A 1202 -8.65 -29.62 5.83
N LEU A 1203 -9.87 -30.12 5.96
CA LEU A 1203 -10.30 -30.88 7.14
C LEU A 1203 -9.57 -32.23 7.24
N ILE A 1204 -9.40 -32.93 6.12
CA ILE A 1204 -8.59 -34.16 6.08
C ILE A 1204 -7.17 -33.90 6.58
N LEU A 1205 -6.58 -32.76 6.20
CA LEU A 1205 -5.24 -32.34 6.65
C LEU A 1205 -5.19 -31.93 8.13
N LEU A 1206 -6.25 -31.34 8.68
CA LEU A 1206 -6.34 -31.08 10.12
C LEU A 1206 -6.46 -32.37 10.93
N ASN A 1207 -7.08 -33.40 10.34
CA ASN A 1207 -7.23 -34.73 10.90
C ASN A 1207 -6.20 -35.73 10.31
N TRP A 1208 -5.04 -35.24 9.81
CA TRP A 1208 -4.10 -36.05 9.03
C TRP A 1208 -3.54 -37.26 9.79
N LYS A 1209 -3.33 -37.10 11.10
CA LYS A 1209 -2.79 -38.15 11.98
C LYS A 1209 -3.86 -38.83 12.85
N GLN A 1210 -5.12 -38.41 12.74
CA GLN A 1210 -6.19 -38.93 13.58
C GLN A 1210 -6.80 -40.20 12.97
N ALA A 1211 -7.22 -41.13 13.82
CA ALA A 1211 -7.85 -42.38 13.39
C ALA A 1211 -9.27 -42.19 12.84
N LEU A 1212 -9.97 -41.16 13.32
CA LEU A 1212 -11.32 -40.82 12.84
C LEU A 1212 -11.27 -39.89 11.63
N PRO A 1213 -12.13 -40.11 10.60
CA PRO A 1213 -12.30 -39.18 9.50
C PRO A 1213 -12.93 -37.86 9.97
N PRO A 1214 -12.81 -36.77 9.20
CA PRO A 1214 -13.56 -35.54 9.48
C PRO A 1214 -15.08 -35.77 9.42
N SER A 1215 -15.84 -35.07 10.25
CA SER A 1215 -17.30 -35.12 10.19
C SER A 1215 -17.87 -34.18 9.12
N TYR A 1216 -18.98 -34.60 8.52
CA TYR A 1216 -19.74 -33.82 7.56
C TYR A 1216 -20.26 -32.49 8.16
N ASP A 1217 -20.76 -32.52 9.39
CA ASP A 1217 -21.25 -31.31 10.08
C ASP A 1217 -20.14 -30.27 10.25
N ARG A 1218 -18.91 -30.73 10.53
CA ARG A 1218 -17.74 -29.84 10.62
C ARG A 1218 -17.38 -29.24 9.27
N TRP A 1219 -17.57 -29.99 8.17
CA TRP A 1219 -17.42 -29.47 6.81
C TRP A 1219 -18.46 -28.39 6.49
N ILE A 1220 -19.74 -28.60 6.79
CA ILE A 1220 -20.77 -27.55 6.62
C ILE A 1220 -20.41 -26.29 7.42
N LYS A 1221 -20.03 -26.44 8.70
CA LYS A 1221 -19.61 -25.31 9.54
C LYS A 1221 -18.43 -24.54 8.94
N GLU A 1222 -17.45 -25.25 8.38
CA GLU A 1222 -16.30 -24.63 7.73
C GLU A 1222 -16.68 -23.95 6.41
N VAL A 1223 -17.56 -24.54 5.60
CA VAL A 1223 -18.10 -23.93 4.37
C VAL A 1223 -18.83 -22.64 4.70
N LEU A 1224 -19.82 -22.67 5.61
CA LEU A 1224 -20.57 -21.49 6.03
C LEU A 1224 -19.67 -20.39 6.59
N HIS A 1225 -18.67 -20.74 7.41
CA HIS A 1225 -17.71 -19.77 7.94
C HIS A 1225 -16.93 -19.06 6.82
N ASN A 1226 -16.49 -19.79 5.80
CA ASN A 1226 -15.70 -19.22 4.70
C ASN A 1226 -16.58 -18.56 3.62
N LEU A 1227 -17.86 -18.93 3.48
CA LEU A 1227 -18.79 -18.28 2.56
C LEU A 1227 -19.10 -16.83 2.96
N LYS A 1228 -19.15 -16.52 4.27
CA LYS A 1228 -19.21 -15.13 4.74
C LYS A 1228 -18.08 -14.27 4.17
N LEU A 1229 -16.89 -14.88 4.02
CA LEU A 1229 -15.68 -14.21 3.52
C LEU A 1229 -15.71 -14.05 2.00
N GLU A 1230 -16.21 -15.06 1.27
CA GLU A 1230 -16.45 -14.94 -0.17
C GLU A 1230 -17.54 -13.91 -0.48
N ARG A 1231 -18.64 -13.84 0.29
CA ARG A 1231 -19.70 -12.82 0.11
C ARG A 1231 -19.16 -11.40 0.14
N LEU A 1232 -18.27 -11.13 1.09
CA LEU A 1232 -17.60 -9.84 1.19
C LEU A 1232 -16.69 -9.56 0.00
N ARG A 1233 -15.96 -10.56 -0.52
CA ARG A 1233 -15.14 -10.39 -1.74
C ARG A 1233 -15.99 -9.95 -2.93
N PHE A 1234 -17.14 -10.59 -3.15
CA PHE A 1234 -18.05 -10.23 -4.23
C PHE A 1234 -18.68 -8.85 -3.99
N SER A 1235 -19.04 -8.52 -2.73
CA SER A 1235 -19.50 -7.17 -2.35
C SER A 1235 -18.47 -6.09 -2.66
N LEU A 1236 -17.20 -6.29 -2.29
CA LEU A 1236 -16.13 -5.31 -2.52
C LEU A 1236 -15.79 -5.08 -3.99
N ARG A 1237 -16.15 -6.03 -4.86
CA ARG A 1237 -15.97 -5.91 -6.32
C ARG A 1237 -17.24 -5.48 -7.05
N GLY A 1238 -18.31 -5.13 -6.32
CA GLY A 1238 -19.60 -4.76 -6.91
C GLY A 1238 -20.27 -5.90 -7.67
N SER A 1239 -20.06 -7.15 -7.23
CA SER A 1239 -20.54 -8.36 -7.89
C SER A 1239 -21.34 -9.28 -6.96
N LEU A 1240 -22.08 -8.73 -5.99
CA LEU A 1240 -22.95 -9.48 -5.08
C LEU A 1240 -23.94 -10.39 -5.81
N ARG A 1241 -24.54 -9.93 -6.91
CA ARG A 1241 -25.41 -10.77 -7.74
C ARG A 1241 -24.74 -12.06 -8.22
N ARG A 1242 -23.42 -12.02 -8.48
CA ARG A 1242 -22.64 -13.20 -8.86
C ARG A 1242 -22.37 -14.11 -7.66
N PHE A 1243 -22.23 -13.57 -6.45
CA PHE A 1243 -22.20 -14.37 -5.23
C PHE A 1243 -23.53 -15.10 -5.05
N ASP A 1244 -24.65 -14.39 -5.11
CA ASP A 1244 -25.98 -14.96 -4.92
C ASP A 1244 -26.24 -16.06 -5.95
N LYS A 1245 -25.92 -15.81 -7.23
CA LYS A 1245 -26.02 -16.81 -8.30
C LYS A 1245 -25.13 -18.05 -8.05
N THR A 1246 -23.94 -17.85 -7.49
CA THR A 1246 -22.98 -18.95 -7.24
C THR A 1246 -23.35 -19.77 -6.01
N TRP A 1247 -23.86 -19.14 -4.93
CA TRP A 1247 -23.94 -19.79 -3.62
C TRP A 1247 -25.37 -20.01 -3.09
N ASN A 1248 -26.39 -19.30 -3.59
CA ASN A 1248 -27.78 -19.51 -3.13
C ASN A 1248 -28.28 -20.95 -3.30
N PRO A 1249 -27.95 -21.69 -4.38
CA PRO A 1249 -28.38 -23.08 -4.50
C PRO A 1249 -27.85 -23.97 -3.36
N LEU A 1250 -26.59 -23.75 -2.96
CA LEU A 1250 -25.97 -24.45 -1.84
C LEU A 1250 -26.53 -24.00 -0.48
N LEU A 1251 -26.74 -22.68 -0.28
CA LEU A 1251 -27.32 -22.15 0.96
C LEU A 1251 -28.73 -22.66 1.21
N SER A 1252 -29.57 -22.73 0.16
CA SER A 1252 -30.96 -23.21 0.25
C SER A 1252 -31.04 -24.66 0.75
N ILE A 1253 -30.09 -25.51 0.33
CA ILE A 1253 -30.01 -26.89 0.82
C ILE A 1253 -29.51 -26.94 2.25
N ILE A 1254 -28.48 -26.14 2.60
CA ILE A 1254 -27.96 -26.12 3.96
C ILE A 1254 -29.03 -25.66 4.95
N ASP A 1255 -29.86 -24.68 4.58
CA ASP A 1255 -30.98 -24.21 5.40
C ASP A 1255 -32.08 -25.27 5.58
N SER A 1256 -32.21 -26.21 4.64
CA SER A 1256 -33.14 -27.35 4.75
C SER A 1256 -32.61 -28.51 5.63
N LEU A 1257 -31.34 -28.47 6.02
CA LEU A 1257 -30.74 -29.49 6.90
C LEU A 1257 -30.98 -29.11 8.38
N ASN A 1258 -31.63 -30.01 9.14
CA ASN A 1258 -31.83 -29.87 10.60
C ASN A 1258 -30.51 -30.01 11.40
N ILE A 1259 -29.58 -29.07 11.21
CA ILE A 1259 -28.31 -29.04 11.94
C ILE A 1259 -28.49 -28.11 13.13
N ILE A 1260 -28.61 -28.71 14.32
CA ILE A 1260 -28.80 -28.01 15.59
C ILE A 1260 -27.61 -27.04 15.81
N PRO A 1261 -27.84 -25.73 16.03
CA PRO A 1261 -26.80 -24.85 16.53
C PRO A 1261 -26.57 -25.19 18.01
N VAL A 1262 -25.36 -25.64 18.36
CA VAL A 1262 -24.94 -25.81 19.76
C VAL A 1262 -23.68 -24.97 20.01
N GLU A 1263 -23.83 -24.10 21.02
CA GLU A 1263 -22.88 -23.32 21.85
C GLU A 1263 -21.82 -22.42 21.20
#